data_AF-Q59167-F1
#
_entry.id   AF-Q59167-F1
#
_cell.length_a   1.000
_cell.length_b   1.000
_cell.length_c   1.000
_cell.angle_alpha   90.00
_cell.angle_beta   90.00
_cell.angle_gamma   90.00
#
_symmetry.space_group_name_H-M   'P 1'
#
loop_
_entity.id
_entity.type
_entity.pdbx_description
1 polymer ?
#
loop_
_entity_poly.entity_id
_entity_poly.type
_entity_poly.pdbx_seq_one_letter_code
_entity_poly.pdbx_strand_id
1 'polypeptide(L)'
;MIYRAILKRLRLEQLARVPAVSAASPFVMMAVGVFLMLMAGGVTISTTSQAFVTCGTVGLFLLLKGRKGRGVTCFLMMLSLLVSLRYMVWRLTTTLELHSPLQAALSLLLVAAELYALLTLCLSYFQMSWPLDRKPLPLPADTTDWPVVDVYVPSYNEELSLVRSTVLGALAIDWPADKLNVYILDDGRRKSFHAFAMEAGAGYIIRDQNNHAKAGNLNHALRVTEGEYVVIFDCDHIPTRGFLKKTIGWMMADPKLALLQTPHHFYSPDPFQRNLATGQNVPPEGNMFYGLVQDGNDFWDATFFCGSCAAIRRSAVLGIGGFATETVTEDAHTALKMQREGWHTAYLRQPLAAGLSTERLMLHIGQRVRWARGMLQIMRLDNPLLGSGLRWQQRLCYLSAMSHFLFAIPRLVFLASPLAFLFLGQNIIAASPFAILVYAFPHVFHSIGTLSRVEGRWRYSFWSEIYETTLALFLVRVTIMTLLNPRKGEFNVTDKGGLLQSEYFDLNAVYPNVILAVILALALVRGIGGMMWEYHDRLALQSFALNTLWVAVSLIIVLASIAVGRETRQIRHKPRVRATLPITLIDEHGQHYHAHTSDISLGGIAARLSTEHALPTQTRVTMLYHNEKDGIDVRIPAVILFSKPGQLHLQWSVDDLDVERQIVEFMFGRNDAWSNWGDFQPDRPVRSFLMVLRSIGGLFRRGQRLFRWQAPQEAPLAESEHVEEEKLEKKSLVLKPVRRSARHGATASLIVLLGLPAAIAPSLAQAPSRATPVATEQGATPVEPPPVNAPPPPSLPQPPGTLPTPPQIAPASAGELLPAATAVSLPTGPATQQMRERLSERTGVSPASPFGDTNTGALPADPSAPPIDPADAARVADGEITRTSTFRDLGLATGPLTLRGFSPLQGLDVIVPANRVVTRARITLSGALSPSLLPEASAVSVTLNEQYVGTIRVDPEHPRFGPITFDIDPLYFTGDNKLNFHFAGEYRRDCNDLYNEVLWARISDFSTVTLTTTRIAPDRKLSYLPAPFYDPNLRTPLRVPVVMPNPDAHGMLKASALVASWFGKLADFRKVSFPVSTTIPASGNAIAIGENLPIDARGTRPTGPTLSEVENPNDRLGTILVLTGRNAQEVEVAARVLAFSSDTLGAVGTKVVNDVTLQPRHPYDAPAFVPTDRPVRFGELVAASDLQGGGFAPPVMALPFHLPPDLYSWRNRPYPIDLWVRTPGGPVVDLETSRLDVHLNNNYLDSFTLKPPSLWAAWSERLVNQHAGAVEHAAALPPWLLFGQNQLKFSFDARPIDRGVCRRTPDDIHMSVDSDSWLDFRRGYHFARLPNLSYFAEAAFPFSRMADLSETTVVVPHHIDAGTAGTFMDLMGFFGATTWYPASGVQVADINDLSEHPPQGDILILATAGDAPKFEELLTRAPYELTDGHIRVGQHMGLQGIWYLFQDHDHAGLQDGVQANLNAPIAGAGVLLGAQSPYRSDRSVVALMGDTPSRMHDLVMGLRSKEDVPRIQGDLVLRNGDRLTSYRTAPTFTMGSLPWWMWLDWYLGTRPLTLYVLGLVGAGLVAAAAVRLLRRRAQHRLEEAARVKDTTDASH
;
A
#
# COMPACT_ATOMS: atom_id res chain seq x y z
N MET A 1 -36.10 -12.62 14.82
CA MET A 1 -35.83 -13.86 15.61
C MET A 1 -34.41 -14.38 15.42
N ILE A 2 -33.89 -14.48 14.19
CA ILE A 2 -32.51 -14.90 13.86
C ILE A 2 -31.44 -14.05 14.60
N TYR A 3 -31.68 -12.73 14.71
CA TYR A 3 -30.85 -11.80 15.51
C TYR A 3 -30.70 -12.23 16.98
N ARG A 4 -31.79 -12.60 17.68
CA ARG A 4 -31.74 -13.09 19.07
C ARG A 4 -31.10 -14.49 19.18
N ALA A 5 -31.25 -15.34 18.16
CA ALA A 5 -30.69 -16.69 18.15
C ALA A 5 -29.16 -16.69 17.95
N ILE A 6 -28.63 -15.87 17.04
CA ILE A 6 -27.19 -15.67 16.85
C ILE A 6 -26.56 -15.03 18.09
N LEU A 7 -27.25 -14.05 18.70
CA LEU A 7 -26.78 -13.38 19.93
C LEU A 7 -26.78 -14.29 21.17
N LYS A 8 -27.71 -15.25 21.29
CA LYS A 8 -27.71 -16.25 22.37
C LYS A 8 -26.59 -17.29 22.22
N ARG A 9 -26.21 -17.65 21.00
CA ARG A 9 -25.14 -18.64 20.72
C ARG A 9 -23.72 -18.08 20.87
N LEU A 10 -23.49 -16.79 20.70
CA LEU A 10 -22.18 -16.14 20.87
C LEU A 10 -21.77 -15.93 22.35
N ARG A 11 -22.01 -16.89 23.25
CA ARG A 11 -21.35 -16.91 24.56
C ARG A 11 -19.93 -17.46 24.35
N LEU A 12 -18.97 -16.58 24.06
CA LEU A 12 -17.54 -16.93 23.93
C LEU A 12 -16.99 -17.71 25.14
N GLU A 13 -17.60 -17.59 26.33
CA GLU A 13 -17.27 -18.43 27.49
C GLU A 13 -17.62 -19.92 27.33
N GLN A 14 -18.58 -20.28 26.46
CA GLN A 14 -18.93 -21.67 26.16
C GLN A 14 -17.96 -22.34 25.18
N LEU A 15 -17.31 -21.58 24.28
CA LEU A 15 -16.24 -22.10 23.42
C LEU A 15 -15.08 -22.66 24.24
N ALA A 16 -14.82 -22.10 25.43
CA ALA A 16 -13.83 -22.63 26.36
C ALA A 16 -14.25 -23.94 27.07
N ARG A 17 -15.53 -24.33 27.00
CA ARG A 17 -16.08 -25.57 27.60
C ARG A 17 -16.35 -26.67 26.58
N VAL A 18 -16.08 -26.45 25.30
CA VAL A 18 -16.15 -27.52 24.29
C VAL A 18 -15.03 -28.54 24.61
N PRO A 19 -15.33 -29.84 24.79
CA PRO A 19 -14.37 -30.82 25.30
C PRO A 19 -13.06 -30.91 24.50
N ALA A 20 -13.14 -30.79 23.18
CA ALA A 20 -11.96 -30.73 22.30
C ALA A 20 -11.07 -29.52 22.60
N VAL A 21 -11.67 -28.36 22.91
CA VAL A 21 -10.95 -27.14 23.25
C VAL A 21 -10.46 -27.18 24.69
N SER A 22 -11.13 -27.84 25.63
CA SER A 22 -10.66 -27.97 27.03
C SER A 22 -9.50 -28.94 27.20
N ALA A 23 -9.41 -29.98 26.34
CA ALA A 23 -8.30 -30.93 26.35
C ALA A 23 -7.05 -30.39 25.62
N ALA A 24 -7.23 -29.53 24.62
CA ALA A 24 -6.13 -28.97 23.86
C ALA A 24 -5.22 -28.07 24.70
N SER A 25 -3.91 -28.27 24.58
CA SER A 25 -2.90 -27.39 25.18
C SER A 25 -3.13 -25.94 24.73
N PRO A 26 -3.15 -24.96 25.66
CA PRO A 26 -3.25 -23.55 25.29
C PRO A 26 -2.18 -23.10 24.29
N PHE A 27 -1.00 -23.72 24.31
CA PHE A 27 0.07 -23.44 23.36
C PHE A 27 -0.25 -23.89 21.93
N VAL A 28 -0.90 -25.06 21.77
CA VAL A 28 -1.34 -25.55 20.45
C VAL A 28 -2.44 -24.65 19.90
N MET A 29 -3.42 -24.29 20.73
CA MET A 29 -4.46 -23.34 20.34
C MET A 29 -3.88 -21.97 19.94
N MET A 30 -2.89 -21.48 20.68
CA MET A 30 -2.18 -20.25 20.38
C MET A 30 -1.46 -20.35 19.02
N ALA A 31 -0.69 -21.42 18.79
CA ALA A 31 0.04 -21.61 17.54
C ALA A 31 -0.87 -21.69 16.31
N VAL A 32 -1.93 -22.52 16.38
CA VAL A 32 -2.92 -22.64 15.31
C VAL A 32 -3.65 -21.31 15.09
N GLY A 33 -4.05 -20.62 16.18
CA GLY A 33 -4.74 -19.36 16.08
C GLY A 33 -3.89 -18.24 15.48
N VAL A 34 -2.61 -18.16 15.85
CA VAL A 34 -1.64 -17.22 15.26
C VAL A 34 -1.43 -17.53 13.79
N PHE A 35 -1.27 -18.80 13.41
CA PHE A 35 -1.15 -19.19 12.01
C PHE A 35 -2.36 -18.73 11.18
N LEU A 36 -3.59 -19.00 11.66
CA LEU A 36 -4.80 -18.54 11.00
C LEU A 36 -4.89 -17.01 10.90
N MET A 37 -4.47 -16.28 11.94
CA MET A 37 -4.40 -14.81 11.90
C MET A 37 -3.34 -14.30 10.92
N LEU A 38 -2.18 -14.95 10.81
CA LEU A 38 -1.15 -14.59 9.83
C LEU A 38 -1.63 -14.84 8.41
N MET A 39 -2.32 -15.95 8.16
CA MET A 39 -2.95 -16.22 6.86
C MET A 39 -4.03 -15.18 6.53
N ALA A 40 -4.97 -14.98 7.46
CA ALA A 40 -6.03 -14.00 7.30
C ALA A 40 -5.51 -12.57 7.20
N GLY A 41 -4.34 -12.29 7.80
CA GLY A 41 -3.60 -11.04 7.74
C GLY A 41 -2.88 -10.82 6.41
N GLY A 42 -2.30 -11.90 5.87
CA GLY A 42 -1.36 -11.88 4.75
C GLY A 42 -2.00 -11.85 3.36
N VAL A 43 -3.20 -12.42 3.22
CA VAL A 43 -3.85 -12.59 1.91
C VAL A 43 -4.40 -11.29 1.34
N THR A 44 -4.07 -11.02 0.08
CA THR A 44 -4.60 -9.89 -0.69
C THR A 44 -5.98 -10.21 -1.26
N ILE A 45 -6.91 -9.26 -1.12
CA ILE A 45 -8.27 -9.34 -1.67
C ILE A 45 -8.57 -8.05 -2.43
N SER A 46 -9.62 -8.06 -3.26
CA SER A 46 -10.09 -6.84 -3.92
C SER A 46 -10.46 -5.76 -2.88
N THR A 47 -10.33 -4.49 -3.27
CA THR A 47 -10.69 -3.37 -2.40
C THR A 47 -12.16 -3.44 -1.96
N THR A 48 -13.04 -3.89 -2.85
CA THR A 48 -14.47 -4.11 -2.57
C THR A 48 -14.69 -5.21 -1.53
N SER A 49 -14.01 -6.35 -1.68
CA SER A 49 -14.02 -7.44 -0.70
C SER A 49 -13.49 -6.98 0.67
N GLN A 50 -12.44 -6.16 0.70
CA GLN A 50 -11.94 -5.56 1.94
C GLN A 50 -12.95 -4.61 2.58
N ALA A 51 -13.77 -3.90 1.80
CA ALA A 51 -14.87 -3.08 2.33
C ALA A 51 -15.89 -3.94 3.10
N PHE A 52 -16.24 -5.12 2.58
CA PHE A 52 -17.13 -6.06 3.28
C PHE A 52 -16.51 -6.60 4.57
N VAL A 53 -15.22 -6.96 4.55
CA VAL A 53 -14.48 -7.36 5.76
C VAL A 53 -14.45 -6.22 6.79
N THR A 54 -14.28 -4.98 6.33
CA THR A 54 -14.32 -3.78 7.17
C THR A 54 -15.68 -3.62 7.84
N CYS A 55 -16.77 -3.65 7.07
CA CYS A 55 -18.12 -3.59 7.61
C CYS A 55 -18.41 -4.74 8.59
N GLY A 56 -17.98 -5.95 8.27
CA GLY A 56 -18.12 -7.13 9.12
C GLY A 56 -17.40 -7.00 10.46
N THR A 57 -16.11 -6.62 10.45
CA THR A 57 -15.31 -6.47 11.67
C THR A 57 -15.80 -5.30 12.53
N VAL A 58 -16.15 -4.16 11.93
CA VAL A 58 -16.71 -3.00 12.65
C VAL A 58 -18.08 -3.34 13.26
N GLY A 59 -18.95 -4.00 12.50
CA GLY A 59 -20.23 -4.50 12.99
C GLY A 59 -20.06 -5.46 14.18
N LEU A 60 -19.12 -6.40 14.08
CA LEU A 60 -18.79 -7.32 15.17
C LEU A 60 -18.28 -6.59 16.42
N PHE A 61 -17.39 -5.60 16.26
CA PHE A 61 -16.92 -4.77 17.36
C PHE A 61 -18.09 -4.06 18.05
N LEU A 62 -18.98 -3.41 17.29
CA LEU A 62 -20.14 -2.69 17.83
C LEU A 62 -21.11 -3.62 18.57
N LEU A 63 -21.25 -4.88 18.13
CA LEU A 63 -22.04 -5.89 18.82
C LEU A 63 -21.39 -6.36 20.13
N LEU A 64 -20.07 -6.49 20.17
CA LEU A 64 -19.35 -7.04 21.32
C LEU A 64 -18.96 -5.99 22.38
N LYS A 65 -18.78 -4.71 22.01
CA LYS A 65 -18.27 -3.67 22.91
C LYS A 65 -19.07 -3.50 24.20
N GLY A 66 -20.38 -3.79 24.18
CA GLY A 66 -21.26 -3.67 25.35
C GLY A 66 -21.21 -4.88 26.30
N ARG A 67 -20.64 -6.02 25.88
CA ARG A 67 -20.60 -7.22 26.71
C ARG A 67 -19.50 -7.11 27.77
N LYS A 68 -19.82 -7.45 29.02
CA LYS A 68 -18.83 -7.52 30.11
C LYS A 68 -18.09 -8.86 30.04
N GLY A 69 -16.81 -8.86 30.43
CA GLY A 69 -15.99 -10.08 30.52
C GLY A 69 -14.60 -9.92 29.90
N ARG A 70 -13.58 -10.49 30.57
CA ARG A 70 -12.18 -10.47 30.12
C ARG A 70 -11.98 -11.21 28.80
N GLY A 71 -12.70 -12.31 28.58
CA GLY A 71 -12.60 -13.06 27.32
C GLY A 71 -13.03 -12.25 26.09
N VAL A 72 -14.06 -11.42 26.21
CA VAL A 72 -14.47 -10.51 25.14
C VAL A 72 -13.40 -9.44 24.90
N THR A 73 -12.80 -8.90 25.96
CA THR A 73 -11.71 -7.93 25.83
C THR A 73 -10.49 -8.53 25.13
N CYS A 74 -10.02 -9.72 25.53
CA CYS A 74 -8.93 -10.40 24.83
C CYS A 74 -9.28 -10.70 23.37
N PHE A 75 -10.53 -11.09 23.07
CA PHE A 75 -10.96 -11.28 21.69
C PHE A 75 -10.89 -10.00 20.87
N LEU A 76 -11.37 -8.87 21.42
CA LEU A 76 -11.28 -7.58 20.76
C LEU A 76 -9.83 -7.11 20.56
N MET A 77 -8.93 -7.38 21.52
CA MET A 77 -7.49 -7.16 21.35
C MET A 77 -6.97 -7.98 20.16
N MET A 78 -7.28 -9.27 20.06
CA MET A 78 -6.82 -10.11 18.97
C MET A 78 -7.43 -9.72 17.62
N LEU A 79 -8.69 -9.30 17.60
CA LEU A 79 -9.35 -8.76 16.41
C LEU A 79 -8.69 -7.45 15.96
N SER A 80 -8.38 -6.56 16.91
CA SER A 80 -7.65 -5.32 16.63
C SER A 80 -6.26 -5.62 16.05
N LEU A 81 -5.53 -6.60 16.58
CA LEU A 81 -4.23 -7.02 16.04
C LEU A 81 -4.37 -7.65 14.65
N LEU A 82 -5.38 -8.48 14.38
CA LEU A 82 -5.64 -9.04 13.05
C LEU A 82 -5.88 -7.95 12.00
N VAL A 83 -6.77 -7.00 12.32
CA VAL A 83 -7.09 -5.89 11.41
C VAL A 83 -5.87 -5.00 11.19
N SER A 84 -5.09 -4.74 12.24
CA SER A 84 -3.84 -3.98 12.15
C SER A 84 -2.78 -4.71 11.33
N LEU A 85 -2.69 -6.03 11.43
CA LEU A 85 -1.82 -6.85 10.60
C LEU A 85 -2.22 -6.76 9.12
N ARG A 86 -3.52 -6.87 8.80
CA ARG A 86 -4.01 -6.68 7.43
C ARG A 86 -3.64 -5.31 6.87
N TYR A 87 -3.83 -4.25 7.67
CA TYR A 87 -3.41 -2.89 7.30
C TYR A 87 -1.91 -2.83 7.02
N MET A 88 -1.09 -3.36 7.93
CA MET A 88 0.36 -3.28 7.82
C MET A 88 0.92 -4.11 6.64
N VAL A 89 0.37 -5.30 6.39
CA VAL A 89 0.75 -6.11 5.23
C VAL A 89 0.40 -5.38 3.94
N TRP A 90 -0.80 -4.82 3.83
CA TRP A 90 -1.19 -3.99 2.69
C TRP A 90 -0.25 -2.78 2.52
N ARG A 91 0.03 -2.06 3.61
CA ARG A 91 0.94 -0.91 3.61
C ARG A 91 2.33 -1.28 3.07
N LEU A 92 2.93 -2.35 3.58
CA LEU A 92 4.28 -2.78 3.22
C LEU A 92 4.39 -3.44 1.84
N THR A 93 3.31 -4.05 1.32
CA THR A 93 3.39 -4.87 0.10
C THR A 93 2.80 -4.21 -1.14
N THR A 94 1.86 -3.27 -1.01
CA THR A 94 1.12 -2.72 -2.16
C THR A 94 1.16 -1.20 -2.29
N THR A 95 1.68 -0.47 -1.30
CA THR A 95 1.55 1.02 -1.27
C THR A 95 2.87 1.79 -1.23
N LEU A 96 4.00 1.08 -1.33
CA LEU A 96 5.34 1.66 -1.32
C LEU A 96 5.84 1.84 -2.75
N GLU A 97 5.85 3.09 -3.22
CA GLU A 97 6.52 3.52 -4.44
C GLU A 97 7.73 4.39 -4.09
N LEU A 98 8.91 4.03 -4.60
CA LEU A 98 10.20 4.62 -4.25
C LEU A 98 10.88 5.27 -5.46
N HIS A 99 10.09 5.87 -6.36
CA HIS A 99 10.60 6.43 -7.61
C HIS A 99 11.54 7.63 -7.42
N SER A 100 11.21 8.54 -6.49
CA SER A 100 12.08 9.69 -6.16
C SER A 100 12.70 9.55 -4.77
N PRO A 101 13.94 10.05 -4.54
CA PRO A 101 14.58 10.02 -3.22
C PRO A 101 13.76 10.71 -2.14
N LEU A 102 13.08 11.81 -2.49
CA LEU A 102 12.23 12.56 -1.57
C LEU A 102 10.97 11.77 -1.19
N GLN A 103 10.26 11.21 -2.19
CA GLN A 103 9.11 10.34 -1.95
C GLN A 103 9.51 9.12 -1.13
N ALA A 104 10.62 8.48 -1.46
CA ALA A 104 11.14 7.32 -0.75
C ALA A 104 11.43 7.65 0.72
N ALA A 105 12.13 8.76 1.00
CA ALA A 105 12.43 9.20 2.36
C ALA A 105 11.15 9.46 3.17
N LEU A 106 10.18 10.18 2.60
CA LEU A 106 8.92 10.51 3.29
C LEU A 106 8.03 9.28 3.51
N SER A 107 7.93 8.39 2.50
CA SER A 107 7.18 7.14 2.59
C SER A 107 7.76 6.19 3.65
N LEU A 108 9.08 6.01 3.66
CA LEU A 108 9.76 5.16 4.65
C LEU A 108 9.66 5.75 6.06
N LEU A 109 9.75 7.08 6.20
CA LEU A 109 9.57 7.75 7.49
C LEU A 109 8.15 7.52 8.04
N LEU A 110 7.12 7.63 7.18
CA LEU A 110 5.75 7.34 7.57
C LEU A 110 5.59 5.87 7.99
N VAL A 111 6.08 4.92 7.19
CA VAL A 111 6.02 3.48 7.54
C VAL A 111 6.75 3.18 8.85
N ALA A 112 7.90 3.79 9.10
CA ALA A 112 8.61 3.63 10.38
C ALA A 112 7.77 4.14 11.57
N ALA A 113 7.07 5.26 11.41
CA ALA A 113 6.14 5.77 12.42
C ALA A 113 4.95 4.82 12.65
N GLU A 114 4.39 4.25 11.59
CA GLU A 114 3.29 3.28 11.66
C GLU A 114 3.71 1.96 12.31
N LEU A 115 4.91 1.46 12.01
CA LEU A 115 5.49 0.28 12.65
C LEU A 115 5.72 0.50 14.14
N TYR A 116 6.18 1.69 14.53
CA TYR A 116 6.28 2.08 15.94
C TYR A 116 4.91 2.10 16.62
N ALA A 117 3.88 2.65 15.97
CA ALA A 117 2.52 2.66 16.50
C ALA A 117 1.97 1.24 16.69
N LEU A 118 2.25 0.34 15.74
CA LEU A 118 1.89 -1.08 15.87
C LEU A 118 2.64 -1.77 17.02
N LEU A 119 3.94 -1.51 17.16
CA LEU A 119 4.74 -2.07 18.26
C LEU A 119 4.20 -1.61 19.62
N THR A 120 3.96 -0.31 19.77
CA THR A 120 3.44 0.26 21.03
C THR A 120 2.03 -0.23 21.34
N LEU A 121 1.18 -0.44 20.33
CA LEU A 121 -0.13 -1.09 20.49
C LEU A 121 0.02 -2.53 21.04
N CYS A 122 0.91 -3.33 20.45
CA CYS A 122 1.18 -4.70 20.89
C CYS A 122 1.70 -4.74 22.34
N LEU A 123 2.65 -3.88 22.68
CA LEU A 123 3.21 -3.78 24.03
C LEU A 123 2.17 -3.31 25.05
N SER A 124 1.32 -2.36 24.68
CA SER A 124 0.21 -1.86 25.51
C SER A 124 -0.81 -2.97 25.80
N TYR A 125 -1.22 -3.72 24.78
CA TYR A 125 -2.10 -4.87 24.97
C TYR A 125 -1.47 -5.96 25.83
N PHE A 126 -0.17 -6.22 25.68
CA PHE A 126 0.55 -7.18 26.52
C PHE A 126 0.52 -6.77 28.01
N GLN A 127 0.91 -5.52 28.30
CA GLN A 127 0.91 -4.99 29.67
C GLN A 127 -0.50 -4.92 30.28
N MET A 128 -1.49 -4.43 29.52
CA MET A 128 -2.85 -4.22 30.00
C MET A 128 -3.76 -5.45 29.85
N SER A 129 -3.22 -6.58 29.37
CA SER A 129 -3.99 -7.81 29.15
C SER A 129 -4.66 -8.32 30.41
N TRP A 130 -4.00 -8.18 31.57
CA TRP A 130 -4.52 -8.65 32.84
C TRP A 130 -3.97 -7.83 34.03
N PRO A 131 -4.59 -6.70 34.38
CA PRO A 131 -4.25 -5.96 35.60
C PRO A 131 -4.48 -6.85 36.84
N LEU A 132 -3.48 -6.96 37.72
CA LEU A 132 -3.47 -7.94 38.81
C LEU A 132 -4.49 -7.61 39.92
N ASP A 133 -4.65 -6.34 40.25
CA ASP A 133 -5.50 -5.81 41.32
C ASP A 133 -5.16 -6.34 42.72
N ARG A 134 -3.87 -6.27 43.08
CA ARG A 134 -3.35 -6.73 44.37
C ARG A 134 -4.09 -6.04 45.54
N LYS A 135 -4.43 -6.82 46.57
CA LYS A 135 -5.03 -6.31 47.83
C LYS A 135 -3.98 -6.24 48.93
N PRO A 136 -4.12 -5.33 49.92
CA PRO A 136 -3.23 -5.31 51.08
C PRO A 136 -3.25 -6.67 51.80
N LEU A 137 -2.06 -7.14 52.22
CA LEU A 137 -1.92 -8.34 53.02
C LEU A 137 -1.92 -7.96 54.50
N PRO A 138 -2.66 -8.65 55.39
CA PRO A 138 -2.62 -8.37 56.82
C PRO A 138 -1.21 -8.63 57.40
N LEU A 139 -0.82 -7.81 58.37
CA LEU A 139 0.40 -7.98 59.16
C LEU A 139 0.22 -9.05 60.25
N PRO A 140 1.32 -9.59 60.82
CA PRO A 140 1.27 -10.40 62.04
C PRO A 140 0.53 -9.67 63.16
N ALA A 141 -0.22 -10.43 63.96
CA ALA A 141 -1.02 -9.88 65.05
C ALA A 141 -0.13 -9.25 66.14
N ASP A 142 1.03 -9.85 66.41
CA ASP A 142 2.00 -9.28 67.34
C ASP A 142 2.85 -8.20 66.66
N THR A 143 2.84 -7.00 67.24
CA THR A 143 3.65 -5.86 66.80
C THR A 143 5.14 -6.03 67.10
N THR A 144 5.54 -6.98 67.95
CA THR A 144 6.95 -7.30 68.21
C THR A 144 7.65 -7.87 66.97
N ASP A 145 6.92 -8.57 66.09
CA ASP A 145 7.43 -9.10 64.82
C ASP A 145 7.53 -8.05 63.71
N TRP A 146 6.97 -6.85 63.93
CA TRP A 146 6.99 -5.82 62.90
C TRP A 146 8.40 -5.26 62.74
N PRO A 147 8.86 -4.99 61.50
CA PRO A 147 10.23 -4.53 61.25
C PRO A 147 10.44 -3.06 61.64
N VAL A 148 11.71 -2.69 61.81
CA VAL A 148 12.13 -1.28 61.89
C VAL A 148 12.10 -0.68 60.49
N VAL A 149 11.48 0.50 60.36
CA VAL A 149 11.31 1.20 59.08
C VAL A 149 11.90 2.60 59.16
N ASP A 150 12.76 2.93 58.19
CA ASP A 150 13.25 4.28 57.98
C ASP A 150 12.46 4.97 56.87
N VAL A 151 11.86 6.12 57.17
CA VAL A 151 11.17 6.98 56.20
C VAL A 151 12.09 8.13 55.83
N TYR A 152 12.38 8.28 54.54
CA TYR A 152 13.22 9.33 53.99
C TYR A 152 12.38 10.37 53.25
N VAL A 153 12.60 11.65 53.60
CA VAL A 153 12.02 12.81 52.93
C VAL A 153 13.16 13.67 52.36
N PRO A 154 13.61 13.44 51.12
CA PRO A 154 14.67 14.22 50.51
C PRO A 154 14.17 15.61 50.09
N SER A 155 15.01 16.62 50.30
CA SER A 155 14.76 18.01 49.91
C SER A 155 16.06 18.70 49.47
N TYR A 156 15.93 19.70 48.59
CA TYR A 156 17.04 20.49 48.06
C TYR A 156 16.80 22.00 48.17
N ASN A 157 15.74 22.49 47.52
CA ASN A 157 15.40 23.92 47.46
C ASN A 157 13.94 24.22 47.82
N GLU A 158 13.15 23.21 48.21
CA GLU A 158 11.73 23.39 48.50
C GLU A 158 11.51 24.10 49.84
N GLU A 159 10.46 24.91 49.95
CA GLU A 159 10.19 25.65 51.19
C GLU A 159 9.89 24.74 52.38
N LEU A 160 10.27 25.20 53.58
CA LEU A 160 10.01 24.47 54.83
C LEU A 160 8.51 24.17 55.03
N SER A 161 7.62 25.09 54.65
CA SER A 161 6.17 24.94 54.78
C SER A 161 5.62 23.68 54.07
N LEU A 162 6.21 23.32 52.94
CA LEU A 162 5.90 22.13 52.16
C LEU A 162 6.40 20.87 52.87
N VAL A 163 7.68 20.88 53.27
CA VAL A 163 8.35 19.73 53.89
C VAL A 163 7.76 19.41 55.26
N ARG A 164 7.37 20.44 56.03
CA ARG A 164 6.69 20.29 57.33
C ARG A 164 5.49 19.38 57.25
N SER A 165 4.60 19.63 56.28
CA SER A 165 3.37 18.84 56.11
C SER A 165 3.67 17.37 55.85
N THR A 166 4.66 17.07 55.01
CA THR A 166 5.08 15.71 54.68
C THR A 166 5.70 14.99 55.88
N VAL A 167 6.59 15.66 56.63
CA VAL A 167 7.24 15.09 57.81
C VAL A 167 6.23 14.84 58.92
N LEU A 168 5.30 15.77 59.17
CA LEU A 168 4.23 15.58 60.16
C LEU A 168 3.31 14.41 59.77
N GLY A 169 2.97 14.27 58.49
CA GLY A 169 2.23 13.12 57.99
C GLY A 169 2.99 11.80 58.17
N ALA A 170 4.29 11.80 57.90
CA ALA A 170 5.14 10.62 58.10
C ALA A 170 5.28 10.22 59.57
N LEU A 171 5.39 11.19 60.49
CA LEU A 171 5.42 10.96 61.94
C LEU A 171 4.07 10.45 62.50
N ALA A 172 2.97 10.66 61.78
CA ALA A 172 1.64 10.20 62.15
C ALA A 172 1.30 8.79 61.64
N ILE A 173 2.19 8.16 60.86
CA ILE A 173 1.98 6.78 60.36
C ILE A 173 1.76 5.83 61.53
N ASP A 174 0.75 4.95 61.41
CA ASP A 174 0.40 3.97 62.42
C ASP A 174 1.45 2.85 62.49
N TRP A 175 2.49 3.04 63.30
CA TRP A 175 3.56 2.08 63.54
C TRP A 175 4.07 2.20 64.99
N PRO A 176 4.68 1.15 65.57
CA PRO A 176 5.32 1.27 66.88
C PRO A 176 6.38 2.37 66.88
N ALA A 177 6.31 3.28 67.87
CA ALA A 177 7.12 4.49 67.91
C ALA A 177 8.63 4.23 68.07
N ASP A 178 9.01 3.06 68.59
CA ASP A 178 10.39 2.60 68.69
C ASP A 178 10.94 1.98 67.39
N LYS A 179 10.06 1.72 66.41
CA LYS A 179 10.37 1.08 65.13
C LYS A 179 10.14 1.98 63.91
N LEU A 180 9.69 3.22 64.11
CA LEU A 180 9.49 4.20 63.04
C LEU A 180 10.51 5.33 63.17
N ASN A 181 11.38 5.47 62.17
CA ASN A 181 12.35 6.56 62.12
C ASN A 181 12.06 7.44 60.90
N VAL A 182 11.75 8.72 61.12
CA VAL A 182 11.51 9.68 60.02
C VAL A 182 12.72 10.60 59.89
N TYR A 183 13.32 10.68 58.70
CA TYR A 183 14.49 11.51 58.41
C TYR A 183 14.23 12.51 57.29
N ILE A 184 14.58 13.77 57.53
CA ILE A 184 14.72 14.81 56.51
C ILE A 184 16.12 14.70 55.91
N LEU A 185 16.22 14.50 54.59
CA LEU A 185 17.50 14.44 53.88
C LEU A 185 17.71 15.75 53.11
N ASP A 186 18.44 16.72 53.70
CA ASP A 186 18.49 18.09 53.20
C ASP A 186 19.80 18.42 52.48
N ASP A 187 19.80 18.37 51.15
CA ASP A 187 20.96 18.78 50.33
C ASP A 187 21.13 20.32 50.28
N GLY A 188 20.14 21.09 50.76
CA GLY A 188 20.17 22.55 50.88
C GLY A 188 20.96 23.05 52.10
N ARG A 189 21.16 22.19 53.12
CA ARG A 189 21.85 22.47 54.39
C ARG A 189 21.23 23.63 55.18
N ARG A 190 19.91 23.67 55.34
CA ARG A 190 19.18 24.83 55.90
C ARG A 190 19.00 24.70 57.41
N LYS A 191 19.37 25.73 58.19
CA LYS A 191 19.22 25.74 59.67
C LYS A 191 17.76 25.65 60.11
N SER A 192 16.85 26.30 59.38
CA SER A 192 15.40 26.26 59.63
C SER A 192 14.85 24.83 59.61
N PHE A 193 15.32 23.99 58.68
CA PHE A 193 14.96 22.58 58.59
C PHE A 193 15.51 21.76 59.75
N HIS A 194 16.77 22.02 60.16
CA HIS A 194 17.36 21.39 61.34
C HIS A 194 16.58 21.73 62.63
N ALA A 195 16.19 23.01 62.80
CA ALA A 195 15.40 23.44 63.94
C ALA A 195 14.01 22.76 63.97
N PHE A 196 13.32 22.71 62.83
CA PHE A 196 12.04 22.01 62.72
C PHE A 196 12.19 20.50 62.99
N ALA A 197 13.25 19.85 62.49
CA ALA A 197 13.49 18.44 62.75
C ALA A 197 13.58 18.16 64.27
N MET A 198 14.32 19.00 65.01
CA MET A 198 14.37 18.90 66.47
C MET A 198 13.01 19.15 67.13
N GLU A 199 12.28 20.19 66.71
CA GLU A 199 10.97 20.54 67.25
C GLU A 199 9.94 19.41 67.07
N ALA A 200 9.92 18.81 65.88
CA ALA A 200 9.01 17.73 65.51
C ALA A 200 9.44 16.34 66.01
N GLY A 201 10.70 16.18 66.43
CA GLY A 201 11.28 14.89 66.82
C GLY A 201 11.70 14.01 65.63
N ALA A 202 11.85 14.59 64.43
CA ALA A 202 12.37 13.91 63.25
C ALA A 202 13.90 13.93 63.22
N GLY A 203 14.51 12.96 62.53
CA GLY A 203 15.92 12.98 62.20
C GLY A 203 16.24 13.96 61.07
N TYR A 204 17.48 14.40 61.00
CA TYR A 204 17.97 15.35 59.98
C TYR A 204 19.35 14.91 59.49
N ILE A 205 19.51 14.74 58.18
CA ILE A 205 20.73 14.24 57.55
C ILE A 205 21.17 15.23 56.48
N ILE A 206 22.44 15.63 56.54
CA ILE A 206 23.13 16.37 55.49
C ILE A 206 24.46 15.69 55.14
N ARG A 207 24.91 15.92 53.92
CA ARG A 207 26.18 15.41 53.38
C ARG A 207 27.12 16.56 52.99
N ASP A 208 28.39 16.22 52.85
CA ASP A 208 29.48 17.13 52.50
C ASP A 208 29.45 17.56 51.02
N GLN A 209 29.17 16.62 50.11
CA GLN A 209 29.14 16.83 48.66
C GLN A 209 27.80 16.43 48.03
N ASN A 210 27.25 17.29 47.17
CA ASN A 210 25.95 17.11 46.51
C ASN A 210 26.06 16.31 45.19
N ASN A 211 26.88 15.24 45.17
CA ASN A 211 27.06 14.43 43.97
C ASN A 211 25.83 13.55 43.70
N HIS A 212 25.48 13.33 42.42
CA HIS A 212 24.36 12.46 42.00
C HIS A 212 22.97 12.85 42.56
N ALA A 213 22.75 14.13 42.87
CA ALA A 213 21.44 14.67 43.27
C ALA A 213 20.71 13.78 44.30
N LYS A 214 19.41 13.51 44.11
CA LYS A 214 18.56 12.71 45.00
C LYS A 214 19.11 11.31 45.26
N ALA A 215 19.60 10.60 44.23
CA ALA A 215 20.17 9.27 44.39
C ALA A 215 21.34 9.25 45.37
N GLY A 216 22.25 10.22 45.23
CA GLY A 216 23.38 10.35 46.13
C GLY A 216 22.97 10.69 47.57
N ASN A 217 21.91 11.48 47.74
CA ASN A 217 21.38 11.82 49.06
C ASN A 217 20.80 10.58 49.76
N LEU A 218 20.00 9.79 49.04
CA LEU A 218 19.46 8.51 49.52
C LEU A 218 20.57 7.50 49.85
N ASN A 219 21.61 7.41 49.00
CA ASN A 219 22.76 6.53 49.23
C ASN A 219 23.58 6.94 50.46
N HIS A 220 23.70 8.24 50.74
CA HIS A 220 24.32 8.72 51.97
C HIS A 220 23.50 8.32 53.19
N ALA A 221 22.19 8.51 53.15
CA ALA A 221 21.27 8.14 54.23
C ALA A 221 21.31 6.62 54.53
N LEU A 222 21.37 5.78 53.50
CA LEU A 222 21.52 4.33 53.64
C LEU A 222 22.77 3.90 54.42
N ARG A 223 23.83 4.71 54.44
CA ARG A 223 25.07 4.38 55.17
C ARG A 223 25.03 4.74 56.65
N VAL A 224 24.10 5.62 57.06
CA VAL A 224 24.06 6.21 58.42
C VAL A 224 22.78 5.88 59.20
N THR A 225 21.92 5.02 58.64
CA THR A 225 20.66 4.55 59.23
C THR A 225 20.57 3.03 59.10
N GLU A 226 19.64 2.37 59.79
CA GLU A 226 19.70 0.91 60.04
C GLU A 226 18.38 0.14 59.81
N GLY A 227 17.26 0.80 59.49
CA GLY A 227 15.96 0.15 59.32
C GLY A 227 15.93 -0.88 58.19
N GLU A 228 15.25 -2.01 58.40
CA GLU A 228 15.21 -3.13 57.43
C GLU A 228 14.53 -2.71 56.11
N TYR A 229 13.50 -1.88 56.21
CA TYR A 229 12.80 -1.28 55.08
C TYR A 229 13.00 0.23 55.05
N VAL A 230 13.13 0.74 53.84
CA VAL A 230 13.22 2.17 53.55
C VAL A 230 11.97 2.60 52.80
N VAL A 231 11.28 3.61 53.30
CA VAL A 231 10.17 4.26 52.61
C VAL A 231 10.61 5.62 52.12
N ILE A 232 10.28 5.95 50.88
CA ILE A 232 10.65 7.24 50.29
C ILE A 232 9.40 8.03 49.96
N PHE A 233 9.34 9.26 50.46
CA PHE A 233 8.38 10.28 50.05
C PHE A 233 9.12 11.49 49.54
N ASP A 234 8.81 11.95 48.33
CA ASP A 234 9.20 13.32 47.94
C ASP A 234 8.65 14.32 48.96
N CYS A 235 9.34 15.46 49.09
CA CYS A 235 9.03 16.52 50.04
C CYS A 235 7.59 17.07 49.97
N ASP A 236 6.86 16.84 48.88
CA ASP A 236 5.46 17.20 48.68
C ASP A 236 4.46 16.05 48.90
N HIS A 237 4.91 14.81 49.04
CA HIS A 237 4.04 13.63 49.12
C HIS A 237 3.70 13.27 50.57
N ILE A 238 2.56 13.78 51.04
CA ILE A 238 2.10 13.59 52.42
C ILE A 238 1.40 12.22 52.54
N PRO A 239 1.88 11.32 53.41
CA PRO A 239 1.31 9.98 53.55
C PRO A 239 0.04 9.93 54.41
N THR A 240 -0.78 8.92 54.13
CA THR A 240 -1.88 8.45 55.01
C THR A 240 -1.33 7.64 56.18
N ARG A 241 -2.06 7.60 57.29
CA ARG A 241 -1.61 6.88 58.50
C ARG A 241 -1.42 5.38 58.27
N GLY A 242 -2.23 4.77 57.42
CA GLY A 242 -2.13 3.33 57.12
C GLY A 242 -1.11 2.95 56.05
N PHE A 243 -0.20 3.84 55.64
CA PHE A 243 0.79 3.55 54.59
C PHE A 243 1.56 2.25 54.86
N LEU A 244 2.18 2.12 56.04
CA LEU A 244 2.99 0.93 56.38
C LEU A 244 2.13 -0.32 56.57
N LYS A 245 1.00 -0.20 57.29
CA LYS A 245 0.06 -1.31 57.52
C LYS A 245 -0.43 -1.96 56.22
N LYS A 246 -0.56 -1.18 55.13
CA LYS A 246 -1.03 -1.68 53.83
C LYS A 246 0.09 -2.19 52.92
N THR A 247 1.34 -1.82 53.18
CA THR A 247 2.49 -2.09 52.29
C THR A 247 3.42 -3.16 52.84
N ILE A 248 3.81 -3.08 54.11
CA ILE A 248 4.83 -3.96 54.71
C ILE A 248 4.41 -5.42 54.77
N GLY A 249 3.10 -5.72 54.89
CA GLY A 249 2.61 -7.11 54.93
C GLY A 249 3.09 -7.95 53.74
N TRP A 250 3.08 -7.38 52.53
CA TRP A 250 3.61 -8.07 51.34
C TRP A 250 5.13 -8.22 51.36
N MET A 251 5.83 -7.20 51.86
CA MET A 251 7.29 -7.21 51.94
C MET A 251 7.76 -8.30 52.91
N MET A 252 7.07 -8.49 54.03
CA MET A 252 7.38 -9.58 54.99
C MET A 252 7.05 -10.96 54.40
N ALA A 253 5.91 -11.07 53.71
CA ALA A 253 5.47 -12.33 53.14
C ALA A 253 6.29 -12.80 51.94
N ASP A 254 6.98 -11.93 51.20
CA ASP A 254 7.90 -12.36 50.14
C ASP A 254 9.32 -11.88 50.48
N PRO A 255 10.21 -12.79 50.96
CA PRO A 255 11.59 -12.45 51.27
C PRO A 255 12.37 -11.90 50.06
N LYS A 256 11.93 -12.19 48.83
CA LYS A 256 12.51 -11.67 47.59
C LYS A 256 11.80 -10.43 47.05
N LEU A 257 10.79 -9.89 47.74
CA LEU A 257 10.18 -8.62 47.35
C LEU A 257 11.08 -7.46 47.76
N ALA A 258 11.71 -6.84 46.76
CA ALA A 258 12.60 -5.70 46.98
C ALA A 258 11.86 -4.36 47.02
N LEU A 259 10.73 -4.26 46.31
CA LEU A 259 10.03 -3.00 46.10
C LEU A 259 8.52 -3.24 46.09
N LEU A 260 7.81 -2.43 46.87
CA LEU A 260 6.37 -2.25 46.73
C LEU A 260 6.06 -0.79 46.45
N GLN A 261 5.53 -0.52 45.26
CA GLN A 261 5.15 0.81 44.79
C GLN A 261 3.66 1.07 45.00
N THR A 262 3.30 2.29 45.38
CA THR A 262 1.91 2.79 45.42
C THR A 262 1.72 3.95 44.42
N PRO A 263 0.48 4.24 43.97
CA PRO A 263 0.19 5.36 43.08
C PRO A 263 0.75 6.71 43.56
N HIS A 264 1.27 7.51 42.62
CA HIS A 264 1.42 8.94 42.84
C HIS A 264 0.08 9.61 42.57
N HIS A 265 -0.58 10.04 43.64
CA HIS A 265 -1.79 10.84 43.53
C HIS A 265 -1.46 12.30 43.81
N PHE A 266 -2.01 13.21 42.99
CA PHE A 266 -1.82 14.63 43.18
C PHE A 266 -3.17 15.25 43.59
N TYR A 267 -3.19 15.94 44.72
CA TYR A 267 -4.42 16.57 45.22
C TYR A 267 -4.65 17.97 44.65
N SER A 268 -3.64 18.53 43.97
CA SER A 268 -3.77 19.72 43.13
C SER A 268 -3.95 19.34 41.66
N PRO A 269 -4.81 20.03 40.89
CA PRO A 269 -5.00 19.75 39.47
C PRO A 269 -3.74 20.08 38.66
N ASP A 270 -3.45 19.25 37.66
CA ASP A 270 -2.39 19.54 36.68
C ASP A 270 -2.80 20.65 35.68
N PRO A 271 -1.86 21.20 34.89
CA PRO A 271 -2.17 22.27 33.94
C PRO A 271 -3.24 21.91 32.92
N PHE A 272 -3.34 20.65 32.49
CA PHE A 272 -4.36 20.21 31.52
C PHE A 272 -5.75 20.20 32.17
N GLN A 273 -5.85 19.67 33.39
CA GLN A 273 -7.11 19.67 34.14
C GLN A 273 -7.61 21.08 34.43
N ARG A 274 -6.68 21.99 34.75
CA ARG A 274 -6.99 23.37 35.13
C ARG A 274 -7.29 24.27 33.93
N ASN A 275 -6.50 24.18 32.86
CA ASN A 275 -6.54 25.15 31.77
C ASN A 275 -7.61 24.81 30.71
N LEU A 276 -7.96 23.52 30.56
CA LEU A 276 -9.00 23.10 29.62
C LEU A 276 -10.39 23.16 30.26
N ALA A 277 -11.38 23.66 29.50
CA ALA A 277 -12.74 23.87 29.99
C ALA A 277 -13.42 22.61 30.54
N THR A 278 -13.09 21.43 30.02
CA THR A 278 -13.60 20.14 30.51
C THR A 278 -12.58 19.35 31.32
N GLY A 279 -11.38 19.89 31.56
CA GLY A 279 -10.23 19.16 32.10
C GLY A 279 -10.50 18.49 33.45
N GLN A 280 -11.20 19.16 34.36
CA GLN A 280 -11.55 18.60 35.68
C GLN A 280 -12.43 17.34 35.64
N ASN A 281 -13.16 17.12 34.55
CA ASN A 281 -14.02 15.94 34.38
C ASN A 281 -13.30 14.76 33.69
N VAL A 282 -12.02 14.96 33.37
CA VAL A 282 -11.18 13.99 32.67
C VAL A 282 -10.10 13.51 33.62
N PRO A 283 -9.81 12.19 33.63
CA PRO A 283 -8.73 11.66 34.45
C PRO A 283 -7.39 12.34 34.09
N PRO A 284 -6.59 12.73 35.10
CA PRO A 284 -5.29 13.35 34.87
C PRO A 284 -4.33 12.37 34.19
N GLU A 285 -3.25 12.88 33.61
CA GLU A 285 -2.30 12.08 32.83
C GLU A 285 -1.83 10.82 33.58
N GLY A 286 -1.41 10.99 34.84
CA GLY A 286 -0.86 9.94 35.68
C GLY A 286 -1.83 8.80 35.98
N ASN A 287 -3.15 9.02 35.91
CA ASN A 287 -4.15 7.98 36.18
C ASN A 287 -4.05 6.81 35.21
N MET A 288 -3.61 7.03 33.97
CA MET A 288 -3.37 5.93 33.01
C MET A 288 -2.26 5.00 33.51
N PHE A 289 -1.13 5.59 33.90
CA PHE A 289 0.05 4.84 34.32
C PHE A 289 -0.18 4.14 35.66
N TYR A 290 -0.61 4.88 36.69
CA TYR A 290 -0.80 4.33 38.03
C TYR A 290 -2.12 3.54 38.19
N GLY A 291 -3.15 3.86 37.41
CA GLY A 291 -4.44 3.17 37.49
C GLY A 291 -4.50 1.85 36.75
N LEU A 292 -3.72 1.71 35.67
CA LEU A 292 -3.81 0.56 34.78
C LEU A 292 -2.46 -0.06 34.44
N VAL A 293 -1.51 0.73 33.93
CA VAL A 293 -0.25 0.19 33.39
C VAL A 293 0.61 -0.46 34.47
N GLN A 294 0.80 0.18 35.63
CA GLN A 294 1.59 -0.40 36.72
C GLN A 294 0.94 -1.65 37.34
N ASP A 295 -0.38 -1.70 37.39
CA ASP A 295 -1.12 -2.90 37.82
C ASP A 295 -0.98 -4.05 36.80
N GLY A 296 -0.86 -3.71 35.51
CA GLY A 296 -0.47 -4.63 34.45
C GLY A 296 0.98 -5.08 34.52
N ASN A 297 1.90 -4.20 34.93
CA ASN A 297 3.31 -4.55 35.13
C ASN A 297 3.51 -5.47 36.33
N ASP A 298 2.75 -5.30 37.43
CA ASP A 298 2.81 -6.20 38.60
C ASP A 298 2.42 -7.64 38.23
N PHE A 299 1.45 -7.81 37.33
CA PHE A 299 1.11 -9.12 36.78
C PHE A 299 2.31 -9.82 36.11
N TRP A 300 3.22 -9.05 35.53
CA TRP A 300 4.45 -9.52 34.89
C TRP A 300 5.69 -9.47 35.80
N ASP A 301 5.53 -9.12 37.08
CA ASP A 301 6.62 -8.88 38.04
C ASP A 301 7.63 -7.85 37.51
N ALA A 302 7.12 -6.72 37.04
CA ALA A 302 7.87 -5.67 36.34
C ALA A 302 7.50 -4.26 36.83
N THR A 303 7.12 -4.12 38.10
CA THR A 303 6.72 -2.84 38.68
C THR A 303 7.92 -1.90 38.82
N PHE A 304 7.79 -0.70 38.27
CA PHE A 304 8.83 0.33 38.36
C PHE A 304 8.80 1.05 39.71
N PHE A 305 9.98 1.38 40.23
CA PHE A 305 10.12 2.38 41.27
C PHE A 305 9.97 3.77 40.64
N CYS A 306 9.06 4.57 41.18
CA CYS A 306 8.71 5.90 40.66
C CYS A 306 9.27 7.02 41.54
N GLY A 307 10.32 6.77 42.32
CA GLY A 307 11.04 7.79 43.10
C GLY A 307 10.39 8.17 44.44
N SER A 308 9.10 7.95 44.62
CA SER A 308 8.33 8.28 45.83
C SER A 308 7.19 7.28 46.05
N CYS A 309 6.54 7.31 47.21
CA CYS A 309 5.38 6.49 47.58
C CYS A 309 5.67 4.98 47.47
N ALA A 310 6.88 4.57 47.88
CA ALA A 310 7.32 3.19 47.77
C ALA A 310 8.00 2.71 49.06
N ALA A 311 7.79 1.44 49.39
CA ALA A 311 8.54 0.71 50.41
C ALA A 311 9.58 -0.17 49.72
N ILE A 312 10.81 -0.12 50.21
CA ILE A 312 11.97 -0.75 49.59
C ILE A 312 12.73 -1.55 50.64
N ARG A 313 13.15 -2.77 50.29
CA ARG A 313 13.99 -3.60 51.14
C ARG A 313 15.42 -3.09 51.09
N ARG A 314 16.00 -2.72 52.24
CA ARG A 314 17.35 -2.16 52.32
C ARG A 314 18.40 -3.10 51.73
N SER A 315 18.33 -4.38 52.07
CA SER A 315 19.30 -5.39 51.59
C SER A 315 19.30 -5.53 50.07
N ALA A 316 18.16 -5.36 49.41
CA ALA A 316 18.06 -5.40 47.96
C ALA A 316 18.77 -4.21 47.29
N VAL A 317 18.56 -3.00 47.80
CA VAL A 317 19.23 -1.79 47.28
C VAL A 317 20.72 -1.80 47.55
N LEU A 318 21.15 -2.21 48.75
CA LEU A 318 22.58 -2.36 49.05
C LEU A 318 23.23 -3.43 48.18
N GLY A 319 22.51 -4.51 47.86
CA GLY A 319 22.99 -5.59 47.00
C GLY A 319 23.34 -5.15 45.57
N ILE A 320 22.73 -4.08 45.07
CA ILE A 320 23.03 -3.50 43.74
C ILE A 320 23.99 -2.30 43.80
N GLY A 321 24.60 -2.05 44.97
CA GLY A 321 25.53 -0.93 45.20
C GLY A 321 24.86 0.40 45.58
N GLY A 322 23.58 0.38 45.97
CA GLY A 322 22.79 1.57 46.28
C GLY A 322 21.79 1.95 45.19
N PHE A 323 21.10 3.07 45.38
CA PHE A 323 20.29 3.70 44.33
C PHE A 323 21.17 4.06 43.13
N ALA A 324 20.67 3.79 41.93
CA ALA A 324 21.39 4.01 40.67
C ALA A 324 21.77 5.50 40.49
N THR A 325 22.87 5.78 39.79
CA THR A 325 23.38 7.16 39.65
C THR A 325 23.75 7.53 38.21
N GLU A 326 23.64 6.57 37.29
CA GLU A 326 24.11 6.69 35.91
C GLU A 326 23.15 7.44 34.99
N THR A 327 21.89 7.59 35.38
CA THR A 327 20.84 8.26 34.60
C THR A 327 20.11 9.29 35.44
N VAL A 328 19.45 10.26 34.80
CA VAL A 328 18.62 11.27 35.50
C VAL A 328 17.29 10.74 36.05
N THR A 329 16.96 9.47 35.78
CA THR A 329 15.81 8.75 36.35
C THR A 329 16.35 7.59 37.17
N GLU A 330 16.97 7.93 38.31
CA GLU A 330 17.64 6.98 39.20
C GLU A 330 16.69 5.90 39.69
N ASP A 331 15.42 6.26 39.84
CA ASP A 331 14.36 5.46 40.42
C ASP A 331 14.05 4.23 39.56
N ALA A 332 13.64 4.45 38.32
CA ALA A 332 13.34 3.39 37.38
C ALA A 332 14.58 2.53 37.09
N HIS A 333 15.76 3.15 37.08
CA HIS A 333 17.01 2.42 36.89
C HIS A 333 17.36 1.53 38.09
N THR A 334 17.07 1.98 39.31
CA THR A 334 17.24 1.17 40.54
C THR A 334 16.35 -0.06 40.50
N ALA A 335 15.07 0.09 40.11
CA ALA A 335 14.15 -1.05 39.97
C ALA A 335 14.66 -2.07 38.94
N LEU A 336 15.13 -1.59 37.78
CA LEU A 336 15.72 -2.43 36.74
C LEU A 336 16.89 -3.26 37.28
N LYS A 337 17.82 -2.62 38.01
CA LYS A 337 18.98 -3.29 38.59
C LYS A 337 18.60 -4.34 39.64
N MET A 338 17.68 -4.02 40.55
CA MET A 338 17.19 -4.99 41.53
C MET A 338 16.58 -6.22 40.85
N GLN A 339 15.77 -6.02 39.81
CA GLN A 339 15.16 -7.14 39.11
C GLN A 339 16.16 -8.02 38.34
N ARG A 340 17.27 -7.44 37.85
CA ARG A 340 18.33 -8.22 37.21
C ARG A 340 19.06 -9.14 38.17
N GLU A 341 19.18 -8.74 39.43
CA GLU A 341 19.68 -9.58 40.53
C GLU A 341 18.63 -10.59 41.03
N GLY A 342 17.48 -10.70 40.35
CA GLY A 342 16.45 -11.69 40.66
C GLY A 342 15.48 -11.30 41.77
N TRP A 343 15.48 -10.03 42.20
CA TRP A 343 14.48 -9.52 43.14
C TRP A 343 13.12 -9.30 42.47
N HIS A 344 12.05 -9.49 43.24
CA HIS A 344 10.68 -9.25 42.84
C HIS A 344 10.25 -7.80 43.11
N THR A 345 9.22 -7.35 42.41
CA THR A 345 8.60 -6.03 42.60
C THR A 345 7.09 -6.14 42.58
N ALA A 346 6.39 -5.36 43.39
CA ALA A 346 4.93 -5.39 43.48
C ALA A 346 4.32 -3.99 43.41
N TYR A 347 3.06 -3.94 43.00
CA TYR A 347 2.29 -2.71 42.95
C TYR A 347 1.01 -2.84 43.77
N LEU A 348 0.75 -1.89 44.65
CA LEU A 348 -0.54 -1.78 45.32
C LEU A 348 -1.28 -0.57 44.76
N ARG A 349 -2.33 -0.81 43.96
CA ARG A 349 -3.16 0.25 43.35
C ARG A 349 -4.09 0.92 44.37
N GLN A 350 -3.53 1.52 45.40
CA GLN A 350 -4.22 2.37 46.37
C GLN A 350 -3.35 3.59 46.65
N PRO A 351 -3.82 4.82 46.41
CA PRO A 351 -3.05 6.00 46.77
C PRO A 351 -2.98 6.10 48.29
N LEU A 352 -1.76 6.01 48.82
CA LEU A 352 -1.49 6.08 50.26
C LEU A 352 -0.68 7.32 50.63
N ALA A 353 -0.37 8.17 49.66
CA ALA A 353 0.19 9.50 49.85
C ALA A 353 -0.31 10.40 48.72
N ALA A 354 -0.34 11.71 48.97
CA ALA A 354 -0.76 12.68 47.97
C ALA A 354 0.22 13.84 47.87
N GLY A 355 0.63 14.14 46.63
CA GLY A 355 1.59 15.17 46.27
C GLY A 355 0.98 16.39 45.59
N LEU A 356 1.85 17.32 45.20
CA LEU A 356 1.49 18.49 44.40
C LEU A 356 1.91 18.31 42.93
N SER A 357 1.02 18.73 42.03
CA SER A 357 1.28 18.75 40.59
C SER A 357 2.00 20.05 40.21
N THR A 358 2.62 20.06 39.03
CA THR A 358 3.29 21.26 38.50
C THR A 358 2.28 22.37 38.23
N GLU A 359 2.58 23.58 38.70
CA GLU A 359 1.62 24.68 38.66
C GLU A 359 1.54 25.42 37.33
N ARG A 360 2.55 25.28 36.46
CA ARG A 360 2.61 25.93 35.14
C ARG A 360 2.90 24.89 34.08
N LEU A 361 2.37 25.10 32.88
CA LEU A 361 2.56 24.22 31.73
C LEU A 361 4.05 24.08 31.38
N MET A 362 4.82 25.18 31.42
CA MET A 362 6.26 25.13 31.13
C MET A 362 7.04 24.24 32.12
N LEU A 363 6.71 24.30 33.41
CA LEU A 363 7.33 23.43 34.43
C LEU A 363 6.94 21.96 34.21
N HIS A 364 5.69 21.72 33.79
CA HIS A 364 5.22 20.39 33.41
C HIS A 364 6.00 19.80 32.23
N ILE A 365 6.20 20.60 31.17
CA ILE A 365 7.02 20.23 30.01
C ILE A 365 8.46 19.90 30.46
N GLY A 366 9.06 20.76 31.29
CA GLY A 366 10.41 20.54 31.84
C GLY A 366 10.55 19.21 32.60
N GLN A 367 9.56 18.84 33.40
CA GLN A 367 9.55 17.56 34.10
C GLN A 367 9.50 16.36 33.13
N ARG A 368 8.63 16.41 32.12
CA ARG A 368 8.48 15.34 31.12
C ARG A 368 9.70 15.21 30.20
N VAL A 369 10.38 16.32 29.89
CA VAL A 369 11.68 16.34 29.19
C VAL A 369 12.73 15.54 29.96
N ARG A 370 12.80 15.71 31.29
CA ARG A 370 13.73 14.96 32.14
C ARG A 370 13.43 13.46 32.12
N TRP A 371 12.16 13.09 32.25
CA TRP A 371 11.72 11.69 32.22
C TRP A 371 12.05 11.03 30.88
N ALA A 372 11.76 11.71 29.77
CA ALA A 372 12.11 11.23 28.44
C ALA A 372 13.62 10.99 28.29
N ARG A 373 14.44 11.93 28.75
CA ARG A 373 15.90 11.77 28.74
C ARG A 373 16.34 10.56 29.56
N GLY A 374 15.91 10.45 30.81
CA GLY A 374 16.34 9.37 31.70
C GLY A 374 15.94 7.99 31.18
N MET A 375 14.69 7.83 30.73
CA MET A 375 14.22 6.55 30.19
C MET A 375 14.96 6.13 28.92
N LEU A 376 15.28 7.09 28.04
CA LEU A 376 16.10 6.82 26.85
C LEU A 376 17.58 6.56 27.19
N GLN A 377 18.10 7.19 28.24
CA GLN A 377 19.43 6.87 28.77
C GLN A 377 19.47 5.43 29.27
N ILE A 378 18.49 4.97 30.05
CA ILE A 378 18.42 3.57 30.50
C ILE A 378 18.34 2.65 29.28
N MET A 379 17.51 2.98 28.28
CA MET A 379 17.38 2.20 27.05
C MET A 379 18.72 2.02 26.31
N ARG A 380 19.55 3.07 26.27
CA ARG A 380 20.83 3.06 25.53
C ARG A 380 22.01 2.56 26.35
N LEU A 381 22.08 2.88 27.64
CA LEU A 381 23.21 2.55 28.52
C LEU A 381 23.07 1.16 29.12
N ASP A 382 21.87 0.81 29.60
CA ASP A 382 21.65 -0.45 30.32
C ASP A 382 20.88 -1.47 29.48
N ASN A 383 20.05 -1.03 28.53
CA ASN A 383 19.31 -1.84 27.56
C ASN A 383 18.57 -3.05 28.17
N PRO A 384 17.28 -2.91 28.53
CA PRO A 384 16.52 -4.00 29.13
C PRO A 384 16.24 -5.16 28.16
N LEU A 385 16.31 -4.95 26.85
CA LEU A 385 16.00 -5.97 25.84
C LEU A 385 17.12 -7.01 25.73
N LEU A 386 18.38 -6.57 25.75
CA LEU A 386 19.55 -7.41 25.50
C LEU A 386 20.37 -7.72 26.76
N GLY A 387 20.27 -6.91 27.82
CA GLY A 387 21.01 -7.16 29.07
C GLY A 387 20.59 -8.46 29.78
N SER A 388 21.49 -9.09 30.54
CA SER A 388 21.20 -10.32 31.29
C SER A 388 20.31 -10.05 32.53
N GLY A 389 19.86 -11.11 33.20
CA GLY A 389 19.13 -11.02 34.48
C GLY A 389 17.60 -10.87 34.40
N LEU A 390 17.06 -10.35 33.29
CA LEU A 390 15.59 -10.21 33.14
C LEU A 390 14.93 -11.38 32.41
N ARG A 391 13.74 -11.78 32.88
CA ARG A 391 12.81 -12.67 32.16
C ARG A 391 12.19 -11.94 30.97
N TRP A 392 11.81 -12.68 29.93
CA TRP A 392 11.33 -12.07 28.67
C TRP A 392 10.13 -11.13 28.88
N GLN A 393 9.21 -11.43 29.80
CA GLN A 393 8.06 -10.57 30.09
C GLN A 393 8.48 -9.23 30.70
N GLN A 394 9.45 -9.26 31.62
CA GLN A 394 10.03 -8.05 32.21
C GLN A 394 10.69 -7.22 31.12
N ARG A 395 11.47 -7.84 30.22
CA ARG A 395 12.09 -7.15 29.08
C ARG A 395 11.06 -6.37 28.27
N LEU A 396 9.90 -6.95 27.98
CA LEU A 396 8.83 -6.26 27.27
C LEU A 396 8.19 -5.12 28.06
N CYS A 397 7.99 -5.27 29.37
CA CYS A 397 7.47 -4.19 30.22
C CYS A 397 8.42 -2.98 30.27
N TYR A 398 9.73 -3.21 30.46
CA TYR A 398 10.73 -2.13 30.40
C TYR A 398 10.85 -1.52 29.01
N LEU A 399 10.85 -2.36 27.96
CA LEU A 399 10.84 -1.89 26.59
C LEU A 399 9.64 -0.98 26.33
N SER A 400 8.45 -1.36 26.79
CA SER A 400 7.24 -0.55 26.63
C SER A 400 7.38 0.80 27.32
N ALA A 401 7.83 0.82 28.58
CA ALA A 401 8.01 2.06 29.33
C ALA A 401 9.03 3.01 28.67
N MET A 402 10.14 2.47 28.16
CA MET A 402 11.19 3.28 27.52
C MET A 402 10.80 3.72 26.11
N SER A 403 10.24 2.82 25.31
CA SER A 403 9.83 3.12 23.94
C SER A 403 8.68 4.12 23.89
N HIS A 404 7.83 4.19 24.92
CA HIS A 404 6.77 5.20 25.01
C HIS A 404 7.32 6.63 24.82
N PHE A 405 8.49 6.95 25.37
CA PHE A 405 9.11 8.28 25.23
C PHE A 405 9.68 8.60 23.83
N LEU A 406 9.59 7.66 22.89
CA LEU A 406 9.87 7.91 21.48
C LEU A 406 8.71 8.58 20.76
N PHE A 407 7.51 8.69 21.36
CA PHE A 407 6.28 9.15 20.70
C PHE A 407 6.44 10.50 19.97
N ALA A 408 7.35 11.36 20.43
CA ALA A 408 7.53 12.71 19.88
C ALA A 408 7.85 12.70 18.37
N ILE A 409 8.65 11.74 17.90
CA ILE A 409 9.01 11.60 16.48
C ILE A 409 7.79 11.17 15.62
N PRO A 410 7.16 10.00 15.85
CA PRO A 410 6.03 9.54 15.04
C PRO A 410 4.82 10.46 15.16
N ARG A 411 4.60 11.12 16.31
CA ARG A 411 3.52 12.12 16.45
C ARG A 411 3.68 13.26 15.45
N LEU A 412 4.90 13.79 15.27
CA LEU A 412 5.17 14.83 14.28
C LEU A 412 5.04 14.31 12.86
N VAL A 413 5.49 13.08 12.59
CA VAL A 413 5.32 12.45 11.27
C VAL A 413 3.84 12.34 10.91
N PHE A 414 2.97 11.89 11.82
CA PHE A 414 1.53 11.77 11.56
C PHE A 414 0.81 13.10 11.39
N LEU A 415 1.25 14.15 12.10
CA LEU A 415 0.70 15.50 11.93
C LEU A 415 1.16 16.14 10.62
N ALA A 416 2.39 15.87 10.18
CA ALA A 416 2.99 16.47 8.98
C ALA A 416 2.79 15.66 7.69
N SER A 417 2.36 14.39 7.76
CA SER A 417 2.28 13.51 6.58
C SER A 417 1.41 14.05 5.43
N PRO A 418 0.26 14.74 5.64
CA PRO A 418 -0.52 15.28 4.51
C PRO A 418 0.18 16.43 3.79
N LEU A 419 1.14 17.09 4.44
CA LEU A 419 1.87 18.22 3.86
C LEU A 419 2.70 17.78 2.65
N ALA A 420 3.15 16.51 2.62
CA ALA A 420 3.86 15.94 1.48
C ALA A 420 3.02 15.99 0.21
N PHE A 421 1.74 15.61 0.28
CA PHE A 421 0.84 15.69 -0.86
C PHE A 421 0.42 17.14 -1.14
N LEU A 422 -0.02 17.87 -0.10
CA LEU A 422 -0.65 19.19 -0.28
C LEU A 422 0.31 20.29 -0.74
N PHE A 423 1.56 20.27 -0.28
CA PHE A 423 2.56 21.28 -0.65
C PHE A 423 3.60 20.78 -1.64
N LEU A 424 4.00 19.50 -1.58
CA LEU A 424 5.08 18.97 -2.41
C LEU A 424 4.59 18.09 -3.57
N GLY A 425 3.28 17.80 -3.65
CA GLY A 425 2.71 16.91 -4.66
C GLY A 425 3.15 15.45 -4.54
N GLN A 426 3.75 15.06 -3.41
CA GLN A 426 4.33 13.72 -3.22
C GLN A 426 3.30 12.75 -2.64
N ASN A 427 2.99 11.68 -3.39
CA ASN A 427 2.15 10.57 -2.93
C ASN A 427 2.96 9.60 -2.07
N ILE A 428 2.89 9.75 -0.75
CA ILE A 428 3.59 8.89 0.22
C ILE A 428 2.86 7.56 0.51
N ILE A 429 1.62 7.43 0.04
CA ILE A 429 0.84 6.19 0.03
C ILE A 429 0.32 6.01 -1.39
N ALA A 430 0.94 5.09 -2.15
CA ALA A 430 0.55 4.79 -3.52
C ALA A 430 -0.70 3.90 -3.54
N ALA A 431 -1.86 4.48 -3.29
CA ALA A 431 -3.14 3.77 -3.31
C ALA A 431 -4.31 4.72 -3.58
N SER A 432 -5.42 4.19 -4.09
CA SER A 432 -6.64 4.98 -4.22
C SER A 432 -7.17 5.40 -2.84
N PRO A 433 -7.81 6.58 -2.72
CA PRO A 433 -8.39 7.03 -1.46
C PRO A 433 -9.41 6.04 -0.86
N PHE A 434 -10.15 5.32 -1.72
CA PHE A 434 -11.06 4.25 -1.28
C PHE A 434 -10.30 3.08 -0.65
N ALA A 435 -9.18 2.66 -1.24
CA ALA A 435 -8.33 1.61 -0.65
C ALA A 435 -7.76 2.04 0.71
N ILE A 436 -7.26 3.28 0.81
CA ILE A 436 -6.79 3.83 2.10
C ILE A 436 -7.92 3.79 3.13
N LEU A 437 -9.14 4.20 2.76
CA LEU A 437 -10.28 4.19 3.67
C LEU A 437 -10.57 2.77 4.19
N VAL A 438 -10.69 1.76 3.33
CA VAL A 438 -11.08 0.40 3.75
C VAL A 438 -9.97 -0.39 4.46
N TYR A 439 -8.71 0.04 4.37
CA TYR A 439 -7.61 -0.57 5.12
C TYR A 439 -7.25 0.21 6.39
N ALA A 440 -7.13 1.53 6.32
CA ALA A 440 -6.71 2.38 7.45
C ALA A 440 -7.85 2.62 8.46
N PHE A 441 -9.09 2.88 8.00
CA PHE A 441 -10.21 3.13 8.90
C PHE A 441 -10.47 2.00 9.89
N PRO A 442 -10.60 0.72 9.48
CA PRO A 442 -10.82 -0.34 10.46
C PRO A 442 -9.64 -0.48 11.42
N HIS A 443 -8.39 -0.29 10.97
CA HIS A 443 -7.24 -0.30 11.88
C HIS A 443 -7.36 0.76 12.98
N VAL A 444 -7.60 2.02 12.59
CA VAL A 444 -7.77 3.15 13.52
C VAL A 444 -9.01 2.96 14.42
N PHE A 445 -10.12 2.49 13.84
CA PHE A 445 -11.35 2.24 14.59
C PHE A 445 -11.18 1.16 15.65
N HIS A 446 -10.59 0.02 15.29
CA HIS A 446 -10.41 -1.09 16.21
C HIS A 446 -9.34 -0.79 17.26
N SER A 447 -8.27 -0.06 16.93
CA SER A 447 -7.25 0.34 17.92
C SER A 447 -7.83 1.31 18.96
N ILE A 448 -8.46 2.41 18.54
CA ILE A 448 -9.10 3.38 19.45
C ILE A 448 -10.24 2.74 20.22
N GLY A 449 -11.13 2.01 19.54
CA GLY A 449 -12.29 1.38 20.18
C GLY A 449 -11.89 0.33 21.22
N THR A 450 -10.88 -0.48 20.94
CA THR A 450 -10.40 -1.50 21.87
C THR A 450 -9.63 -0.87 23.03
N LEU A 451 -8.74 0.10 22.78
CA LEU A 451 -8.06 0.85 23.84
C LEU A 451 -9.05 1.56 24.77
N SER A 452 -10.05 2.26 24.24
CA SER A 452 -11.12 2.89 25.03
C SER A 452 -11.79 1.93 26.00
N ARG A 453 -11.99 0.67 25.59
CA ARG A 453 -12.54 -0.38 26.44
C ARG A 453 -11.56 -0.87 27.51
N VAL A 454 -10.27 -0.98 27.17
CA VAL A 454 -9.21 -1.48 28.06
C VAL A 454 -8.83 -0.42 29.09
N GLU A 455 -8.62 0.81 28.65
CA GLU A 455 -8.30 1.99 29.47
C GLU A 455 -9.49 2.42 30.33
N GLY A 456 -10.70 2.35 29.79
CA GLY A 456 -11.94 2.53 30.52
C GLY A 456 -12.02 3.91 31.19
N ARG A 457 -11.82 3.97 32.50
CA ARG A 457 -11.93 5.21 33.28
C ARG A 457 -10.59 5.91 33.51
N TRP A 458 -9.48 5.31 33.08
CA TRP A 458 -8.13 5.76 33.41
C TRP A 458 -7.56 6.74 32.38
N ARG A 459 -8.03 6.66 31.13
CA ARG A 459 -7.69 7.57 30.04
C ARG A 459 -8.87 7.65 29.08
N TYR A 460 -9.15 8.85 28.58
CA TYR A 460 -10.20 9.07 27.58
C TYR A 460 -9.60 9.13 26.17
N SER A 461 -10.35 8.63 25.18
CA SER A 461 -9.96 8.70 23.77
C SER A 461 -9.63 10.13 23.33
N PHE A 462 -8.62 10.30 22.46
CA PHE A 462 -8.12 11.57 21.92
C PHE A 462 -7.34 12.45 22.91
N TRP A 463 -7.41 12.17 24.22
CA TRP A 463 -6.68 12.98 25.20
C TRP A 463 -5.19 12.66 25.22
N SER A 464 -4.80 11.40 25.01
CA SER A 464 -3.39 11.01 24.89
C SER A 464 -2.70 11.78 23.77
N GLU A 465 -3.37 11.95 22.64
CA GLU A 465 -2.90 12.70 21.49
C GLU A 465 -2.70 14.19 21.83
N ILE A 466 -3.55 14.78 22.67
CA ILE A 466 -3.40 16.17 23.12
C ILE A 466 -2.19 16.31 24.04
N TYR A 467 -2.04 15.42 25.04
CA TYR A 467 -0.87 15.41 25.92
C TYR A 467 0.42 15.25 25.12
N GLU A 468 0.46 14.26 24.24
CA GLU A 468 1.63 14.00 23.40
C GLU A 468 1.91 15.16 22.45
N THR A 469 0.91 15.72 21.78
CA THR A 469 1.13 16.83 20.84
C THR A 469 1.66 18.07 21.56
N THR A 470 1.17 18.38 22.77
CA THR A 470 1.69 19.49 23.58
C THR A 470 3.17 19.32 23.88
N LEU A 471 3.63 18.07 24.09
CA LEU A 471 5.00 17.72 24.46
C LEU A 471 5.93 17.47 23.26
N ALA A 472 5.40 17.01 22.12
CA ALA A 472 6.17 16.41 21.03
C ALA A 472 7.27 17.33 20.48
N LEU A 473 6.96 18.61 20.22
CA LEU A 473 7.93 19.56 19.65
C LEU A 473 9.08 19.90 20.60
N PHE A 474 8.86 19.82 21.92
CA PHE A 474 9.92 20.00 22.90
C PHE A 474 10.74 18.72 23.11
N LEU A 475 10.06 17.57 23.10
CA LEU A 475 10.70 16.27 23.35
C LEU A 475 11.49 15.78 22.14
N VAL A 476 11.10 16.08 20.89
CA VAL A 476 11.74 15.53 19.69
C VAL A 476 13.25 15.77 19.67
N ARG A 477 13.69 16.98 20.03
CA ARG A 477 15.12 17.33 20.10
C ARG A 477 15.84 16.50 21.16
N VAL A 478 15.23 16.35 22.32
CA VAL A 478 15.81 15.60 23.45
C VAL A 478 15.85 14.12 23.14
N THR A 479 14.79 13.57 22.55
CA THR A 479 14.70 12.18 22.10
C THR A 479 15.82 11.86 21.13
N ILE A 480 15.99 12.65 20.06
CA ILE A 480 17.05 12.43 19.06
C ILE A 480 18.44 12.55 19.69
N MET A 481 18.70 13.63 20.44
CA MET A 481 20.01 13.85 21.05
C MET A 481 20.39 12.76 22.05
N THR A 482 19.44 12.29 22.86
CA THR A 482 19.70 11.25 23.87
C THR A 482 19.92 9.88 23.21
N LEU A 483 19.20 9.58 22.12
CA LEU A 483 19.44 8.36 21.33
C LEU A 483 20.86 8.34 20.72
N LEU A 484 21.30 9.48 20.17
CA LEU A 484 22.62 9.63 19.55
C LEU A 484 23.74 9.65 20.59
N ASN A 485 23.58 10.42 21.67
CA ASN A 485 24.57 10.54 22.74
C ASN A 485 23.90 10.60 24.13
N PRO A 486 23.75 9.45 24.82
CA PRO A 486 23.03 9.40 26.10
C PRO A 486 23.75 10.11 27.24
N ARG A 487 25.04 10.44 27.13
CA ARG A 487 25.82 11.07 28.21
C ARG A 487 25.72 12.60 28.21
N LYS A 488 25.20 13.23 27.15
CA LYS A 488 25.12 14.70 27.03
C LYS A 488 23.77 15.23 27.51
N GLY A 489 23.80 16.19 28.44
CA GLY A 489 22.64 16.96 28.88
C GLY A 489 22.77 17.45 30.33
N GLU A 490 22.41 18.71 30.58
CA GLU A 490 22.44 19.30 31.93
C GLU A 490 21.13 19.06 32.68
N PHE A 491 21.24 18.96 34.01
CA PHE A 491 20.15 18.75 34.96
C PHE A 491 19.92 20.06 35.74
N ASN A 492 18.72 20.60 35.66
CA ASN A 492 18.28 21.69 36.54
C ASN A 492 17.06 21.24 37.36
N VAL A 493 17.01 21.62 38.63
CA VAL A 493 15.92 21.28 39.56
C VAL A 493 14.69 22.11 39.17
N THR A 494 13.51 21.50 39.17
CA THR A 494 12.26 22.19 38.81
C THR A 494 11.67 22.83 40.05
N ASP A 495 11.42 24.13 40.03
CA ASP A 495 10.73 24.80 41.14
C ASP A 495 9.31 24.26 41.32
N LYS A 496 8.93 24.04 42.59
CA LYS A 496 7.61 23.59 43.03
C LYS A 496 7.05 24.61 44.03
N GLY A 497 5.84 25.13 43.79
CA GLY A 497 5.13 26.03 44.72
C GLY A 497 5.23 27.52 44.37
N GLY A 498 4.16 28.11 43.84
CA GLY A 498 4.17 29.40 43.16
C GLY A 498 2.77 29.86 42.73
N LEU A 499 2.44 31.12 43.02
CA LEU A 499 1.11 31.68 42.73
C LEU A 499 0.98 32.15 41.27
N LEU A 500 -0.19 31.90 40.67
CA LEU A 500 -0.61 32.44 39.38
C LEU A 500 -1.63 33.56 39.63
N GLN A 501 -1.12 34.75 39.95
CA GLN A 501 -1.96 35.88 40.38
C GLN A 501 -2.90 36.40 39.27
N SER A 502 -2.52 36.25 38.00
CA SER A 502 -3.29 36.72 36.84
C SER A 502 -3.41 35.62 35.78
N GLU A 503 -4.54 35.62 35.07
CA GLU A 503 -4.75 34.76 33.89
C GLU A 503 -3.93 35.32 32.73
N TYR A 504 -3.15 34.47 32.06
CA TYR A 504 -2.39 34.82 30.86
C TYR A 504 -2.32 33.64 29.88
N PHE A 505 -1.89 33.91 28.66
CA PHE A 505 -1.65 32.88 27.65
C PHE A 505 -0.15 32.64 27.51
N ASP A 506 0.34 31.46 27.90
CA ASP A 506 1.76 31.11 27.91
C ASP A 506 2.25 30.78 26.49
N LEU A 507 2.53 31.82 25.72
CA LEU A 507 3.06 31.67 24.36
C LEU A 507 4.38 30.90 24.34
N ASN A 508 5.23 31.02 25.35
CA ASN A 508 6.51 30.30 25.38
C ASN A 508 6.29 28.78 25.46
N ALA A 509 5.25 28.34 26.19
CA ALA A 509 4.91 26.93 26.30
C ALA A 509 4.21 26.35 25.07
N VAL A 510 3.60 27.19 24.20
CA VAL A 510 2.81 26.71 23.05
C VAL A 510 3.28 27.19 21.68
N TYR A 511 4.26 28.10 21.58
CA TYR A 511 4.69 28.67 20.29
C TYR A 511 5.04 27.62 19.21
N PRO A 512 5.67 26.46 19.52
CA PRO A 512 5.95 25.48 18.49
C PRO A 512 4.66 24.90 17.90
N ASN A 513 3.66 24.66 18.75
CA ASN A 513 2.35 24.19 18.33
C ASN A 513 1.59 25.27 17.55
N VAL A 514 1.75 26.55 17.88
CA VAL A 514 1.18 27.67 17.10
C VAL A 514 1.76 27.69 15.68
N ILE A 515 3.08 27.55 15.52
CA ILE A 515 3.72 27.46 14.19
C ILE A 515 3.15 26.27 13.41
N LEU A 516 3.06 25.10 14.03
CA LEU A 516 2.49 23.91 13.39
C LEU A 516 1.01 24.11 13.00
N ALA A 517 0.20 24.76 13.85
CA ALA A 517 -1.18 25.07 13.53
C ALA A 517 -1.32 26.02 12.33
N VAL A 518 -0.43 27.01 12.20
CA VAL A 518 -0.40 27.89 11.02
C VAL A 518 -0.08 27.10 9.76
N ILE A 519 0.94 26.23 9.80
CA ILE A 519 1.29 25.36 8.66
C ILE A 519 0.10 24.46 8.28
N LEU A 520 -0.56 23.84 9.26
CA LEU A 520 -1.73 23.00 9.02
C LEU A 520 -2.94 23.79 8.52
N ALA A 521 -3.14 25.03 8.97
CA ALA A 521 -4.21 25.90 8.47
C ALA A 521 -3.96 26.29 7.00
N LEU A 522 -2.72 26.62 6.63
CA LEU A 522 -2.34 26.87 5.24
C LEU A 522 -2.53 25.61 4.38
N ALA A 523 -2.19 24.44 4.92
CA ALA A 523 -2.41 23.16 4.24
C ALA A 523 -3.91 22.87 4.05
N LEU A 524 -4.75 23.20 5.04
CA LEU A 524 -6.21 23.06 4.94
C LEU A 524 -6.77 23.95 3.82
N VAL A 525 -6.31 25.20 3.73
CA VAL A 525 -6.70 26.13 2.64
C VAL A 525 -6.24 25.58 1.28
N ARG A 526 -5.00 25.10 1.18
CA ARG A 526 -4.47 24.47 -0.04
C ARG A 526 -5.25 23.23 -0.44
N GLY A 527 -5.69 22.42 0.52
CA GLY A 527 -6.50 21.23 0.31
C GLY A 527 -7.90 21.56 -0.21
N ILE A 528 -8.57 22.55 0.39
CA ILE A 528 -9.87 23.06 -0.07
C ILE A 528 -9.74 23.66 -1.48
N GLY A 529 -8.72 24.48 -1.73
CA GLY A 529 -8.44 25.02 -3.06
C GLY A 529 -8.17 23.93 -4.10
N GLY A 530 -7.46 22.87 -3.72
CA GLY A 530 -7.23 21.71 -4.57
C GLY A 530 -8.52 20.97 -4.95
N MET A 531 -9.43 20.77 -3.99
CA MET A 531 -10.75 20.18 -4.28
C MET A 531 -11.60 21.03 -5.22
N MET A 532 -11.50 22.36 -5.11
CA MET A 532 -12.25 23.28 -5.99
C MET A 532 -11.68 23.34 -7.40
N TRP A 533 -10.36 23.20 -7.56
CA TRP A 533 -9.68 23.27 -8.86
C TRP A 533 -9.75 21.94 -9.62
N GLU A 534 -9.48 20.82 -8.95
CA GLU A 534 -9.35 19.48 -9.54
C GLU A 534 -10.66 18.70 -9.57
N TYR A 535 -11.82 19.36 -9.56
CA TYR A 535 -13.12 18.68 -9.44
C TYR A 535 -13.47 17.77 -10.63
N HIS A 536 -12.83 17.99 -11.79
CA HIS A 536 -13.01 17.17 -12.99
C HIS A 536 -12.32 15.80 -12.86
N ASP A 537 -11.22 15.72 -12.11
CA ASP A 537 -10.55 14.45 -11.83
C ASP A 537 -11.05 13.89 -10.49
N ARG A 538 -11.89 12.84 -10.58
CA ARG A 538 -12.42 12.15 -9.40
C ARG A 538 -11.33 11.65 -8.46
N LEU A 539 -10.19 11.17 -8.98
CA LEU A 539 -9.13 10.61 -8.15
C LEU A 539 -8.37 11.73 -7.42
N ALA A 540 -8.04 12.81 -8.13
CA ALA A 540 -7.42 13.98 -7.53
C ALA A 540 -8.32 14.61 -6.47
N LEU A 541 -9.61 14.83 -6.79
CA LEU A 541 -10.61 15.34 -5.85
C LEU A 541 -10.69 14.50 -4.57
N GLN A 542 -10.78 13.17 -4.70
CA GLN A 542 -10.83 12.27 -3.56
C GLN A 542 -9.53 12.31 -2.74
N SER A 543 -8.38 12.47 -3.38
CA SER A 543 -7.07 12.55 -2.72
C SER A 543 -6.91 13.85 -1.93
N PHE A 544 -7.34 14.98 -2.51
CA PHE A 544 -7.42 16.25 -1.79
C PHE A 544 -8.41 16.16 -0.63
N ALA A 545 -9.57 15.53 -0.80
CA ALA A 545 -10.56 15.37 0.27
C ALA A 545 -10.02 14.55 1.45
N LEU A 546 -9.36 13.41 1.19
CA LEU A 546 -8.79 12.56 2.23
C LEU A 546 -7.69 13.29 3.03
N ASN A 547 -6.76 13.95 2.35
CA ASN A 547 -5.68 14.70 3.01
C ASN A 547 -6.22 15.90 3.77
N THR A 548 -7.21 16.62 3.21
CA THR A 548 -7.87 17.74 3.87
C THR A 548 -8.59 17.29 5.15
N LEU A 549 -9.25 16.12 5.13
CA LEU A 549 -9.87 15.53 6.31
C LEU A 549 -8.83 15.22 7.40
N TRP A 550 -7.69 14.62 7.03
CA TRP A 550 -6.62 14.32 7.99
C TRP A 550 -5.99 15.58 8.58
N VAL A 551 -5.77 16.61 7.77
CA VAL A 551 -5.31 17.93 8.23
C VAL A 551 -6.32 18.55 9.18
N ALA A 552 -7.63 18.47 8.90
CA ALA A 552 -8.66 19.00 9.78
C ALA A 552 -8.65 18.31 11.16
N VAL A 553 -8.54 16.97 11.20
CA VAL A 553 -8.41 16.22 12.45
C VAL A 553 -7.12 16.58 13.19
N SER A 554 -6.00 16.68 12.48
CA SER A 554 -4.70 17.07 13.04
C SER A 554 -4.75 18.49 13.63
N LEU A 555 -5.38 19.43 12.92
CA LEU A 555 -5.56 20.80 13.38
C LEU A 555 -6.42 20.87 14.64
N ILE A 556 -7.48 20.07 14.76
CA ILE A 556 -8.28 19.98 16.00
C ILE A 556 -7.40 19.57 17.19
N ILE A 557 -6.56 18.55 17.03
CA ILE A 557 -5.67 18.08 18.09
C ILE A 557 -4.66 19.17 18.47
N VAL A 558 -4.00 19.78 17.48
CA VAL A 558 -3.01 20.85 17.72
C VAL A 558 -3.66 22.07 18.37
N LEU A 559 -4.87 22.47 17.95
CA LEU A 559 -5.62 23.56 18.58
C LEU A 559 -6.00 23.23 20.03
N ALA A 560 -6.35 21.99 20.33
CA ALA A 560 -6.60 21.56 21.71
C ALA A 560 -5.33 21.60 22.56
N SER A 561 -4.17 21.23 22.01
CA SER A 561 -2.87 21.38 22.67
C SER A 561 -2.51 22.84 22.92
N ILE A 562 -2.78 23.74 21.98
CA ILE A 562 -2.61 25.19 22.15
C ILE A 562 -3.54 25.73 23.26
N ALA A 563 -4.77 25.21 23.37
CA ALA A 563 -5.73 25.63 24.40
C ALA A 563 -5.23 25.40 25.83
N VAL A 564 -4.34 24.42 26.04
CA VAL A 564 -3.70 24.16 27.34
C VAL A 564 -2.84 25.34 27.80
N GLY A 565 -2.32 26.15 26.87
CA GLY A 565 -1.50 27.33 27.19
C GLY A 565 -2.25 28.46 27.89
N ARG A 566 -3.58 28.37 28.05
CA ARG A 566 -4.38 29.37 28.76
C ARG A 566 -4.28 29.14 30.27
N GLU A 567 -3.26 29.73 30.89
CA GLU A 567 -3.03 29.61 32.32
C GLU A 567 -4.12 30.34 33.10
N THR A 568 -4.96 29.59 33.81
CA THR A 568 -6.04 30.16 34.61
C THR A 568 -5.56 30.53 36.02
N ARG A 569 -6.17 31.58 36.57
CA ARG A 569 -5.78 32.19 37.84
C ARG A 569 -5.84 31.17 38.99
N GLN A 570 -4.72 30.97 39.68
CA GLN A 570 -4.65 30.19 40.93
C GLN A 570 -4.22 31.11 42.07
N ILE A 571 -5.20 31.55 42.85
CA ILE A 571 -5.02 32.52 43.94
C ILE A 571 -4.71 31.82 45.28
N ARG A 572 -4.97 30.50 45.38
CA ARG A 572 -4.90 29.77 46.65
C ARG A 572 -3.56 29.04 46.76
N HIS A 573 -2.74 29.44 47.72
CA HIS A 573 -1.46 28.78 48.05
C HIS A 573 -1.63 27.33 48.53
N LYS A 574 -2.76 27.04 49.19
CA LYS A 574 -3.08 25.73 49.76
C LYS A 574 -4.26 25.13 48.98
N PRO A 575 -4.04 24.15 48.09
CA PRO A 575 -5.09 23.52 47.31
C PRO A 575 -6.19 22.94 48.20
N ARG A 576 -7.44 23.06 47.76
CA ARG A 576 -8.61 22.55 48.48
C ARG A 576 -9.09 21.24 47.84
N VAL A 577 -9.37 20.26 48.68
CA VAL A 577 -9.86 18.93 48.29
C VAL A 577 -11.31 18.79 48.70
N ARG A 578 -12.17 18.30 47.81
CA ARG A 578 -13.57 18.00 48.15
C ARG A 578 -13.63 16.79 49.08
N ALA A 579 -14.25 16.98 50.24
CA ALA A 579 -14.49 15.92 51.20
C ALA A 579 -15.73 16.27 52.02
N THR A 580 -16.58 15.27 52.25
CA THR A 580 -17.78 15.39 53.08
C THR A 580 -17.57 14.64 54.37
N LEU A 581 -17.18 15.35 55.44
CA LEU A 581 -16.90 14.78 56.75
C LEU A 581 -17.80 15.38 57.82
N PRO A 582 -18.33 14.56 58.74
CA PRO A 582 -19.05 15.07 59.90
C PRO A 582 -18.07 15.75 60.85
N ILE A 583 -18.34 16.99 61.21
CA ILE A 583 -17.56 17.77 62.17
C ILE A 583 -18.48 18.43 63.21
N THR A 584 -17.93 18.75 64.37
CA THR A 584 -18.63 19.51 65.41
C THR A 584 -17.84 20.79 65.69
N LEU A 585 -18.49 21.93 65.65
CA LEU A 585 -17.89 23.23 66.00
C LEU A 585 -18.31 23.59 67.42
N ILE A 586 -17.35 24.03 68.23
CA ILE A 586 -17.59 24.56 69.57
C ILE A 586 -17.23 26.04 69.56
N ASP A 587 -18.17 26.91 69.92
CA ASP A 587 -17.91 28.34 70.08
C ASP A 587 -17.30 28.67 71.46
N GLU A 588 -17.02 29.96 71.68
CA GLU A 588 -16.43 30.46 72.92
C GLU A 588 -17.35 30.28 74.15
N HIS A 589 -18.67 30.08 73.92
CA HIS A 589 -19.66 29.82 74.97
C HIS A 589 -19.85 28.32 75.25
N GLY A 590 -19.10 27.45 74.56
CA GLY A 590 -19.21 26.00 74.69
C GLY A 590 -20.43 25.43 73.95
N GLN A 591 -21.03 26.16 73.01
CA GLN A 591 -22.19 25.70 72.25
C GLN A 591 -21.73 24.85 71.05
N HIS A 592 -22.39 23.71 70.84
CA HIS A 592 -22.02 22.72 69.82
C HIS A 592 -22.88 22.87 68.56
N TYR A 593 -22.22 22.96 67.40
CA TYR A 593 -22.88 23.01 66.08
C TYR A 593 -22.39 21.86 65.23
N HIS A 594 -23.31 20.97 64.82
CA HIS A 594 -22.99 19.93 63.85
C HIS A 594 -22.90 20.51 62.45
N ALA A 595 -21.89 20.11 61.70
CA ALA A 595 -21.70 20.51 60.30
C ALA A 595 -21.08 19.36 59.49
N HIS A 596 -21.17 19.48 58.17
CA HIS A 596 -20.46 18.60 57.25
C HIS A 596 -19.52 19.42 56.39
N THR A 597 -18.26 19.01 56.25
CA THR A 597 -17.34 19.67 55.32
C THR A 597 -17.83 19.53 53.88
N SER A 598 -17.46 20.48 53.02
CA SER A 598 -17.63 20.41 51.57
C SER A 598 -16.28 20.41 50.85
N ASP A 599 -15.32 21.16 51.40
CA ASP A 599 -13.92 21.10 51.01
C ASP A 599 -12.98 21.36 52.19
N ILE A 600 -11.77 20.83 52.09
CA ILE A 600 -10.73 20.85 53.13
C ILE A 600 -9.42 21.30 52.51
N SER A 601 -8.64 22.10 53.25
CA SER A 601 -7.27 22.48 52.90
C SER A 601 -6.41 22.64 54.15
N LEU A 602 -5.09 22.71 53.95
CA LEU A 602 -4.13 23.07 55.01
C LEU A 602 -4.35 24.48 55.59
N GLY A 603 -5.25 25.30 55.03
CA GLY A 603 -5.49 26.69 55.47
C GLY A 603 -6.90 26.92 56.02
N GLY A 604 -7.82 25.99 55.84
CA GLY A 604 -9.21 26.13 56.27
C GLY A 604 -10.16 25.15 55.59
N ILE A 605 -11.43 25.24 55.93
CA ILE A 605 -12.52 24.42 55.36
C ILE A 605 -13.66 25.28 54.84
N ALA A 606 -14.44 24.71 53.92
CA ALA A 606 -15.83 25.07 53.73
C ALA A 606 -16.71 23.95 54.29
N ALA A 607 -17.80 24.31 54.95
CA ALA A 607 -18.73 23.38 55.58
C ALA A 607 -20.18 23.84 55.42
N ARG A 608 -21.11 22.89 55.51
CA ARG A 608 -22.55 23.14 55.63
C ARG A 608 -22.98 22.90 57.06
N LEU A 609 -23.57 23.94 57.69
CA LEU A 609 -24.17 23.81 59.01
C LEU A 609 -25.49 23.04 58.93
N SER A 610 -25.80 22.31 60.00
CA SER A 610 -27.09 21.64 60.18
C SER A 610 -28.23 22.60 60.52
N THR A 611 -27.89 23.80 60.99
CA THR A 611 -28.85 24.80 61.47
C THR A 611 -29.07 25.90 60.44
N GLU A 612 -30.26 26.49 60.42
CA GLU A 612 -30.59 27.59 59.48
C GLU A 612 -30.00 28.95 59.88
N HIS A 613 -29.55 29.11 61.13
CA HIS A 613 -28.97 30.37 61.60
C HIS A 613 -27.50 30.51 61.20
N ALA A 614 -27.14 31.68 60.65
CA ALA A 614 -25.76 32.02 60.35
C ALA A 614 -25.00 32.41 61.62
N LEU A 615 -23.82 31.83 61.81
CA LEU A 615 -22.90 32.24 62.87
C LEU A 615 -22.22 33.59 62.53
N PRO A 616 -21.90 34.44 63.51
CA PRO A 616 -21.18 35.69 63.26
C PRO A 616 -19.82 35.43 62.58
N THR A 617 -19.40 36.35 61.71
CA THR A 617 -18.05 36.32 61.13
C THR A 617 -17.03 36.85 62.14
N GLN A 618 -15.78 36.43 61.99
CA GLN A 618 -14.64 36.70 62.89
C GLN A 618 -14.73 36.07 64.29
N THR A 619 -15.71 35.21 64.56
CA THR A 619 -15.77 34.43 65.82
C THR A 619 -14.73 33.31 65.82
N ARG A 620 -14.08 33.07 66.97
CA ARG A 620 -13.23 31.88 67.15
C ARG A 620 -14.09 30.67 67.50
N VAL A 621 -13.79 29.56 66.87
CA VAL A 621 -14.43 28.27 67.11
C VAL A 621 -13.37 27.18 67.17
N THR A 622 -13.63 26.12 67.92
CA THR A 622 -12.82 24.89 67.89
C THR A 622 -13.55 23.85 67.07
N MET A 623 -12.90 23.34 66.02
CA MET A 623 -13.41 22.24 65.21
C MET A 623 -12.98 20.92 65.81
N LEU A 624 -13.95 20.06 66.09
CA LEU A 624 -13.76 18.68 66.51
C LEU A 624 -14.06 17.73 65.35
N TYR A 625 -13.15 16.79 65.12
CA TYR A 625 -13.35 15.67 64.23
C TYR A 625 -12.84 14.39 64.90
N HIS A 626 -13.70 13.37 64.92
CA HIS A 626 -13.41 12.07 65.49
C HIS A 626 -13.66 10.98 64.45
N ASN A 627 -12.68 10.13 64.23
CA ASN A 627 -12.74 8.94 63.39
C ASN A 627 -12.05 7.78 64.11
N GLU A 628 -12.86 6.99 64.81
CA GLU A 628 -12.43 5.84 65.60
C GLU A 628 -11.68 4.80 64.77
N LYS A 629 -12.11 4.58 63.52
CA LYS A 629 -11.54 3.55 62.63
C LYS A 629 -10.08 3.82 62.27
N ASP A 630 -9.73 5.08 62.05
CA ASP A 630 -8.38 5.50 61.69
C ASP A 630 -7.61 6.06 62.90
N GLY A 631 -8.20 6.04 64.10
CA GLY A 631 -7.58 6.58 65.32
C GLY A 631 -7.30 8.08 65.25
N ILE A 632 -8.14 8.85 64.56
CA ILE A 632 -7.99 10.30 64.40
C ILE A 632 -8.96 11.01 65.35
N ASP A 633 -8.41 11.77 66.28
CA ASP A 633 -9.16 12.66 67.17
C ASP A 633 -8.44 14.01 67.21
N VAL A 634 -9.07 15.04 66.65
CA VAL A 634 -8.46 16.36 66.44
C VAL A 634 -9.35 17.48 66.95
N ARG A 635 -8.72 18.50 67.52
CA ARG A 635 -9.32 19.71 68.09
C ARG A 635 -8.59 20.93 67.54
N ILE A 636 -9.08 21.47 66.43
CA ILE A 636 -8.37 22.50 65.67
C ILE A 636 -9.05 23.86 65.87
N PRO A 637 -8.36 24.86 66.45
CA PRO A 637 -8.88 26.22 66.55
C PRO A 637 -8.98 26.88 65.16
N ALA A 638 -10.06 27.63 64.96
CA ALA A 638 -10.40 28.24 63.68
C ALA A 638 -11.15 29.57 63.87
N VAL A 639 -11.15 30.41 62.83
CA VAL A 639 -11.93 31.65 62.76
C VAL A 639 -12.94 31.57 61.62
N ILE A 640 -14.17 32.03 61.87
CA ILE A 640 -15.22 32.11 60.84
C ILE A 640 -14.92 33.27 59.89
N LEU A 641 -14.48 32.97 58.68
CA LEU A 641 -14.24 34.00 57.65
C LEU A 641 -15.54 34.43 56.95
N PHE A 642 -16.46 33.49 56.76
CA PHE A 642 -17.69 33.70 56.01
C PHE A 642 -18.78 32.79 56.53
N SER A 643 -19.99 33.33 56.69
CA SER A 643 -21.14 32.58 57.17
C SER A 643 -22.42 33.06 56.48
N LYS A 644 -23.19 32.12 55.93
CA LYS A 644 -24.54 32.28 55.39
C LYS A 644 -25.39 31.13 55.91
N PRO A 645 -26.74 31.24 55.89
CA PRO A 645 -27.62 30.12 56.21
C PRO A 645 -27.19 28.85 55.46
N GLY A 646 -26.84 27.81 56.21
CA GLY A 646 -26.37 26.52 55.68
C GLY A 646 -24.97 26.48 55.07
N GLN A 647 -24.18 27.55 55.08
CA GLN A 647 -22.84 27.58 54.48
C GLN A 647 -21.83 28.39 55.31
N LEU A 648 -20.68 27.80 55.58
CA LEU A 648 -19.65 28.34 56.48
C LEU A 648 -18.27 28.16 55.87
N HIS A 649 -17.41 29.17 55.93
CA HIS A 649 -15.97 29.03 55.67
C HIS A 649 -15.17 29.35 56.93
N LEU A 650 -14.27 28.44 57.28
CA LEU A 650 -13.36 28.55 58.42
C LEU A 650 -11.92 28.68 57.93
N GLN A 651 -11.12 29.47 58.65
CA GLN A 651 -9.67 29.53 58.52
C GLN A 651 -9.02 28.96 59.78
N TRP A 652 -7.99 28.15 59.64
CA TRP A 652 -7.27 27.60 60.80
C TRP A 652 -6.46 28.69 61.52
N SER A 653 -6.46 28.67 62.85
CA SER A 653 -5.50 29.41 63.68
C SER A 653 -4.39 28.45 64.09
N VAL A 654 -3.22 28.57 63.46
CA VAL A 654 -2.10 27.67 63.72
C VAL A 654 -1.13 28.37 64.66
N ASP A 655 -1.22 28.05 65.94
CA ASP A 655 -0.48 28.73 67.00
C ASP A 655 0.80 27.96 67.39
N ASP A 656 0.80 26.64 67.18
CA ASP A 656 1.92 25.74 67.47
C ASP A 656 1.99 24.55 66.50
N LEU A 657 3.04 23.73 66.66
CA LEU A 657 3.29 22.53 65.85
C LEU A 657 2.22 21.44 66.03
N ASP A 658 1.58 21.35 67.20
CA ASP A 658 0.61 20.29 67.48
C ASP A 658 -0.71 20.55 66.73
N VAL A 659 -1.14 21.81 66.65
CA VAL A 659 -2.28 22.21 65.81
C VAL A 659 -2.00 21.92 64.34
N GLU A 660 -0.79 22.24 63.85
CA GLU A 660 -0.40 21.93 62.46
C GLU A 660 -0.43 20.41 62.20
N ARG A 661 0.09 19.61 63.12
CA ARG A 661 0.04 18.14 63.06
C ARG A 661 -1.41 17.64 62.98
N GLN A 662 -2.29 18.16 63.81
CA GLN A 662 -3.72 17.80 63.80
C GLN A 662 -4.39 18.15 62.47
N ILE A 663 -4.06 19.29 61.85
CA ILE A 663 -4.56 19.67 60.52
C ILE A 663 -4.08 18.67 59.43
N VAL A 664 -2.80 18.27 59.48
CA VAL A 664 -2.25 17.27 58.56
C VAL A 664 -2.93 15.91 58.76
N GLU A 665 -3.11 15.46 60.01
CA GLU A 665 -3.81 14.21 60.32
C GLU A 665 -5.28 14.24 59.85
N PHE A 666 -5.99 15.36 60.04
CA PHE A 666 -7.37 15.55 59.60
C PHE A 666 -7.53 15.43 58.08
N MET A 667 -6.65 16.09 57.32
CA MET A 667 -6.76 16.17 55.86
C MET A 667 -6.16 14.94 55.16
N PHE A 668 -4.96 14.52 55.57
CA PHE A 668 -4.16 13.49 54.88
C PHE A 668 -4.12 12.16 55.63
N GLY A 669 -4.31 12.16 56.95
CA GLY A 669 -4.11 10.97 57.77
C GLY A 669 -5.13 9.85 57.52
N ARG A 670 -6.34 10.19 57.07
CA ARG A 670 -7.44 9.25 56.83
C ARG A 670 -7.09 8.19 55.77
N ASN A 671 -7.41 6.93 56.06
CA ASN A 671 -7.12 5.82 55.13
C ASN A 671 -8.01 5.79 53.89
N ASP A 672 -9.11 6.54 53.90
CA ASP A 672 -10.07 6.70 52.81
C ASP A 672 -9.93 8.03 52.06
N ALA A 673 -8.97 8.90 52.45
CA ALA A 673 -8.80 10.26 51.92
C ALA A 673 -8.79 10.32 50.38
N TRP A 674 -8.16 9.33 49.75
CA TRP A 674 -7.96 9.26 48.30
C TRP A 674 -8.68 8.08 47.64
N SER A 675 -9.67 7.50 48.33
CA SER A 675 -10.40 6.32 47.83
C SER A 675 -11.19 6.60 46.53
N ASN A 676 -11.56 7.86 46.28
CA ASN A 676 -12.30 8.33 45.11
C ASN A 676 -11.43 8.75 43.92
N TRP A 677 -10.10 8.59 43.97
CA TRP A 677 -9.18 9.04 42.91
C TRP A 677 -9.44 8.42 41.52
N GLY A 678 -10.15 7.28 41.48
CA GLY A 678 -10.57 6.58 40.27
C GLY A 678 -12.06 6.77 39.92
N ASP A 679 -12.75 7.73 40.53
CA ASP A 679 -14.19 7.97 40.33
C ASP A 679 -14.46 8.82 39.06
N PHE A 680 -13.97 8.31 37.93
CA PHE A 680 -14.26 8.86 36.60
C PHE A 680 -15.23 7.96 35.84
N GLN A 681 -16.06 8.59 35.02
CA GLN A 681 -16.98 7.88 34.14
C GLN A 681 -16.20 7.08 33.08
N PRO A 682 -16.62 5.86 32.72
CA PRO A 682 -15.98 5.11 31.64
C PRO A 682 -15.95 5.91 30.33
N ASP A 683 -14.84 5.79 29.60
CA ASP A 683 -14.63 6.46 28.32
C ASP A 683 -15.69 6.07 27.29
N ARG A 684 -16.04 7.06 26.47
CA ARG A 684 -16.86 6.89 25.27
C ARG A 684 -16.27 7.80 24.20
N PRO A 685 -15.70 7.27 23.11
CA PRO A 685 -14.92 8.07 22.16
C PRO A 685 -15.65 9.33 21.67
N VAL A 686 -16.93 9.22 21.31
CA VAL A 686 -17.74 10.37 20.86
C VAL A 686 -17.89 11.44 21.94
N ARG A 687 -18.11 11.05 23.20
CA ARG A 687 -18.21 12.01 24.31
C ARG A 687 -16.88 12.72 24.52
N SER A 688 -15.79 11.97 24.46
CA SER A 688 -14.44 12.48 24.67
C SER A 688 -14.03 13.44 23.56
N PHE A 689 -14.37 13.14 22.30
CA PHE A 689 -14.19 14.07 21.18
C PHE A 689 -14.96 15.39 21.36
N LEU A 690 -16.22 15.33 21.80
CA LEU A 690 -17.01 16.54 22.09
C LEU A 690 -16.42 17.38 23.24
N MET A 691 -15.79 16.74 24.23
CA MET A 691 -15.05 17.43 25.30
C MET A 691 -13.81 18.16 24.76
N VAL A 692 -13.10 17.56 23.81
CA VAL A 692 -11.98 18.20 23.11
C VAL A 692 -12.44 19.44 22.36
N LEU A 693 -13.49 19.33 21.54
CA LEU A 693 -14.04 20.48 20.80
C LEU A 693 -14.50 21.62 21.73
N ARG A 694 -15.14 21.28 22.87
CA ARG A 694 -15.51 22.29 23.88
C ARG A 694 -14.29 22.99 24.49
N SER A 695 -13.20 22.27 24.68
CA SER A 695 -11.97 22.84 25.22
C SER A 695 -11.30 23.79 24.22
N ILE A 696 -11.35 23.49 22.92
CA ILE A 696 -10.91 24.40 21.86
C ILE A 696 -11.76 25.68 21.83
N GLY A 697 -13.07 25.59 22.07
CA GLY A 697 -13.93 26.78 22.18
C GLY A 697 -13.44 27.81 23.22
N GLY A 698 -12.65 27.36 24.21
CA GLY A 698 -11.96 28.21 25.18
C GLY A 698 -10.93 29.17 24.57
N LEU A 699 -10.31 28.84 23.42
CA LEU A 699 -9.39 29.75 22.72
C LEU A 699 -10.09 31.01 22.20
N PHE A 700 -11.34 30.89 21.78
CA PHE A 700 -12.08 31.96 21.10
C PHE A 700 -12.97 32.79 22.03
N ARG A 701 -13.09 32.43 23.31
CA ARG A 701 -13.83 33.25 24.30
C ARG A 701 -13.07 34.56 24.58
N ARG A 702 -13.63 35.68 24.09
CA ARG A 702 -13.16 37.06 24.34
C ARG A 702 -13.07 37.36 25.85
N GLY A 703 -11.88 37.18 26.43
CA GLY A 703 -11.46 37.81 27.68
C GLY A 703 -10.47 38.92 27.34
N GLN A 704 -10.73 40.15 27.79
CA GLN A 704 -10.17 41.42 27.27
C GLN A 704 -8.63 41.64 27.40
N ARG A 705 -7.78 40.65 27.70
CA ARG A 705 -6.32 40.86 27.89
C ARG A 705 -5.39 39.70 27.45
N LEU A 706 -5.73 38.95 26.41
CA LEU A 706 -5.10 37.64 26.13
C LEU A 706 -3.73 37.62 25.42
N PHE A 707 -3.27 38.72 24.80
CA PHE A 707 -1.97 38.73 24.10
C PHE A 707 -0.99 39.70 24.77
N ARG A 708 -0.35 39.26 25.86
CA ARG A 708 0.89 39.88 26.33
C ARG A 708 2.04 38.94 26.01
N TRP A 709 2.91 39.37 25.10
CA TRP A 709 4.20 38.74 24.85
C TRP A 709 5.11 39.10 26.02
N GLN A 710 5.02 38.35 27.12
CA GLN A 710 6.04 38.37 28.14
C GLN A 710 7.03 37.27 27.76
N ALA A 711 8.28 37.66 27.48
CA ALA A 711 9.44 36.80 27.71
C ALA A 711 9.30 36.15 29.10
N PRO A 712 9.98 35.04 29.44
CA PRO A 712 10.09 34.66 30.84
C PRO A 712 10.76 35.82 31.58
N GLN A 713 9.97 36.82 31.98
CA GLN A 713 10.11 37.42 33.27
C GLN A 713 10.04 36.18 34.16
N GLU A 714 11.19 35.80 34.70
CA GLU A 714 11.23 35.61 36.15
C GLU A 714 10.22 36.62 36.68
N ALA A 715 9.02 36.13 36.97
CA ALA A 715 8.18 36.86 37.87
C ALA A 715 9.15 37.17 39.02
N PRO A 716 9.16 38.39 39.58
CA PRO A 716 9.57 38.45 40.96
C PRO A 716 8.76 37.32 41.57
N LEU A 717 9.45 36.26 42.03
CA LEU A 717 8.98 35.50 43.17
C LEU A 717 8.43 36.64 44.01
N ALA A 718 7.09 36.70 44.16
CA ALA A 718 6.55 37.61 45.14
C ALA A 718 7.48 37.36 46.31
N GLU A 719 8.23 38.37 46.73
CA GLU A 719 9.20 38.21 47.80
C GLU A 719 8.34 37.67 48.95
N SER A 720 8.18 36.34 49.05
CA SER A 720 8.66 35.64 50.22
C SER A 720 10.00 36.30 50.36
N GLU A 721 10.06 37.25 51.30
CA GLU A 721 11.32 37.81 51.75
C GLU A 721 12.29 36.65 51.58
N HIS A 722 13.24 36.79 50.64
CA HIS A 722 14.34 35.85 50.59
C HIS A 722 15.09 36.16 51.87
N VAL A 723 14.53 35.68 52.99
CA VAL A 723 15.20 35.46 54.24
C VAL A 723 16.28 34.53 53.78
N GLU A 724 17.46 35.10 53.58
CA GLU A 724 18.63 34.39 53.12
C GLU A 724 18.81 33.24 54.12
N GLU A 725 18.35 32.05 53.72
CA GLU A 725 18.04 31.01 54.67
C GLU A 725 19.38 30.48 55.18
N GLU A 726 19.65 30.71 56.47
CA GLU A 726 20.98 30.54 57.02
C GLU A 726 21.43 29.07 56.87
N LYS A 727 22.56 28.86 56.20
CA LYS A 727 23.06 27.51 55.89
C LYS A 727 23.97 26.98 56.99
N LEU A 728 23.89 25.67 57.23
CA LEU A 728 24.86 24.93 58.02
C LEU A 728 26.19 24.77 57.24
N GLU A 729 27.29 24.55 57.96
CA GLU A 729 28.60 24.26 57.36
C GLU A 729 28.54 23.05 56.42
N LYS A 730 29.41 23.03 55.40
CA LYS A 730 29.59 21.87 54.49
C LYS A 730 30.28 20.70 55.20
N LYS A 731 29.64 20.12 56.20
CA LYS A 731 30.07 18.90 56.89
C LYS A 731 28.88 17.95 56.95
N SER A 732 29.15 16.65 56.96
CA SER A 732 28.08 15.69 57.21
C SER A 732 27.62 15.80 58.66
N LEU A 733 26.30 15.87 58.85
CA LEU A 733 25.65 15.92 60.16
C LEU A 733 24.47 14.94 60.11
N VAL A 734 24.31 14.16 61.18
CA VAL A 734 23.21 13.20 61.36
C VAL A 734 22.60 13.43 62.73
N LEU A 735 21.39 13.98 62.75
CA LEU A 735 20.52 14.05 63.91
C LEU A 735 19.61 12.81 63.90
N LYS A 736 19.65 12.01 64.97
CA LYS A 736 18.75 10.85 65.12
C LYS A 736 17.35 11.30 65.59
N PRO A 737 16.27 10.61 65.19
CA PRO A 737 14.90 10.94 65.63
C PRO A 737 14.74 10.70 67.14
N VAL A 738 13.86 11.48 67.79
CA VAL A 738 13.60 11.38 69.23
C VAL A 738 12.36 10.51 69.47
N ARG A 739 12.51 9.42 70.22
CA ARG A 739 11.42 8.44 70.48
C ARG A 739 10.31 9.07 71.33
N ARG A 740 9.06 8.96 70.85
CA ARG A 740 7.87 9.64 71.42
C ARG A 740 7.43 9.19 72.82
N SER A 741 8.10 8.22 73.46
CA SER A 741 7.77 7.76 74.82
C SER A 741 8.20 8.71 75.96
N ALA A 742 8.78 9.87 75.65
CA ALA A 742 9.38 10.77 76.66
C ALA A 742 8.59 12.06 77.01
N ARG A 743 7.32 12.24 76.58
CA ARG A 743 6.60 13.52 76.82
C ARG A 743 5.50 13.52 77.89
N HIS A 744 5.39 12.50 78.73
CA HIS A 744 4.45 12.51 79.88
C HIS A 744 5.14 12.62 81.26
N GLY A 745 6.40 13.04 81.32
CA GLY A 745 7.09 13.22 82.60
C GLY A 745 8.14 14.34 82.58
N ALA A 746 8.04 15.21 83.59
CA ALA A 746 9.05 16.12 84.12
C ALA A 746 9.31 17.48 83.42
N THR A 747 8.74 18.50 84.05
CA THR A 747 9.41 19.75 84.43
C THR A 747 10.89 19.58 84.78
N ALA A 748 11.79 20.06 83.91
CA ALA A 748 13.21 20.42 84.15
C ALA A 748 13.82 20.75 82.76
N SER A 749 14.42 21.89 82.45
CA SER A 749 15.13 22.86 83.27
C SER A 749 15.13 24.23 82.59
N LEU A 750 14.77 25.25 83.37
CA LEU A 750 15.43 26.56 83.33
C LEU A 750 16.95 26.34 83.41
N ILE A 751 17.72 26.87 82.45
CA ILE A 751 19.08 27.42 82.56
C ILE A 751 19.55 27.56 81.10
N VAL A 752 19.29 28.72 80.51
CA VAL A 752 20.27 29.61 79.86
C VAL A 752 19.51 30.92 79.67
N LEU A 753 19.45 31.67 80.75
CA LEU A 753 18.98 33.05 80.82
C LEU A 753 20.08 33.76 81.59
N LEU A 754 21.06 34.33 80.87
CA LEU A 754 21.98 35.38 81.33
C LEU A 754 22.89 35.80 80.16
N GLY A 755 22.59 36.98 79.63
CA GLY A 755 23.30 37.63 78.53
C GLY A 755 22.46 38.78 77.96
N LEU A 756 22.15 39.75 78.82
CA LEU A 756 21.29 40.91 78.58
C LEU A 756 21.82 41.86 77.46
N PRO A 757 20.96 42.78 76.96
CA PRO A 757 20.98 43.43 75.65
C PRO A 757 21.17 44.97 75.74
N ALA A 758 20.83 45.67 74.65
CA ALA A 758 20.42 47.09 74.48
C ALA A 758 21.19 47.72 73.28
N ALA A 759 20.67 48.60 72.42
CA ALA A 759 19.40 49.31 72.37
C ALA A 759 19.32 50.13 71.05
N ILE A 760 18.08 50.35 70.59
CA ILE A 760 17.55 51.61 69.98
C ILE A 760 17.87 51.93 68.50
N ALA A 761 16.78 52.12 67.74
CA ALA A 761 16.64 52.65 66.37
C ALA A 761 16.59 54.21 66.37
N PRO A 762 16.14 54.95 65.31
CA PRO A 762 16.10 54.73 63.85
C PRO A 762 16.56 55.97 63.00
N SER A 763 16.52 55.79 61.66
CA SER A 763 16.24 56.77 60.58
C SER A 763 17.31 57.80 60.15
N LEU A 764 17.72 57.77 58.87
CA LEU A 764 17.24 58.66 57.78
C LEU A 764 18.07 58.50 56.49
N ALA A 765 17.33 58.38 55.38
CA ALA A 765 17.59 58.70 53.98
C ALA A 765 19.00 59.12 53.50
N GLN A 766 19.49 58.50 52.42
CA GLN A 766 19.55 59.08 51.06
C GLN A 766 20.34 58.17 50.10
N ALA A 767 19.79 58.01 48.89
CA ALA A 767 20.42 57.42 47.70
C ALA A 767 21.45 58.41 47.09
N PRO A 768 22.02 58.23 45.87
CA PRO A 768 22.00 57.10 44.93
C PRO A 768 23.37 56.82 44.22
N SER A 769 23.36 55.76 43.39
CA SER A 769 24.07 55.56 42.11
C SER A 769 25.45 56.22 41.84
N ARG A 770 26.42 55.39 41.43
CA ARG A 770 26.77 55.25 39.99
C ARG A 770 27.78 54.14 39.74
N ALA A 771 27.60 53.55 38.57
CA ALA A 771 28.51 52.67 37.89
C ALA A 771 29.91 53.27 37.71
N THR A 772 30.92 52.41 37.62
CA THR A 772 31.91 52.46 36.53
C THR A 772 32.62 51.11 36.42
N PRO A 773 32.78 50.56 35.21
CA PRO A 773 33.56 49.35 34.93
C PRO A 773 34.98 49.70 34.43
N VAL A 774 35.89 48.73 34.53
CA VAL A 774 37.25 48.73 33.96
C VAL A 774 37.37 47.36 33.25
N ALA A 775 37.35 47.24 31.92
CA ALA A 775 38.37 47.63 30.92
C ALA A 775 39.73 46.97 31.24
N THR A 776 40.53 46.36 30.38
CA THR A 776 40.68 46.23 28.92
C THR A 776 41.91 45.30 28.75
N GLU A 777 42.12 44.56 27.67
CA GLU A 777 42.95 44.92 26.51
C GLU A 777 43.37 43.59 25.83
N GLN A 778 43.73 43.45 24.55
CA GLN A 778 43.61 44.20 23.30
C GLN A 778 44.26 43.32 22.20
N GLY A 779 43.96 43.63 20.94
CA GLY A 779 44.62 43.13 19.73
C GLY A 779 43.61 43.11 18.57
N ALA A 780 43.19 44.25 18.00
CA ALA A 780 43.90 45.10 17.00
C ALA A 780 44.10 44.32 15.67
N THR A 781 43.65 44.75 14.47
CA THR A 781 43.46 46.09 13.88
C THR A 781 42.46 46.11 12.70
N PRO A 782 41.84 47.26 12.36
CA PRO A 782 40.94 47.51 11.21
C PRO A 782 41.55 48.41 10.10
N VAL A 783 40.91 48.42 8.91
CA VAL A 783 40.93 49.47 7.85
C VAL A 783 39.52 49.47 7.23
N GLU A 784 38.62 50.39 7.59
CA GLU A 784 38.29 51.72 7.01
C GLU A 784 37.26 51.70 5.83
N PRO A 785 36.24 52.60 5.77
CA PRO A 785 35.00 52.49 4.96
C PRO A 785 34.85 53.68 3.93
N PRO A 786 33.63 54.21 3.58
CA PRO A 786 32.56 53.81 2.62
C PRO A 786 32.32 54.95 1.56
N PRO A 787 31.10 55.32 1.09
CA PRO A 787 29.96 54.64 0.45
C PRO A 787 29.67 55.18 -0.99
N VAL A 788 28.79 54.52 -1.79
CA VAL A 788 28.11 55.18 -2.94
C VAL A 788 26.63 54.78 -3.03
N ASN A 789 25.80 55.83 -3.17
CA ASN A 789 24.36 55.93 -3.42
C ASN A 789 23.91 55.23 -4.74
N ALA A 790 22.87 54.38 -4.75
CA ALA A 790 21.43 54.68 -5.02
C ALA A 790 21.03 54.44 -6.50
N PRO A 791 19.74 54.47 -6.93
CA PRO A 791 18.45 53.99 -6.38
C PRO A 791 17.57 53.23 -7.45
N PRO A 792 16.33 52.77 -7.14
CA PRO A 792 15.47 51.95 -8.02
C PRO A 792 14.42 52.81 -8.80
N PRO A 793 13.57 52.26 -9.70
CA PRO A 793 13.44 52.70 -11.09
C PRO A 793 12.06 53.31 -11.44
N PRO A 794 11.79 53.68 -12.71
CA PRO A 794 10.43 53.89 -13.19
C PRO A 794 10.06 53.09 -14.44
N SER A 795 8.75 52.90 -14.60
CA SER A 795 8.03 52.25 -15.69
C SER A 795 7.71 53.25 -16.82
N LEU A 796 7.71 52.84 -18.10
CA LEU A 796 6.57 52.56 -19.01
C LEU A 796 6.99 53.03 -20.43
N PRO A 797 6.24 52.78 -21.53
CA PRO A 797 5.04 51.94 -21.70
C PRO A 797 5.10 51.01 -22.95
N GLN A 798 4.22 50.00 -23.03
CA GLN A 798 3.90 49.36 -24.31
C GLN A 798 3.07 50.29 -25.22
N PRO A 799 3.10 50.05 -26.53
CA PRO A 799 1.85 50.14 -27.29
C PRO A 799 1.72 48.91 -28.25
N PRO A 800 0.71 48.82 -29.11
CA PRO A 800 -0.37 47.84 -29.04
C PRO A 800 -0.19 46.71 -30.05
N GLY A 801 -0.62 45.49 -29.70
CA GLY A 801 -0.54 44.34 -30.60
C GLY A 801 -1.71 43.40 -30.37
N THR A 802 -2.86 43.78 -30.91
CA THR A 802 -3.99 42.89 -31.19
C THR A 802 -3.55 41.71 -32.07
N LEU A 803 -3.59 40.49 -31.55
CA LEU A 803 -3.92 39.29 -32.32
C LEU A 803 -5.15 38.66 -31.64
N PRO A 804 -6.22 38.37 -32.40
CA PRO A 804 -7.52 38.10 -31.83
C PRO A 804 -7.66 36.67 -31.33
N THR A 805 -8.49 36.53 -30.30
CA THR A 805 -9.38 35.39 -30.08
C THR A 805 -9.74 34.64 -31.37
N PRO A 806 -9.60 33.31 -31.44
CA PRO A 806 -10.38 32.55 -32.39
C PRO A 806 -11.85 32.66 -31.94
N PRO A 807 -12.77 33.10 -32.82
CA PRO A 807 -14.17 33.15 -32.46
C PRO A 807 -14.70 31.72 -32.35
N GLN A 808 -15.56 31.53 -31.35
CA GLN A 808 -16.62 30.53 -31.43
C GLN A 808 -17.37 30.75 -32.75
N ILE A 809 -17.28 29.75 -33.64
CA ILE A 809 -18.23 29.56 -34.71
C ILE A 809 -19.11 28.38 -34.29
N ALA A 810 -20.35 28.69 -33.91
CA ALA A 810 -21.47 27.94 -34.47
C ALA A 810 -22.08 28.82 -35.56
N PRO A 811 -22.54 28.25 -36.69
CA PRO A 811 -23.73 28.80 -37.30
C PRO A 811 -24.76 27.70 -37.55
N ALA A 812 -25.99 28.13 -37.35
CA ALA A 812 -27.22 27.62 -37.90
C ALA A 812 -27.11 26.74 -39.15
N SER A 813 -27.94 25.71 -39.11
CA SER A 813 -28.79 25.23 -40.21
C SER A 813 -29.07 26.22 -41.35
N ALA A 814 -29.10 25.63 -42.56
CA ALA A 814 -29.85 26.00 -43.77
C ALA A 814 -29.21 26.97 -44.80
N GLY A 815 -28.80 26.38 -45.92
CA GLY A 815 -29.40 26.68 -47.24
C GLY A 815 -28.71 27.69 -48.14
N GLU A 816 -27.97 27.19 -49.15
CA GLU A 816 -28.06 27.50 -50.61
C GLU A 816 -26.76 27.00 -51.27
N LEU A 817 -26.82 25.90 -52.04
CA LEU A 817 -26.98 25.91 -53.50
C LEU A 817 -25.83 26.65 -54.21
N LEU A 818 -24.70 25.94 -54.40
CA LEU A 818 -23.84 26.13 -55.58
C LEU A 818 -23.50 24.75 -56.18
N PRO A 819 -23.35 24.69 -57.50
CA PRO A 819 -23.67 23.51 -58.29
C PRO A 819 -22.55 22.50 -58.26
N ALA A 820 -22.93 21.23 -58.48
CA ALA A 820 -22.02 20.12 -58.71
C ALA A 820 -20.93 20.51 -59.71
N ALA A 821 -19.72 20.76 -59.21
CA ALA A 821 -18.51 20.73 -60.02
C ALA A 821 -18.26 19.26 -60.34
N THR A 822 -18.86 18.83 -61.45
CA THR A 822 -18.35 17.85 -62.40
C THR A 822 -17.16 17.06 -61.87
N ALA A 823 -17.45 16.10 -60.99
CA ALA A 823 -16.76 14.84 -61.07
C ALA A 823 -16.98 14.38 -62.52
N VAL A 824 -15.88 14.22 -63.26
CA VAL A 824 -15.89 13.40 -64.46
C VAL A 824 -16.31 12.02 -63.95
N SER A 825 -17.63 11.80 -63.99
CA SER A 825 -18.27 10.51 -63.93
C SER A 825 -17.76 9.75 -65.14
N LEU A 826 -16.64 9.06 -64.95
CA LEU A 826 -16.43 7.83 -65.68
C LEU A 826 -17.67 6.97 -65.37
N PRO A 827 -18.41 6.51 -66.38
CA PRO A 827 -19.60 5.74 -66.13
C PRO A 827 -19.17 4.44 -65.46
N THR A 828 -19.36 4.34 -64.15
CA THR A 828 -19.67 3.07 -63.49
C THR A 828 -21.07 2.72 -63.94
N GLY A 829 -21.21 2.34 -65.21
CA GLY A 829 -22.43 1.72 -65.67
C GLY A 829 -22.63 0.44 -64.85
N PRO A 830 -23.87 0.04 -64.56
CA PRO A 830 -24.17 -1.28 -64.02
C PRO A 830 -23.53 -2.41 -64.87
N ALA A 831 -23.13 -2.11 -66.12
CA ALA A 831 -22.35 -2.97 -66.99
C ALA A 831 -20.93 -3.30 -66.50
N THR A 832 -20.22 -2.46 -65.74
CA THR A 832 -18.81 -2.75 -65.37
C THR A 832 -18.72 -3.66 -64.14
N GLN A 833 -19.69 -3.58 -63.24
CA GLN A 833 -19.85 -4.50 -62.11
C GLN A 833 -20.42 -5.84 -62.59
N GLN A 834 -21.43 -5.82 -63.47
CA GLN A 834 -21.89 -7.03 -64.16
C GLN A 834 -20.84 -7.65 -65.08
N MET A 835 -19.94 -6.88 -65.70
CA MET A 835 -18.87 -7.45 -66.52
C MET A 835 -17.74 -8.02 -65.66
N ARG A 836 -17.46 -7.46 -64.47
CA ARG A 836 -16.56 -8.07 -63.47
C ARG A 836 -17.15 -9.35 -62.86
N GLU A 837 -18.45 -9.35 -62.56
CA GLU A 837 -19.17 -10.55 -62.10
C GLU A 837 -19.25 -11.61 -63.21
N ARG A 838 -19.58 -11.22 -64.45
CA ARG A 838 -19.60 -12.15 -65.60
C ARG A 838 -18.23 -12.67 -66.02
N LEU A 839 -17.16 -11.87 -65.86
CA LEU A 839 -15.78 -12.36 -66.06
C LEU A 839 -15.39 -13.33 -64.95
N SER A 840 -15.76 -13.06 -63.69
CA SER A 840 -15.57 -14.00 -62.58
C SER A 840 -16.34 -15.31 -62.83
N GLU A 841 -17.59 -15.23 -63.30
CA GLU A 841 -18.41 -16.40 -63.67
C GLU A 841 -17.85 -17.17 -64.89
N ARG A 842 -17.20 -16.49 -65.84
CA ARG A 842 -16.61 -17.12 -67.04
C ARG A 842 -15.18 -17.63 -66.86
N THR A 843 -14.42 -17.12 -65.89
CA THR A 843 -12.97 -17.39 -65.76
C THR A 843 -12.57 -18.04 -64.43
N GLY A 844 -13.46 -18.01 -63.43
CA GLY A 844 -13.15 -18.51 -62.07
C GLY A 844 -12.18 -17.62 -61.28
N VAL A 845 -11.83 -16.42 -61.77
CA VAL A 845 -10.89 -15.51 -61.11
C VAL A 845 -11.64 -14.50 -60.24
N SER A 846 -11.45 -14.56 -58.92
CA SER A 846 -12.09 -13.65 -57.97
C SER A 846 -11.58 -12.21 -58.12
N PRO A 847 -12.47 -11.19 -58.12
CA PRO A 847 -12.07 -9.78 -58.10
C PRO A 847 -11.35 -9.37 -56.79
N ALA A 848 -11.40 -10.20 -55.75
CA ALA A 848 -10.79 -9.92 -54.44
C ALA A 848 -9.28 -10.23 -54.37
N SER A 849 -8.68 -10.85 -55.39
CA SER A 849 -7.24 -11.12 -55.47
C SER A 849 -6.54 -10.00 -56.26
N PRO A 850 -5.51 -9.31 -55.74
CA PRO A 850 -4.84 -8.18 -56.39
C PRO A 850 -4.05 -8.55 -57.65
N PHE A 851 -3.86 -9.83 -57.98
CA PHE A 851 -3.24 -10.26 -59.25
C PHE A 851 -4.00 -11.37 -60.01
N GLY A 852 -5.09 -11.91 -59.45
CA GLY A 852 -5.86 -12.99 -60.08
C GLY A 852 -5.19 -14.37 -60.03
N ASP A 853 -4.05 -14.47 -59.35
CA ASP A 853 -3.13 -15.62 -59.37
C ASP A 853 -2.72 -16.13 -57.99
N THR A 854 -3.30 -15.58 -56.92
CA THR A 854 -3.35 -16.32 -55.65
C THR A 854 -4.07 -17.65 -55.93
N ASN A 855 -3.81 -18.76 -55.22
CA ASN A 855 -4.43 -20.07 -55.52
C ASN A 855 -5.97 -20.12 -55.42
N THR A 856 -6.66 -18.99 -55.44
CA THR A 856 -8.08 -18.81 -55.68
C THR A 856 -8.50 -19.30 -57.07
N GLY A 857 -8.41 -20.60 -57.34
CA GLY A 857 -9.44 -21.20 -58.18
C GLY A 857 -10.77 -20.95 -57.48
N ALA A 858 -11.66 -20.16 -58.07
CA ALA A 858 -13.01 -20.09 -57.56
C ALA A 858 -13.59 -21.52 -57.62
N LEU A 859 -13.91 -22.07 -56.46
CA LEU A 859 -14.91 -23.14 -56.42
C LEU A 859 -16.20 -22.53 -56.97
N PRO A 860 -16.90 -23.18 -57.91
CA PRO A 860 -18.17 -22.65 -58.38
C PRO A 860 -19.09 -22.48 -57.17
N ALA A 861 -19.63 -21.27 -56.98
CA ALA A 861 -20.57 -20.97 -55.91
C ALA A 861 -21.87 -21.80 -56.02
N ASP A 862 -22.04 -22.48 -57.17
CA ASP A 862 -23.15 -23.35 -57.48
C ASP A 862 -22.63 -24.60 -58.23
N PRO A 863 -22.73 -25.82 -57.66
CA PRO A 863 -22.35 -27.06 -58.35
C PRO A 863 -23.19 -27.35 -59.61
N SER A 864 -24.26 -26.58 -59.88
CA SER A 864 -25.09 -26.68 -61.08
C SER A 864 -24.67 -25.76 -62.24
N ALA A 865 -23.65 -24.91 -62.07
CA ALA A 865 -23.14 -24.07 -63.15
C ALA A 865 -22.47 -24.92 -64.25
N PRO A 866 -22.71 -24.64 -65.55
CA PRO A 866 -22.11 -25.40 -66.65
C PRO A 866 -20.57 -25.29 -66.61
N PRO A 867 -19.84 -26.38 -66.92
CA PRO A 867 -18.39 -26.36 -66.93
C PRO A 867 -17.88 -25.30 -67.91
N ILE A 868 -16.94 -24.47 -67.45
CA ILE A 868 -16.24 -23.47 -68.27
C ILE A 868 -15.51 -24.22 -69.40
N ASP A 869 -15.61 -23.74 -70.64
CA ASP A 869 -14.85 -24.30 -71.76
C ASP A 869 -13.33 -24.17 -71.47
N PRO A 870 -12.58 -25.28 -71.33
CA PRO A 870 -11.15 -25.24 -71.04
C PRO A 870 -10.36 -24.46 -72.11
N ALA A 871 -10.87 -24.33 -73.34
CA ALA A 871 -10.25 -23.51 -74.37
C ALA A 871 -10.38 -21.99 -74.09
N ASP A 872 -11.45 -21.54 -73.44
CA ASP A 872 -11.64 -20.14 -73.07
C ASP A 872 -10.90 -19.79 -71.76
N ALA A 873 -10.81 -20.72 -70.81
CA ALA A 873 -9.97 -20.58 -69.61
C ALA A 873 -8.47 -20.46 -69.97
N ALA A 874 -7.99 -21.30 -70.90
CA ALA A 874 -6.61 -21.22 -71.40
C ALA A 874 -6.32 -19.92 -72.15
N ARG A 875 -7.28 -19.40 -72.94
CA ARG A 875 -7.11 -18.15 -73.69
C ARG A 875 -7.00 -16.90 -72.80
N VAL A 876 -7.59 -16.93 -71.61
CA VAL A 876 -7.49 -15.86 -70.60
C VAL A 876 -6.23 -16.00 -69.75
N ALA A 877 -5.74 -17.23 -69.54
CA ALA A 877 -4.54 -17.50 -68.74
C ALA A 877 -3.23 -16.99 -69.38
N ASP A 878 -3.16 -16.90 -70.71
CA ASP A 878 -1.97 -16.46 -71.46
C ASP A 878 -1.92 -14.94 -71.75
N GLY A 879 -2.94 -14.17 -71.36
CA GLY A 879 -3.04 -12.73 -71.66
C GLY A 879 -2.29 -11.83 -70.69
N GLU A 880 -1.70 -10.74 -71.19
CA GLU A 880 -1.18 -9.66 -70.34
C GLU A 880 -2.31 -9.04 -69.50
N ILE A 881 -2.14 -8.98 -68.18
CA ILE A 881 -3.07 -8.35 -67.25
C ILE A 881 -2.49 -7.04 -66.77
N THR A 882 -3.19 -5.93 -67.06
CA THR A 882 -2.87 -4.61 -66.51
C THR A 882 -3.71 -4.33 -65.27
N ARG A 883 -3.06 -3.96 -64.16
CA ARG A 883 -3.71 -3.59 -62.90
C ARG A 883 -3.16 -2.29 -62.38
N THR A 884 -4.04 -1.49 -61.77
CA THR A 884 -3.69 -0.23 -61.13
C THR A 884 -4.05 -0.32 -59.66
N SER A 885 -3.08 -0.09 -58.79
CA SER A 885 -3.22 -0.10 -57.33
C SER A 885 -2.89 1.28 -56.78
N THR A 886 -3.66 1.75 -55.80
CA THR A 886 -3.31 2.97 -55.06
C THR A 886 -2.24 2.67 -54.02
N PHE A 887 -1.56 3.69 -53.50
CA PHE A 887 -0.61 3.51 -52.41
C PHE A 887 -1.31 3.01 -51.14
N ARG A 888 -2.55 3.42 -50.90
CA ARG A 888 -3.39 2.86 -49.84
C ARG A 888 -3.57 1.34 -50.01
N ASP A 889 -3.83 0.88 -51.24
CA ASP A 889 -3.95 -0.56 -51.53
C ASP A 889 -2.63 -1.32 -51.31
N LEU A 890 -1.50 -0.62 -51.41
CA LEU A 890 -0.14 -1.15 -51.18
C LEU A 890 0.31 -1.07 -49.71
N GLY A 891 -0.55 -0.63 -48.77
CA GLY A 891 -0.29 -0.68 -47.33
C GLY A 891 -0.19 0.67 -46.61
N LEU A 892 -0.33 1.80 -47.30
CA LEU A 892 -0.35 3.15 -46.71
C LEU A 892 -1.72 3.50 -46.10
N ALA A 893 -2.11 2.78 -45.06
CA ALA A 893 -3.43 2.96 -44.42
C ALA A 893 -3.53 4.23 -43.54
N THR A 894 -2.42 4.87 -43.19
CA THR A 894 -2.34 5.98 -42.22
C THR A 894 -2.35 7.38 -42.84
N GLY A 895 -2.59 7.51 -44.15
CA GLY A 895 -2.64 8.79 -44.87
C GLY A 895 -1.44 9.02 -45.80
N PRO A 896 -1.20 10.26 -46.26
CA PRO A 896 -0.16 10.56 -47.25
C PRO A 896 1.26 10.43 -46.69
N LEU A 897 2.20 10.00 -47.53
CA LEU A 897 3.63 9.96 -47.20
C LEU A 897 4.12 11.39 -47.01
N THR A 898 4.58 11.71 -45.80
CA THR A 898 5.08 13.05 -45.45
C THR A 898 6.59 13.00 -45.24
N LEU A 899 7.32 13.57 -46.19
CA LEU A 899 8.76 13.79 -46.14
C LEU A 899 9.04 15.13 -45.47
N ARG A 900 10.07 15.18 -44.62
CA ARG A 900 10.50 16.41 -43.92
C ARG A 900 12.01 16.55 -44.01
N GLY A 901 12.56 17.73 -43.72
CA GLY A 901 14.01 17.95 -43.72
C GLY A 901 14.79 16.92 -42.88
N PHE A 902 14.27 16.56 -41.70
CA PHE A 902 14.87 15.54 -40.81
C PHE A 902 14.45 14.09 -41.10
N SER A 903 13.52 13.87 -42.03
CA SER A 903 13.08 12.54 -42.50
C SER A 903 12.93 12.58 -44.02
N PRO A 904 14.07 12.66 -44.73
CA PRO A 904 14.08 12.91 -46.17
C PRO A 904 13.77 11.65 -46.99
N LEU A 905 13.78 10.46 -46.39
CA LEU A 905 13.55 9.19 -47.09
C LEU A 905 12.29 8.51 -46.58
N GLN A 906 11.40 8.15 -47.50
CA GLN A 906 10.22 7.31 -47.25
C GLN A 906 10.10 6.27 -48.36
N GLY A 907 9.70 5.04 -48.02
CA GLY A 907 9.60 3.92 -48.96
C GLY A 907 8.25 3.21 -48.91
N LEU A 908 7.86 2.59 -50.02
CA LEU A 908 6.66 1.77 -50.17
C LEU A 908 7.01 0.45 -50.85
N ASP A 909 6.57 -0.68 -50.27
CA ASP A 909 6.74 -1.99 -50.89
C ASP A 909 5.76 -2.17 -52.06
N VAL A 910 6.26 -2.62 -53.21
CA VAL A 910 5.50 -2.98 -54.41
C VAL A 910 5.79 -4.44 -54.74
N ILE A 911 4.87 -5.32 -54.38
CA ILE A 911 5.08 -6.78 -54.50
C ILE A 911 4.62 -7.26 -55.87
N VAL A 912 5.45 -8.09 -56.52
CA VAL A 912 5.10 -8.82 -57.75
C VAL A 912 5.10 -10.32 -57.45
N PRO A 913 4.00 -11.05 -57.71
CA PRO A 913 3.96 -12.50 -57.50
C PRO A 913 5.07 -13.24 -58.25
N ALA A 914 5.69 -14.26 -57.63
CA ALA A 914 6.80 -15.00 -58.22
C ALA A 914 6.46 -15.73 -59.54
N ASN A 915 5.18 -16.02 -59.79
CA ASN A 915 4.71 -16.66 -61.02
C ASN A 915 4.38 -15.68 -62.15
N ARG A 916 4.67 -14.38 -61.96
CA ARG A 916 4.43 -13.33 -62.95
C ARG A 916 5.70 -12.54 -63.23
N VAL A 917 5.81 -12.08 -64.47
CA VAL A 917 6.81 -11.10 -64.87
C VAL A 917 6.11 -9.81 -65.30
N VAL A 918 6.67 -8.68 -64.88
CA VAL A 918 6.22 -7.35 -65.32
C VAL A 918 6.65 -7.16 -66.77
N THR A 919 5.72 -6.79 -67.65
CA THR A 919 6.02 -6.47 -69.06
C THR A 919 5.92 -4.96 -69.33
N ARG A 920 5.10 -4.23 -68.56
CA ARG A 920 5.08 -2.76 -68.52
C ARG A 920 4.76 -2.29 -67.10
N ALA A 921 5.36 -1.18 -66.69
CA ALA A 921 5.06 -0.55 -65.42
C ALA A 921 5.01 0.97 -65.56
N ARG A 922 4.11 1.57 -64.81
CA ARG A 922 3.90 3.02 -64.77
C ARG A 922 3.52 3.43 -63.35
N ILE A 923 4.00 4.58 -62.92
CA ILE A 923 3.59 5.20 -61.67
C ILE A 923 2.99 6.58 -61.94
N THR A 924 1.87 6.88 -61.28
CA THR A 924 1.19 8.18 -61.35
C THR A 924 1.18 8.81 -59.96
N LEU A 925 1.93 9.89 -59.80
CA LEU A 925 2.13 10.55 -58.52
C LEU A 925 1.32 11.85 -58.44
N SER A 926 0.74 12.10 -57.27
CA SER A 926 0.11 13.37 -56.93
C SER A 926 0.47 13.76 -55.51
N GLY A 927 0.48 15.05 -55.21
CA GLY A 927 0.92 15.51 -53.91
C GLY A 927 1.11 17.01 -53.82
N ALA A 928 1.89 17.45 -52.84
CA ALA A 928 2.29 18.83 -52.69
C ALA A 928 3.70 18.98 -52.14
N LEU A 929 4.44 20.00 -52.56
CA LEU A 929 5.68 20.45 -51.94
C LEU A 929 5.45 21.83 -51.30
N SER A 930 6.28 22.15 -50.32
CA SER A 930 6.22 23.47 -49.70
C SER A 930 6.53 24.59 -50.71
N PRO A 931 5.71 25.66 -50.78
CA PRO A 931 5.94 26.79 -51.68
C PRO A 931 7.16 27.64 -51.30
N SER A 932 7.74 27.44 -50.12
CA SER A 932 8.92 28.17 -49.64
C SER A 932 10.25 27.53 -50.06
N LEU A 933 10.21 26.42 -50.80
CA LEU A 933 11.40 25.71 -51.27
C LEU A 933 12.03 26.42 -52.47
N LEU A 934 13.36 26.39 -52.54
CA LEU A 934 14.14 26.90 -53.66
C LEU A 934 14.05 25.93 -54.85
N PRO A 935 13.49 26.33 -56.00
CA PRO A 935 13.28 25.45 -57.15
C PRO A 935 14.57 24.82 -57.71
N GLU A 936 15.68 25.53 -57.53
CA GLU A 936 17.01 25.16 -58.04
C GLU A 936 17.77 24.18 -57.13
N ALA A 937 17.37 24.03 -55.87
CA ALA A 937 18.04 23.19 -54.87
C ALA A 937 17.12 22.15 -54.22
N SER A 938 15.82 22.17 -54.52
CA SER A 938 14.82 21.30 -53.91
C SER A 938 14.14 20.38 -54.91
N ALA A 939 14.07 19.10 -54.59
CA ALA A 939 13.39 18.10 -55.38
C ALA A 939 13.03 16.84 -54.57
N VAL A 940 12.07 16.06 -55.06
CA VAL A 940 11.83 14.69 -54.60
C VAL A 940 12.27 13.73 -55.71
N SER A 941 13.34 12.99 -55.46
CA SER A 941 13.81 11.93 -56.34
C SER A 941 13.06 10.64 -56.05
N VAL A 942 12.60 9.95 -57.10
CA VAL A 942 11.86 8.70 -57.01
C VAL A 942 12.76 7.59 -57.54
N THR A 943 12.97 6.55 -56.72
CA THR A 943 13.74 5.36 -57.10
C THR A 943 12.93 4.09 -56.86
N LEU A 944 13.18 3.05 -57.65
CA LEU A 944 12.65 1.70 -57.44
C LEU A 944 13.84 0.77 -57.29
N ASN A 945 13.97 0.08 -56.15
CA ASN A 945 15.13 -0.78 -55.86
C ASN A 945 16.47 -0.06 -56.09
N GLU A 946 16.55 1.19 -55.61
CA GLU A 946 17.69 2.09 -55.81
C GLU A 946 18.01 2.47 -57.27
N GLN A 947 17.17 2.08 -58.24
CA GLN A 947 17.24 2.53 -59.62
C GLN A 947 16.40 3.79 -59.83
N TYR A 948 16.94 4.76 -60.56
CA TYR A 948 16.28 6.05 -60.80
C TYR A 948 15.05 5.92 -61.69
N VAL A 949 13.90 6.45 -61.24
CA VAL A 949 12.63 6.48 -61.99
C VAL A 949 12.30 7.88 -62.49
N GLY A 950 12.46 8.89 -61.64
CA GLY A 950 12.07 10.26 -61.97
C GLY A 950 12.32 11.24 -60.84
N THR A 951 12.07 12.52 -61.10
CA THR A 951 12.23 13.58 -60.10
C THR A 951 11.06 14.54 -60.19
N ILE A 952 10.45 14.85 -59.04
CA ILE A 952 9.44 15.88 -58.88
C ILE A 952 10.14 17.16 -58.47
N ARG A 953 10.07 18.19 -59.32
CA ARG A 953 10.65 19.51 -59.05
C ARG A 953 9.64 20.40 -58.33
N VAL A 954 10.15 21.36 -57.56
CA VAL A 954 9.33 22.39 -56.91
C VAL A 954 8.87 23.41 -57.94
N ASP A 955 7.56 23.69 -57.97
CA ASP A 955 6.96 24.87 -58.61
C ASP A 955 6.34 25.75 -57.50
N PRO A 956 6.94 26.89 -57.14
CA PRO A 956 6.41 27.77 -56.11
C PRO A 956 5.03 28.35 -56.43
N GLU A 957 4.69 28.51 -57.72
CA GLU A 957 3.39 29.03 -58.15
C GLU A 957 2.30 27.97 -58.01
N HIS A 958 2.67 26.69 -58.12
CA HIS A 958 1.78 25.54 -58.01
C HIS A 958 2.31 24.51 -57.00
N PRO A 959 2.17 24.76 -55.69
CA PRO A 959 2.69 23.86 -54.65
C PRO A 959 2.05 22.47 -54.68
N ARG A 960 0.89 22.31 -55.33
CA ARG A 960 0.30 20.99 -55.64
C ARG A 960 0.83 20.51 -56.99
N PHE A 961 1.30 19.28 -57.02
CA PHE A 961 1.69 18.60 -58.25
C PHE A 961 0.82 17.38 -58.50
N GLY A 962 0.77 16.94 -59.75
CA GLY A 962 0.11 15.71 -60.15
C GLY A 962 -1.20 15.91 -60.92
N PRO A 963 -1.64 14.89 -61.66
CA PRO A 963 -0.98 13.59 -61.83
C PRO A 963 0.27 13.69 -62.74
N ILE A 964 1.43 13.32 -62.20
CA ILE A 964 2.70 13.21 -62.95
C ILE A 964 2.97 11.73 -63.15
N THR A 965 3.24 11.34 -64.39
CA THR A 965 3.39 9.94 -64.77
C THR A 965 4.84 9.64 -65.11
N PHE A 966 5.40 8.57 -64.55
CA PHE A 966 6.69 8.01 -64.93
C PHE A 966 6.49 6.57 -65.41
N ASP A 967 7.01 6.25 -66.60
CA ASP A 967 7.11 4.86 -67.05
C ASP A 967 8.36 4.23 -66.42
N ILE A 968 8.24 3.01 -65.91
CA ILE A 968 9.31 2.28 -65.20
C ILE A 968 9.78 1.13 -66.08
N ASP A 969 11.10 0.96 -66.21
CA ASP A 969 11.67 -0.19 -66.91
C ASP A 969 11.27 -1.49 -66.18
N PRO A 970 10.61 -2.45 -66.86
CA PRO A 970 10.26 -3.72 -66.26
C PRO A 970 11.45 -4.50 -65.67
N LEU A 971 12.67 -4.27 -66.15
CA LEU A 971 13.90 -4.91 -65.63
C LEU A 971 14.24 -4.50 -64.19
N TYR A 972 13.66 -3.41 -63.67
CA TYR A 972 13.88 -2.98 -62.29
C TYR A 972 13.06 -3.79 -61.29
N PHE A 973 12.07 -4.56 -61.75
CA PHE A 973 11.21 -5.36 -60.89
C PHE A 973 11.84 -6.72 -60.55
N THR A 974 11.96 -6.95 -59.25
CA THR A 974 12.22 -8.23 -58.58
C THR A 974 10.94 -8.72 -57.88
N GLY A 975 11.00 -9.82 -57.12
CA GLY A 975 9.83 -10.33 -56.37
C GLY A 975 9.34 -9.39 -55.25
N ASP A 976 10.29 -8.79 -54.53
CA ASP A 976 10.04 -7.72 -53.55
C ASP A 976 10.67 -6.43 -54.07
N ASN A 977 9.91 -5.33 -54.13
CA ASN A 977 10.39 -4.06 -54.68
C ASN A 977 10.12 -2.92 -53.72
N LYS A 978 11.10 -2.03 -53.53
CA LYS A 978 10.94 -0.82 -52.75
C LYS A 978 10.92 0.41 -53.63
N LEU A 979 9.79 1.11 -53.61
CA LEU A 979 9.62 2.41 -54.21
C LEU A 979 9.98 3.49 -53.18
N ASN A 980 11.11 4.15 -53.37
CA ASN A 980 11.66 5.13 -52.44
C ASN A 980 11.49 6.56 -52.95
N PHE A 981 11.22 7.47 -52.02
CA PHE A 981 11.11 8.91 -52.22
C PHE A 981 12.19 9.61 -51.40
N HIS A 982 13.12 10.27 -52.09
CA HIS A 982 14.20 11.05 -51.50
C HIS A 982 13.92 12.55 -51.63
N PHE A 983 13.60 13.20 -50.52
CA PHE A 983 13.39 14.63 -50.42
C PHE A 983 14.70 15.36 -50.12
N ALA A 984 15.16 16.16 -51.08
CA ALA A 984 16.17 17.19 -50.85
C ALA A 984 15.44 18.54 -50.84
N GLY A 985 15.47 19.27 -49.73
CA GLY A 985 14.74 20.52 -49.57
C GLY A 985 15.58 21.62 -48.95
N GLU A 986 15.65 22.76 -49.63
CA GLU A 986 16.28 23.99 -49.16
C GLU A 986 15.32 25.17 -49.34
N TYR A 987 15.17 26.03 -48.32
CA TYR A 987 14.36 27.26 -48.39
C TYR A 987 15.21 28.53 -48.38
N ARG A 988 16.52 28.41 -48.15
CA ARG A 988 17.53 29.48 -48.20
C ARG A 988 18.81 28.97 -48.85
N ARG A 989 19.52 29.84 -49.59
CA ARG A 989 20.74 29.48 -50.34
C ARG A 989 21.96 29.33 -49.44
N ASP A 990 21.93 29.96 -48.27
CA ASP A 990 23.09 30.13 -47.41
C ASP A 990 23.03 29.23 -46.17
N CYS A 991 21.82 28.97 -45.65
CA CYS A 991 21.65 28.12 -44.48
C CYS A 991 20.22 27.60 -44.28
N ASN A 992 20.07 26.28 -44.10
CA ASN A 992 18.78 25.61 -43.89
C ASN A 992 18.73 24.89 -42.53
N ASP A 993 17.65 25.08 -41.77
CA ASP A 993 17.33 24.28 -40.59
C ASP A 993 16.44 23.09 -40.98
N LEU A 994 16.91 21.86 -40.74
CA LEU A 994 16.21 20.61 -41.09
C LEU A 994 14.88 20.42 -40.34
N TYR A 995 14.68 21.10 -39.21
CA TYR A 995 13.44 21.04 -38.42
C TYR A 995 12.46 22.16 -38.77
N ASN A 996 12.80 23.04 -39.71
CA ASN A 996 11.92 24.11 -40.11
C ASN A 996 10.61 23.56 -40.70
N GLU A 997 9.47 24.07 -40.21
CA GLU A 997 8.14 23.62 -40.63
C GLU A 997 7.86 23.84 -42.11
N VAL A 998 8.65 24.67 -42.81
CA VAL A 998 8.54 24.86 -44.26
C VAL A 998 9.24 23.78 -45.09
N LEU A 999 10.07 22.91 -44.50
CA LEU A 999 10.73 21.81 -45.22
C LEU A 999 9.85 20.56 -45.22
N TRP A 1000 8.90 20.50 -46.15
CA TRP A 1000 8.06 19.32 -46.32
C TRP A 1000 7.71 19.03 -47.78
N ALA A 1001 7.51 17.75 -48.07
CA ALA A 1001 6.87 17.24 -49.28
C ALA A 1001 5.88 16.13 -48.91
N ARG A 1002 4.71 16.12 -49.54
CA ARG A 1002 3.64 15.14 -49.31
C ARG A 1002 3.31 14.41 -50.59
N ILE A 1003 3.39 13.08 -50.57
CA ILE A 1003 2.89 12.23 -51.65
C ILE A 1003 1.52 11.68 -51.24
N SER A 1004 0.52 11.87 -52.09
CA SER A 1004 -0.86 11.43 -51.86
C SER A 1004 -0.94 9.90 -51.76
N ASP A 1005 -1.73 9.40 -50.82
CA ASP A 1005 -2.08 7.98 -50.68
C ASP A 1005 -2.98 7.47 -51.83
N PHE A 1006 -3.55 8.39 -52.62
CA PHE A 1006 -4.26 8.10 -53.87
C PHE A 1006 -3.36 8.03 -55.11
N SER A 1007 -2.03 8.22 -54.97
CA SER A 1007 -1.08 7.95 -56.05
C SER A 1007 -1.15 6.48 -56.45
N THR A 1008 -0.90 6.16 -57.73
CA THR A 1008 -1.13 4.82 -58.28
C THR A 1008 0.10 4.22 -58.91
N VAL A 1009 0.23 2.90 -58.78
CA VAL A 1009 1.16 2.06 -59.56
C VAL A 1009 0.32 1.21 -60.50
N THR A 1010 0.60 1.29 -61.79
CA THR A 1010 0.01 0.47 -62.84
C THR A 1010 1.03 -0.55 -63.34
N LEU A 1011 0.75 -1.83 -63.16
CA LEU A 1011 1.61 -2.94 -63.62
C LEU A 1011 0.86 -3.78 -64.65
N THR A 1012 1.49 -4.01 -65.80
CA THR A 1012 1.10 -5.01 -66.79
C THR A 1012 1.99 -6.24 -66.59
N THR A 1013 1.37 -7.40 -66.41
CA THR A 1013 2.07 -8.65 -66.07
C THR A 1013 1.58 -9.81 -66.92
N THR A 1014 2.45 -10.77 -67.17
CA THR A 1014 2.10 -12.06 -67.79
C THR A 1014 2.54 -13.23 -66.90
N ARG A 1015 1.88 -14.39 -67.01
CA ARG A 1015 2.21 -15.60 -66.25
C ARG A 1015 3.43 -16.29 -66.83
N ILE A 1016 4.21 -16.91 -65.96
CA ILE A 1016 5.35 -17.76 -66.33
C ILE A 1016 4.92 -19.23 -66.19
N ALA A 1017 5.29 -20.07 -67.16
CA ALA A 1017 5.04 -21.51 -67.07
C ALA A 1017 5.76 -22.11 -65.84
N PRO A 1018 5.06 -22.83 -64.95
CA PRO A 1018 5.66 -23.35 -63.73
C PRO A 1018 6.58 -24.54 -64.01
N ASP A 1019 7.78 -24.52 -63.41
CA ASP A 1019 8.68 -25.67 -63.36
C ASP A 1019 8.32 -26.55 -62.16
N ARG A 1020 7.65 -27.68 -62.42
CA ARG A 1020 7.01 -28.54 -61.40
C ARG A 1020 8.01 -29.49 -60.76
N LYS A 1021 8.59 -29.05 -59.64
CA LYS A 1021 9.59 -29.77 -58.85
C LYS A 1021 9.25 -29.67 -57.38
N LEU A 1022 9.20 -30.82 -56.71
CA LEU A 1022 8.90 -30.91 -55.29
C LEU A 1022 9.88 -30.11 -54.40
N SER A 1023 11.11 -29.86 -54.86
CA SER A 1023 12.09 -29.01 -54.15
C SER A 1023 11.70 -27.52 -54.08
N TYR A 1024 10.73 -27.06 -54.88
CA TYR A 1024 10.28 -25.67 -54.87
C TYR A 1024 9.08 -25.43 -53.95
N LEU A 1025 8.50 -26.49 -53.36
CA LEU A 1025 7.44 -26.36 -52.38
C LEU A 1025 7.89 -25.46 -51.21
N PRO A 1026 7.02 -24.57 -50.72
CA PRO A 1026 5.58 -24.51 -50.96
C PRO A 1026 5.12 -23.74 -52.21
N ALA A 1027 6.01 -23.23 -53.07
CA ALA A 1027 5.58 -22.58 -54.32
C ALA A 1027 4.96 -23.61 -55.30
N PRO A 1028 3.92 -23.27 -56.08
CA PRO A 1028 3.25 -21.97 -56.20
C PRO A 1028 2.14 -21.73 -55.16
N PHE A 1029 1.94 -22.64 -54.20
CA PHE A 1029 0.84 -22.57 -53.22
C PHE A 1029 1.04 -21.49 -52.15
N TYR A 1030 2.26 -21.07 -51.88
CA TYR A 1030 2.56 -19.97 -50.98
C TYR A 1030 3.69 -19.11 -51.56
N ASP A 1031 3.50 -17.79 -51.52
CA ASP A 1031 4.52 -16.80 -51.86
C ASP A 1031 4.82 -15.97 -50.60
N PRO A 1032 6.07 -16.00 -50.10
CA PRO A 1032 6.44 -15.24 -48.91
C PRO A 1032 6.32 -13.72 -49.11
N ASN A 1033 6.36 -13.22 -50.33
CA ASN A 1033 6.29 -11.78 -50.60
C ASN A 1033 4.85 -11.25 -50.58
N LEU A 1034 3.85 -12.09 -50.89
CA LEU A 1034 2.44 -11.66 -50.96
C LEU A 1034 1.82 -11.43 -49.57
N ARG A 1035 1.44 -10.19 -49.27
CA ARG A 1035 0.79 -9.83 -47.99
C ARG A 1035 -0.73 -10.09 -47.92
N THR A 1036 -1.34 -10.64 -48.97
CA THR A 1036 -2.79 -10.93 -49.01
C THR A 1036 -3.19 -12.18 -48.24
N PRO A 1037 -4.49 -12.33 -47.89
CA PRO A 1037 -5.01 -13.60 -47.38
C PRO A 1037 -4.62 -14.78 -48.27
N LEU A 1038 -4.04 -15.81 -47.67
CA LEU A 1038 -3.66 -17.05 -48.32
C LEU A 1038 -4.91 -17.93 -48.48
N ARG A 1039 -5.25 -18.30 -49.70
CA ARG A 1039 -6.34 -19.25 -49.97
C ARG A 1039 -5.79 -20.42 -50.76
N VAL A 1040 -5.91 -21.64 -50.25
CA VAL A 1040 -5.36 -22.86 -50.84
C VAL A 1040 -6.50 -23.87 -51.03
N PRO A 1041 -7.07 -24.02 -52.24
CA PRO A 1041 -8.09 -25.01 -52.53
C PRO A 1041 -7.57 -26.42 -52.31
N VAL A 1042 -8.40 -27.26 -51.70
CA VAL A 1042 -8.07 -28.64 -51.39
C VAL A 1042 -9.11 -29.54 -52.01
N VAL A 1043 -8.64 -30.52 -52.79
CA VAL A 1043 -9.49 -31.54 -53.40
C VAL A 1043 -9.41 -32.80 -52.55
N MET A 1044 -10.52 -33.18 -51.94
CA MET A 1044 -10.64 -34.37 -51.11
C MET A 1044 -11.82 -35.20 -51.61
N PRO A 1045 -11.59 -36.26 -52.42
CA PRO A 1045 -12.67 -37.05 -53.00
C PRO A 1045 -13.56 -37.75 -51.97
N ASN A 1046 -13.01 -38.06 -50.80
CA ASN A 1046 -13.74 -38.67 -49.68
C ASN A 1046 -13.41 -37.93 -48.37
N PRO A 1047 -14.15 -36.87 -48.01
CA PRO A 1047 -13.92 -36.11 -46.78
C PRO A 1047 -14.27 -36.86 -45.48
N ASP A 1048 -15.04 -37.95 -45.56
CA ASP A 1048 -15.49 -38.73 -44.39
C ASP A 1048 -14.36 -39.57 -43.76
N ALA A 1049 -13.28 -39.83 -44.48
CA ALA A 1049 -12.22 -40.70 -43.98
C ALA A 1049 -11.34 -39.97 -42.94
N HIS A 1050 -11.38 -40.42 -41.67
CA HIS A 1050 -10.58 -39.84 -40.57
C HIS A 1050 -9.09 -39.66 -40.89
N GLY A 1051 -8.49 -40.63 -41.58
CA GLY A 1051 -7.09 -40.53 -41.99
C GLY A 1051 -6.82 -39.43 -43.03
N MET A 1052 -7.80 -39.09 -43.87
CA MET A 1052 -7.70 -37.94 -44.79
C MET A 1052 -7.74 -36.62 -44.02
N LEU A 1053 -8.57 -36.52 -42.97
CA LEU A 1053 -8.58 -35.34 -42.10
C LEU A 1053 -7.27 -35.17 -41.33
N LYS A 1054 -6.66 -36.24 -40.84
CA LYS A 1054 -5.33 -36.15 -40.20
C LYS A 1054 -4.26 -35.68 -41.18
N ALA A 1055 -4.23 -36.24 -42.39
CA ALA A 1055 -3.32 -35.79 -43.44
C ALA A 1055 -3.56 -34.31 -43.81
N SER A 1056 -4.82 -33.88 -43.90
CA SER A 1056 -5.17 -32.50 -44.23
C SER A 1056 -4.83 -31.53 -43.09
N ALA A 1057 -4.95 -31.95 -41.83
CA ALA A 1057 -4.52 -31.18 -40.67
C ALA A 1057 -3.02 -30.84 -40.71
N LEU A 1058 -2.18 -31.83 -41.04
CA LEU A 1058 -0.73 -31.64 -41.21
C LEU A 1058 -0.42 -30.59 -42.29
N VAL A 1059 -1.06 -30.69 -43.45
CA VAL A 1059 -0.87 -29.74 -44.56
C VAL A 1059 -1.37 -28.34 -44.16
N ALA A 1060 -2.58 -28.25 -43.61
CA ALA A 1060 -3.19 -26.97 -43.26
C ALA A 1060 -2.43 -26.24 -42.16
N SER A 1061 -2.00 -26.95 -41.12
CA SER A 1061 -1.18 -26.39 -40.04
C SER A 1061 0.21 -25.97 -40.50
N TRP A 1062 0.83 -26.70 -41.44
CA TRP A 1062 2.08 -26.29 -42.07
C TRP A 1062 1.94 -24.98 -42.85
N PHE A 1063 0.90 -24.84 -43.69
CA PHE A 1063 0.60 -23.57 -44.35
C PHE A 1063 0.22 -22.46 -43.36
N GLY A 1064 -0.47 -22.82 -42.27
CA GLY A 1064 -0.76 -21.94 -41.15
C GLY A 1064 0.50 -21.33 -40.55
N LYS A 1065 1.49 -22.18 -40.23
CA LYS A 1065 2.82 -21.77 -39.74
C LYS A 1065 3.50 -20.80 -40.71
N LEU A 1066 3.46 -21.09 -42.01
CA LEU A 1066 4.11 -20.25 -43.03
C LEU A 1066 3.41 -18.89 -43.22
N ALA A 1067 2.09 -18.88 -43.09
CA ALA A 1067 1.29 -17.67 -43.27
C ALA A 1067 1.28 -16.76 -42.04
N ASP A 1068 1.48 -17.33 -40.85
CA ASP A 1068 1.57 -16.64 -39.55
C ASP A 1068 0.40 -15.66 -39.34
N PHE A 1069 0.67 -14.34 -39.39
CA PHE A 1069 -0.34 -13.28 -39.20
C PHE A 1069 -1.33 -13.14 -40.37
N ARG A 1070 -1.10 -13.77 -41.52
CA ARG A 1070 -1.99 -13.67 -42.69
C ARG A 1070 -3.24 -14.53 -42.45
N LYS A 1071 -4.39 -14.04 -42.92
CA LYS A 1071 -5.60 -14.85 -42.96
C LYS A 1071 -5.35 -16.03 -43.91
N VAL A 1072 -5.65 -17.25 -43.47
CA VAL A 1072 -5.52 -18.46 -44.30
C VAL A 1072 -6.87 -19.12 -44.42
N SER A 1073 -7.22 -19.59 -45.62
CA SER A 1073 -8.41 -20.39 -45.88
C SER A 1073 -8.12 -21.60 -46.77
N PHE A 1074 -8.68 -22.76 -46.42
CA PHE A 1074 -8.55 -24.05 -47.10
C PHE A 1074 -9.94 -24.54 -47.56
N PRO A 1075 -10.52 -23.94 -48.61
CA PRO A 1075 -11.81 -24.40 -49.11
C PRO A 1075 -11.66 -25.80 -49.72
N VAL A 1076 -12.44 -26.75 -49.22
CA VAL A 1076 -12.42 -28.15 -49.66
C VAL A 1076 -13.49 -28.39 -50.74
N SER A 1077 -13.14 -29.15 -51.77
CA SER A 1077 -14.05 -29.66 -52.79
C SER A 1077 -13.79 -31.15 -53.07
N THR A 1078 -14.75 -31.83 -53.70
CA THR A 1078 -14.57 -33.22 -54.14
C THR A 1078 -14.04 -33.31 -55.59
N THR A 1079 -14.02 -32.19 -56.31
CA THR A 1079 -13.58 -32.09 -57.71
C THR A 1079 -12.45 -31.08 -57.88
N ILE A 1080 -11.61 -31.31 -58.89
CA ILE A 1080 -10.49 -30.41 -59.25
C ILE A 1080 -11.05 -29.07 -59.75
N PRO A 1081 -10.52 -27.92 -59.31
CA PRO A 1081 -11.01 -26.61 -59.71
C PRO A 1081 -10.78 -26.33 -61.21
N ALA A 1082 -11.61 -25.44 -61.77
CA ALA A 1082 -11.60 -25.09 -63.18
C ALA A 1082 -10.34 -24.30 -63.61
N SER A 1083 -9.69 -23.59 -62.69
CA SER A 1083 -8.45 -22.85 -62.95
C SER A 1083 -7.61 -22.68 -61.69
N GLY A 1084 -6.31 -22.38 -61.84
CA GLY A 1084 -5.39 -22.16 -60.74
C GLY A 1084 -4.82 -23.44 -60.10
N ASN A 1085 -4.23 -23.28 -58.92
CA ASN A 1085 -3.54 -24.35 -58.19
C ASN A 1085 -4.44 -24.96 -57.10
N ALA A 1086 -4.27 -26.25 -56.82
CA ALA A 1086 -4.93 -26.93 -55.70
C ALA A 1086 -4.10 -28.08 -55.12
N ILE A 1087 -4.43 -28.50 -53.91
CA ILE A 1087 -3.82 -29.64 -53.25
C ILE A 1087 -4.82 -30.80 -53.25
N ALA A 1088 -4.50 -31.92 -53.87
CA ALA A 1088 -5.35 -33.11 -53.87
C ALA A 1088 -4.87 -34.10 -52.80
N ILE A 1089 -5.74 -34.46 -51.86
CA ILE A 1089 -5.46 -35.39 -50.76
C ILE A 1089 -6.44 -36.56 -50.86
N GLY A 1090 -5.92 -37.78 -51.01
CA GLY A 1090 -6.78 -38.95 -51.20
C GLY A 1090 -6.02 -40.24 -51.41
N GLU A 1091 -6.72 -41.36 -51.23
CA GLU A 1091 -6.20 -42.68 -51.54
C GLU A 1091 -6.23 -42.95 -53.04
N ASN A 1092 -5.19 -43.61 -53.56
CA ASN A 1092 -5.10 -44.06 -54.95
C ASN A 1092 -5.35 -42.97 -56.01
N LEU A 1093 -4.93 -41.74 -55.73
CA LEU A 1093 -5.05 -40.63 -56.68
C LEU A 1093 -4.05 -40.81 -57.84
N PRO A 1094 -4.42 -40.36 -59.06
CA PRO A 1094 -3.49 -40.28 -60.18
C PRO A 1094 -2.25 -39.44 -59.85
N ILE A 1095 -1.05 -40.00 -60.02
CA ILE A 1095 0.22 -39.29 -59.77
C ILE A 1095 0.82 -38.65 -61.03
N ASP A 1096 0.22 -38.89 -62.19
CA ASP A 1096 0.61 -38.31 -63.48
C ASP A 1096 -0.60 -38.20 -64.43
N ALA A 1097 -0.40 -37.54 -65.58
CA ALA A 1097 -1.43 -37.37 -66.60
C ALA A 1097 -1.90 -38.69 -67.27
N ARG A 1098 -1.19 -39.82 -67.04
CA ARG A 1098 -1.57 -41.14 -67.59
C ARG A 1098 -2.49 -41.92 -66.65
N GLY A 1099 -2.75 -41.42 -65.45
CA GLY A 1099 -3.56 -42.12 -64.46
C GLY A 1099 -2.78 -43.17 -63.66
N THR A 1100 -1.46 -43.05 -63.55
CA THR A 1100 -0.64 -43.99 -62.77
C THR A 1100 -1.05 -43.96 -61.29
N ARG A 1101 -1.18 -45.14 -60.67
CA ARG A 1101 -1.50 -45.29 -59.24
C ARG A 1101 -0.23 -45.31 -58.37
N PRO A 1102 -0.29 -44.84 -57.12
CA PRO A 1102 0.85 -44.85 -56.21
C PRO A 1102 1.25 -46.26 -55.79
N THR A 1103 2.55 -46.49 -55.61
CA THR A 1103 3.12 -47.76 -55.08
C THR A 1103 3.38 -47.72 -53.57
N GLY A 1104 3.30 -46.53 -52.96
CA GLY A 1104 3.47 -46.25 -51.54
C GLY A 1104 3.11 -44.78 -51.24
N PRO A 1105 3.50 -44.23 -50.08
CA PRO A 1105 3.35 -42.80 -49.78
C PRO A 1105 4.01 -41.95 -50.88
N THR A 1106 3.24 -41.17 -51.61
CA THR A 1106 3.71 -40.46 -52.80
C THR A 1106 3.29 -38.99 -52.78
N LEU A 1107 4.25 -38.11 -53.09
CA LEU A 1107 4.04 -36.70 -53.40
C LEU A 1107 4.26 -36.50 -54.89
N SER A 1108 3.35 -35.81 -55.57
CA SER A 1108 3.46 -35.52 -57.01
C SER A 1108 2.93 -34.15 -57.36
N GLU A 1109 3.67 -33.35 -58.13
CA GLU A 1109 3.18 -32.14 -58.78
C GLU A 1109 2.78 -32.46 -60.22
N VAL A 1110 1.49 -32.31 -60.51
CA VAL A 1110 0.93 -32.53 -61.84
C VAL A 1110 0.28 -31.26 -62.38
N GLU A 1111 0.09 -31.20 -63.70
CA GLU A 1111 -0.65 -30.12 -64.35
C GLU A 1111 -2.13 -30.15 -63.94
N ASN A 1112 -2.74 -28.98 -63.73
CA ASN A 1112 -4.20 -28.93 -63.58
C ASN A 1112 -4.84 -29.29 -64.93
N PRO A 1113 -5.65 -30.35 -65.03
CA PRO A 1113 -6.26 -30.78 -66.29
C PRO A 1113 -7.15 -29.70 -66.94
N ASN A 1114 -7.62 -28.72 -66.16
CA ASN A 1114 -8.46 -27.62 -66.63
C ASN A 1114 -7.67 -26.32 -66.91
N ASP A 1115 -6.41 -26.20 -66.45
CA ASP A 1115 -5.57 -25.00 -66.60
C ASP A 1115 -4.08 -25.40 -66.71
N ARG A 1116 -3.49 -25.25 -67.90
CA ARG A 1116 -2.11 -25.69 -68.18
C ARG A 1116 -1.04 -24.98 -67.33
N LEU A 1117 -1.33 -23.76 -66.89
CA LEU A 1117 -0.45 -22.97 -66.02
C LEU A 1117 -0.72 -23.24 -64.53
N GLY A 1118 -1.79 -23.98 -64.21
CA GLY A 1118 -2.10 -24.45 -62.86
C GLY A 1118 -1.30 -25.70 -62.48
N THR A 1119 -1.10 -25.86 -61.17
CA THR A 1119 -0.41 -27.02 -60.56
C THR A 1119 -1.28 -27.67 -59.51
N ILE A 1120 -1.38 -29.01 -59.56
CA ILE A 1120 -2.03 -29.82 -58.54
C ILE A 1120 -0.96 -30.58 -57.78
N LEU A 1121 -0.85 -30.33 -56.47
CA LEU A 1121 0.00 -31.12 -55.58
C LEU A 1121 -0.81 -32.30 -55.06
N VAL A 1122 -0.48 -33.50 -55.51
CA VAL A 1122 -1.12 -34.76 -55.16
C VAL A 1122 -0.38 -35.39 -53.97
N LEU A 1123 -1.08 -35.52 -52.85
CA LEU A 1123 -0.67 -36.30 -51.68
C LEU A 1123 -1.49 -37.59 -51.67
N THR A 1124 -0.83 -38.72 -51.93
CA THR A 1124 -1.54 -39.98 -52.07
C THR A 1124 -0.74 -41.19 -51.60
N GLY A 1125 -1.42 -42.31 -51.48
CA GLY A 1125 -0.90 -43.61 -51.05
C GLY A 1125 -1.94 -44.68 -51.31
N ARG A 1126 -1.62 -45.93 -51.01
CA ARG A 1126 -2.52 -47.07 -51.22
C ARG A 1126 -3.67 -47.10 -50.21
N ASN A 1127 -3.47 -46.49 -49.04
CA ASN A 1127 -4.41 -46.41 -47.92
C ASN A 1127 -4.17 -45.12 -47.12
N ALA A 1128 -5.06 -44.81 -46.18
CA ALA A 1128 -5.01 -43.59 -45.40
C ALA A 1128 -3.73 -43.38 -44.58
N GLN A 1129 -3.10 -44.43 -44.06
CA GLN A 1129 -1.85 -44.33 -43.31
C GLN A 1129 -0.72 -43.84 -44.22
N GLU A 1130 -0.64 -44.35 -45.46
CA GLU A 1130 0.36 -43.89 -46.43
C GLU A 1130 0.13 -42.43 -46.88
N VAL A 1131 -1.13 -41.98 -46.96
CA VAL A 1131 -1.45 -40.57 -47.23
C VAL A 1131 -0.98 -39.67 -46.08
N GLU A 1132 -1.19 -40.09 -44.83
CA GLU A 1132 -0.69 -39.37 -43.66
C GLU A 1132 0.84 -39.27 -43.64
N VAL A 1133 1.54 -40.36 -44.00
CA VAL A 1133 3.00 -40.35 -44.16
C VAL A 1133 3.45 -39.34 -45.22
N ALA A 1134 2.79 -39.30 -46.38
CA ALA A 1134 3.11 -38.33 -47.42
C ALA A 1134 2.92 -36.87 -46.93
N ALA A 1135 1.84 -36.59 -46.20
CA ALA A 1135 1.58 -35.28 -45.60
C ALA A 1135 2.61 -34.91 -44.52
N ARG A 1136 3.03 -35.88 -43.69
CA ARG A 1136 4.02 -35.67 -42.64
C ARG A 1136 5.39 -35.32 -43.22
N VAL A 1137 5.82 -36.05 -44.26
CA VAL A 1137 7.08 -35.75 -44.96
C VAL A 1137 7.03 -34.35 -45.58
N LEU A 1138 5.91 -33.96 -46.19
CA LEU A 1138 5.74 -32.61 -46.73
C LEU A 1138 5.91 -31.53 -45.63
N ALA A 1139 5.26 -31.72 -44.47
CA ALA A 1139 5.24 -30.71 -43.40
C ALA A 1139 6.57 -30.59 -42.63
N PHE A 1140 7.33 -31.68 -42.49
CA PHE A 1140 8.54 -31.73 -41.64
C PHE A 1140 9.85 -31.93 -42.41
N SER A 1141 9.81 -32.32 -43.67
CA SER A 1141 11.01 -32.68 -44.44
C SER A 1141 10.90 -32.31 -45.93
N SER A 1142 10.22 -31.19 -46.23
CA SER A 1142 10.11 -30.61 -47.59
C SER A 1142 11.46 -30.48 -48.29
N ASP A 1143 12.49 -30.10 -47.55
CA ASP A 1143 13.83 -29.82 -48.08
C ASP A 1143 14.54 -31.10 -48.60
N THR A 1144 14.03 -32.29 -48.23
CA THR A 1144 14.56 -33.59 -48.65
C THR A 1144 13.92 -34.15 -49.92
N LEU A 1145 12.92 -33.47 -50.49
CA LEU A 1145 12.15 -33.99 -51.62
C LEU A 1145 12.98 -34.04 -52.91
N GLY A 1146 13.88 -33.07 -53.13
CA GLY A 1146 14.75 -33.02 -54.31
C GLY A 1146 14.03 -32.54 -55.58
N ALA A 1147 14.81 -32.30 -56.65
CA ALA A 1147 14.35 -31.65 -57.87
C ALA A 1147 13.63 -32.59 -58.87
N VAL A 1148 12.59 -33.28 -58.41
CA VAL A 1148 11.75 -34.19 -59.21
C VAL A 1148 10.27 -33.80 -59.10
N GLY A 1149 9.46 -34.12 -60.11
CA GLY A 1149 8.01 -33.86 -60.09
C GLY A 1149 7.20 -34.89 -59.28
N THR A 1150 7.72 -36.10 -59.07
CA THR A 1150 7.04 -37.17 -58.33
C THR A 1150 8.05 -37.95 -57.48
N LYS A 1151 7.69 -38.27 -56.23
CA LYS A 1151 8.56 -39.03 -55.31
C LYS A 1151 7.74 -39.90 -54.37
N VAL A 1152 8.16 -41.17 -54.25
CA VAL A 1152 7.74 -42.05 -53.15
C VAL A 1152 8.60 -41.72 -51.93
N VAL A 1153 7.96 -41.46 -50.79
CA VAL A 1153 8.62 -40.97 -49.57
C VAL A 1153 8.58 -42.01 -48.44
N ASN A 1154 9.55 -41.91 -47.54
CA ASN A 1154 9.62 -42.71 -46.32
C ASN A 1154 9.17 -41.87 -45.12
N ASP A 1155 8.63 -42.53 -44.11
CA ASP A 1155 8.13 -41.84 -42.91
C ASP A 1155 9.24 -41.13 -42.12
N VAL A 1156 8.85 -40.07 -41.40
CA VAL A 1156 9.71 -39.25 -40.55
C VAL A 1156 9.38 -39.54 -39.09
N THR A 1157 10.41 -39.89 -38.29
CA THR A 1157 10.24 -40.09 -36.85
C THR A 1157 10.22 -38.75 -36.12
N LEU A 1158 9.09 -38.42 -35.49
CA LEU A 1158 8.93 -37.22 -34.67
C LEU A 1158 9.14 -37.56 -33.19
N GLN A 1159 9.86 -36.69 -32.46
CA GLN A 1159 10.01 -36.81 -31.01
C GLN A 1159 8.73 -36.32 -30.31
N PRO A 1160 8.28 -36.98 -29.23
CA PRO A 1160 7.19 -36.46 -28.41
C PRO A 1160 7.47 -35.05 -27.90
N ARG A 1161 6.47 -34.16 -27.98
CA ARG A 1161 6.57 -32.77 -27.51
C ARG A 1161 6.37 -32.65 -26.01
N HIS A 1162 6.82 -31.54 -25.45
CA HIS A 1162 6.59 -31.15 -24.06
C HIS A 1162 5.57 -30.00 -23.98
N PRO A 1163 4.85 -29.85 -22.86
CA PRO A 1163 3.94 -28.72 -22.66
C PRO A 1163 4.67 -27.37 -22.79
N TYR A 1164 4.04 -26.43 -23.48
CA TYR A 1164 4.50 -25.04 -23.72
C TYR A 1164 5.81 -24.91 -24.50
N ASP A 1165 6.23 -25.96 -25.20
CA ASP A 1165 7.45 -25.97 -26.01
C ASP A 1165 7.27 -25.46 -27.46
N ALA A 1166 6.12 -24.84 -27.75
CA ALA A 1166 5.79 -24.34 -29.07
C ALA A 1166 6.82 -23.31 -29.55
N PRO A 1167 7.42 -23.48 -30.75
CA PRO A 1167 8.43 -22.56 -31.26
C PRO A 1167 8.00 -21.08 -31.33
N ALA A 1168 6.70 -20.80 -31.44
CA ALA A 1168 6.17 -19.44 -31.43
C ALA A 1168 6.30 -18.77 -30.05
N PHE A 1169 6.17 -19.54 -28.96
CA PHE A 1169 6.16 -19.01 -27.60
C PHE A 1169 7.57 -18.70 -27.11
N VAL A 1170 7.70 -17.57 -26.43
CA VAL A 1170 8.93 -17.24 -25.71
C VAL A 1170 9.11 -18.22 -24.55
N PRO A 1171 10.31 -18.82 -24.39
CA PRO A 1171 10.62 -19.65 -23.23
C PRO A 1171 10.33 -18.93 -21.90
N THR A 1172 9.63 -19.60 -20.99
CA THR A 1172 9.24 -19.05 -19.68
C THR A 1172 10.15 -19.52 -18.54
N ASP A 1173 11.13 -20.37 -18.83
CA ASP A 1173 12.07 -20.98 -17.88
C ASP A 1173 13.43 -20.27 -17.82
N ARG A 1174 13.72 -19.35 -18.76
CA ARG A 1174 14.96 -18.57 -18.85
C ARG A 1174 14.71 -17.14 -19.37
N PRO A 1175 15.62 -16.18 -19.12
CA PRO A 1175 15.62 -14.90 -19.83
C PRO A 1175 15.87 -15.11 -21.32
N VAL A 1176 15.21 -14.30 -22.15
CA VAL A 1176 15.26 -14.40 -23.62
C VAL A 1176 15.74 -13.08 -24.20
N ARG A 1177 16.80 -13.16 -25.01
CA ARG A 1177 17.39 -11.99 -25.68
C ARG A 1177 16.56 -11.55 -26.87
N PHE A 1178 16.57 -10.26 -27.18
CA PHE A 1178 15.82 -9.72 -28.32
C PHE A 1178 16.36 -10.27 -29.64
N GLY A 1179 17.67 -10.51 -29.73
CA GLY A 1179 18.32 -11.17 -30.86
C GLY A 1179 17.90 -12.62 -31.09
N GLU A 1180 17.21 -13.26 -30.14
CA GLU A 1180 16.59 -14.58 -30.34
C GLU A 1180 15.20 -14.48 -31.01
N LEU A 1181 14.59 -13.29 -31.02
CA LEU A 1181 13.23 -13.06 -31.53
C LEU A 1181 13.22 -12.32 -32.88
N VAL A 1182 14.13 -11.37 -33.07
CA VAL A 1182 14.27 -10.58 -34.30
C VAL A 1182 15.75 -10.42 -34.66
N ALA A 1183 16.03 -10.15 -35.94
CA ALA A 1183 17.40 -9.88 -36.35
C ALA A 1183 17.89 -8.55 -35.77
N ALA A 1184 19.19 -8.44 -35.48
CA ALA A 1184 19.77 -7.20 -34.97
C ALA A 1184 19.55 -6.00 -35.91
N SER A 1185 19.42 -6.25 -37.22
CA SER A 1185 19.10 -5.23 -38.22
C SER A 1185 17.72 -4.58 -38.04
N ASP A 1186 16.77 -5.27 -37.42
CA ASP A 1186 15.42 -4.79 -37.17
C ASP A 1186 15.33 -3.90 -35.91
N LEU A 1187 16.39 -3.92 -35.08
CA LEU A 1187 16.53 -3.15 -33.85
C LEU A 1187 17.47 -1.95 -34.00
N GLN A 1188 17.76 -1.53 -35.24
CA GLN A 1188 18.60 -0.38 -35.54
C GLN A 1188 17.96 0.49 -36.63
N GLY A 1189 18.23 1.80 -36.56
CA GLY A 1189 17.66 2.76 -37.51
C GLY A 1189 18.56 3.98 -37.69
N GLY A 1190 18.45 4.60 -38.87
CA GLY A 1190 19.22 5.79 -39.24
C GLY A 1190 18.43 7.10 -39.08
N GLY A 1191 19.13 8.18 -38.74
CA GLY A 1191 18.60 9.54 -38.64
C GLY A 1191 18.14 9.94 -37.24
N PHE A 1192 17.55 11.13 -37.11
CA PHE A 1192 17.09 11.68 -35.82
C PHE A 1192 15.72 11.14 -35.35
N ALA A 1193 14.93 10.60 -36.28
CA ALA A 1193 13.65 9.96 -36.00
C ALA A 1193 13.55 8.68 -36.83
N PRO A 1194 14.33 7.64 -36.47
CA PRO A 1194 14.32 6.38 -37.20
C PRO A 1194 12.92 5.73 -37.17
N PRO A 1195 12.62 4.84 -38.13
CA PRO A 1195 11.39 4.06 -38.10
C PRO A 1195 11.21 3.30 -36.79
N VAL A 1196 9.97 3.15 -36.34
CA VAL A 1196 9.64 2.43 -35.10
C VAL A 1196 10.15 0.99 -35.19
N MET A 1197 11.02 0.59 -34.27
CA MET A 1197 11.52 -0.78 -34.18
C MET A 1197 10.51 -1.61 -33.42
N ALA A 1198 10.19 -2.80 -33.92
CA ALA A 1198 9.17 -3.66 -33.36
C ALA A 1198 9.73 -5.02 -32.96
N LEU A 1199 9.41 -5.47 -31.75
CA LEU A 1199 9.77 -6.78 -31.22
C LEU A 1199 8.47 -7.57 -30.96
N PRO A 1200 7.98 -8.36 -31.93
CA PRO A 1200 6.84 -9.25 -31.73
C PRO A 1200 7.26 -10.46 -30.90
N PHE A 1201 6.37 -10.94 -30.03
CA PHE A 1201 6.59 -12.15 -29.25
C PHE A 1201 5.26 -12.77 -28.80
N HIS A 1202 5.23 -14.10 -28.66
CA HIS A 1202 4.05 -14.82 -28.21
C HIS A 1202 4.26 -15.38 -26.81
N LEU A 1203 3.18 -15.42 -26.03
CA LEU A 1203 3.17 -16.01 -24.70
C LEU A 1203 2.00 -16.98 -24.56
N PRO A 1204 2.17 -18.06 -23.79
CA PRO A 1204 1.02 -18.84 -23.35
C PRO A 1204 0.13 -17.97 -22.44
N PRO A 1205 -1.19 -17.95 -22.66
CA PRO A 1205 -2.11 -17.04 -21.96
C PRO A 1205 -2.40 -17.46 -20.51
N ASP A 1206 -1.84 -18.59 -20.06
CA ASP A 1206 -2.02 -19.13 -18.71
C ASP A 1206 -0.91 -18.71 -17.73
N LEU A 1207 -0.07 -17.74 -18.08
CA LEU A 1207 0.96 -17.23 -17.17
C LEU A 1207 0.37 -16.38 -16.05
N TYR A 1208 0.31 -16.96 -14.86
CA TYR A 1208 -0.07 -16.30 -13.63
C TYR A 1208 1.15 -15.70 -12.91
N SER A 1209 1.10 -14.38 -12.66
CA SER A 1209 2.08 -13.69 -11.82
C SER A 1209 1.53 -13.45 -10.42
N TRP A 1210 2.35 -13.70 -9.39
CA TRP A 1210 1.96 -13.48 -8.00
C TRP A 1210 1.61 -12.01 -7.74
N ARG A 1211 0.35 -11.75 -7.40
CA ARG A 1211 -0.19 -10.41 -7.11
C ARG A 1211 0.04 -9.41 -8.26
N ASN A 1212 -0.04 -9.87 -9.51
CA ASN A 1212 0.16 -9.06 -10.72
C ASN A 1212 1.52 -8.34 -10.76
N ARG A 1213 2.57 -8.94 -10.18
CA ARG A 1213 3.92 -8.37 -10.28
C ARG A 1213 4.36 -8.34 -11.74
N PRO A 1214 4.96 -7.24 -12.21
CA PRO A 1214 5.38 -7.12 -13.59
C PRO A 1214 6.60 -7.99 -13.90
N TYR A 1215 6.75 -8.34 -15.17
CA TYR A 1215 7.91 -9.06 -15.70
C TYR A 1215 9.02 -8.06 -16.07
N PRO A 1216 10.26 -8.27 -15.63
CA PRO A 1216 11.33 -7.33 -15.90
C PRO A 1216 11.79 -7.38 -17.36
N ILE A 1217 12.18 -6.20 -17.88
CA ILE A 1217 12.91 -6.01 -19.14
C ILE A 1217 14.20 -5.29 -18.81
N ASP A 1218 15.29 -5.74 -19.42
CA ASP A 1218 16.57 -5.06 -19.42
C ASP A 1218 16.87 -4.56 -20.84
N LEU A 1219 16.93 -3.24 -21.01
CA LEU A 1219 17.08 -2.57 -22.28
C LEU A 1219 18.45 -1.91 -22.36
N TRP A 1220 19.26 -2.35 -23.31
CA TRP A 1220 20.54 -1.73 -23.63
C TRP A 1220 20.38 -0.89 -24.88
N VAL A 1221 20.65 0.41 -24.79
CA VAL A 1221 20.41 1.36 -25.89
C VAL A 1221 21.73 1.98 -26.33
N ARG A 1222 22.04 1.91 -27.62
CA ARG A 1222 23.23 2.55 -28.20
C ARG A 1222 22.86 3.88 -28.83
N THR A 1223 23.62 4.91 -28.47
CA THR A 1223 23.45 6.28 -28.97
C THR A 1223 24.54 6.63 -29.98
N PRO A 1224 24.29 7.56 -30.91
CA PRO A 1224 25.26 7.96 -31.92
C PRO A 1224 26.51 8.59 -31.28
N GLY A 1225 27.68 8.26 -31.82
CA GLY A 1225 28.97 8.75 -31.31
C GLY A 1225 29.21 10.23 -31.65
N GLY A 1226 29.65 11.02 -30.66
CA GLY A 1226 30.03 12.43 -30.82
C GLY A 1226 28.89 13.43 -30.51
N PRO A 1227 29.17 14.76 -30.48
CA PRO A 1227 28.22 15.78 -30.06
C PRO A 1227 27.27 16.17 -31.20
N VAL A 1228 26.51 15.19 -31.71
CA VAL A 1228 25.56 15.37 -32.81
C VAL A 1228 24.13 15.50 -32.30
N VAL A 1229 23.80 14.75 -31.25
CA VAL A 1229 22.48 14.62 -30.66
C VAL A 1229 22.50 15.16 -29.23
N ASP A 1230 21.50 15.97 -28.87
CA ASP A 1230 21.29 16.45 -27.51
C ASP A 1230 20.72 15.32 -26.67
N LEU A 1231 21.60 14.58 -26.02
CA LEU A 1231 21.22 13.42 -25.22
C LEU A 1231 20.30 13.77 -24.04
N GLU A 1232 20.26 15.04 -23.59
CA GLU A 1232 19.35 15.45 -22.51
C GLU A 1232 17.91 15.57 -22.98
N THR A 1233 17.68 16.12 -24.17
CA THR A 1233 16.32 16.29 -24.72
C THR A 1233 15.88 15.14 -25.60
N SER A 1234 16.80 14.26 -26.01
CA SER A 1234 16.52 13.07 -26.80
C SER A 1234 16.04 11.91 -25.95
N ARG A 1235 15.07 11.16 -26.46
CA ARG A 1235 14.41 10.08 -25.73
C ARG A 1235 14.09 8.86 -26.58
N LEU A 1236 13.94 7.73 -25.90
CA LEU A 1236 13.39 6.48 -26.39
C LEU A 1236 12.05 6.23 -25.71
N ASP A 1237 10.97 6.23 -26.48
CA ASP A 1237 9.63 5.88 -26.01
C ASP A 1237 9.36 4.38 -26.26
N VAL A 1238 8.93 3.67 -25.21
CA VAL A 1238 8.63 2.23 -25.25
C VAL A 1238 7.12 2.02 -25.13
N HIS A 1239 6.56 1.23 -26.06
CA HIS A 1239 5.14 0.89 -26.07
C HIS A 1239 4.96 -0.63 -26.09
N LEU A 1240 3.96 -1.14 -25.39
CA LEU A 1240 3.51 -2.54 -25.44
C LEU A 1240 2.09 -2.59 -25.99
N ASN A 1241 1.89 -3.30 -27.10
CA ASN A 1241 0.57 -3.46 -27.72
C ASN A 1241 -0.11 -2.09 -27.99
N ASN A 1242 0.66 -1.11 -28.46
CA ASN A 1242 0.29 0.31 -28.65
C ASN A 1242 -0.03 1.10 -27.37
N ASN A 1243 0.08 0.51 -26.18
CA ASN A 1243 0.01 1.24 -24.92
C ASN A 1243 1.39 1.78 -24.57
N TYR A 1244 1.48 3.07 -24.29
CA TYR A 1244 2.71 3.69 -23.79
C TYR A 1244 3.09 3.07 -22.43
N LEU A 1245 4.34 2.63 -22.30
CA LEU A 1245 4.88 2.10 -21.06
C LEU A 1245 5.75 3.13 -20.35
N ASP A 1246 6.81 3.60 -21.01
CA ASP A 1246 7.80 4.49 -20.42
C ASP A 1246 8.59 5.27 -21.47
N SER A 1247 9.33 6.30 -21.03
CA SER A 1247 10.22 7.11 -21.87
C SER A 1247 11.56 7.30 -21.17
N PHE A 1248 12.64 6.92 -21.87
CA PHE A 1248 14.00 6.95 -21.35
C PHE A 1248 14.81 8.03 -22.05
N THR A 1249 15.54 8.85 -21.29
CA THR A 1249 16.53 9.77 -21.86
C THR A 1249 17.71 9.00 -22.45
N LEU A 1250 18.27 9.49 -23.57
CA LEU A 1250 19.47 8.92 -24.18
C LEU A 1250 20.77 9.29 -23.44
N LYS A 1251 20.69 10.10 -22.39
CA LYS A 1251 21.86 10.48 -21.60
C LYS A 1251 22.30 9.33 -20.68
N PRO A 1252 23.59 8.94 -20.70
CA PRO A 1252 24.11 7.97 -19.74
C PRO A 1252 23.98 8.50 -18.30
N PRO A 1253 23.65 7.63 -17.32
CA PRO A 1253 23.50 8.04 -15.93
C PRO A 1253 24.82 8.59 -15.36
N SER A 1254 24.73 9.38 -14.28
CA SER A 1254 25.82 10.20 -13.72
C SER A 1254 27.19 9.52 -13.64
N LEU A 1255 28.27 10.32 -13.63
CA LEU A 1255 29.68 9.91 -13.60
C LEU A 1255 30.04 8.72 -12.68
N TRP A 1256 29.31 8.52 -11.58
CA TRP A 1256 29.51 7.39 -10.66
C TRP A 1256 29.14 6.02 -11.27
N ALA A 1257 28.07 5.94 -12.06
CA ALA A 1257 27.63 4.71 -12.74
C ALA A 1257 28.57 4.34 -13.91
N ALA A 1258 29.00 5.35 -14.68
CA ALA A 1258 29.97 5.17 -15.76
C ALA A 1258 31.34 4.65 -15.28
N TRP A 1259 31.72 4.92 -14.02
CA TRP A 1259 32.97 4.41 -13.43
C TRP A 1259 32.83 2.95 -12.95
N SER A 1260 31.67 2.55 -12.43
CA SER A 1260 31.43 1.16 -12.00
C SER A 1260 31.24 0.18 -13.17
N GLU A 1261 30.59 0.59 -14.25
CA GLU A 1261 30.32 -0.29 -15.41
C GLU A 1261 31.58 -0.55 -16.26
N ARG A 1262 32.51 0.41 -16.33
CA ARG A 1262 33.76 0.29 -17.09
C ARG A 1262 34.71 -0.81 -16.59
N LEU A 1263 34.50 -1.31 -15.38
CA LEU A 1263 35.32 -2.38 -14.80
C LEU A 1263 34.78 -3.79 -15.08
N VAL A 1264 33.55 -3.94 -15.63
CA VAL A 1264 32.87 -5.24 -15.70
C VAL A 1264 32.14 -5.55 -17.02
N ASN A 1265 31.69 -4.56 -17.82
CA ASN A 1265 30.72 -4.86 -18.90
C ASN A 1265 31.30 -4.94 -20.33
N GLN A 1266 30.82 -5.95 -21.08
CA GLN A 1266 31.09 -6.17 -22.51
C GLN A 1266 30.38 -5.16 -23.45
N HIS A 1267 29.49 -4.32 -22.90
CA HIS A 1267 28.62 -3.40 -23.64
C HIS A 1267 29.13 -1.96 -23.71
N ALA A 1268 30.41 -1.77 -24.05
CA ALA A 1268 31.00 -0.43 -24.17
C ALA A 1268 30.18 0.46 -25.14
N GLY A 1269 29.64 1.57 -24.62
CA GLY A 1269 28.89 2.58 -25.38
C GLY A 1269 27.36 2.45 -25.36
N ALA A 1270 26.79 1.43 -24.70
CA ALA A 1270 25.34 1.31 -24.49
C ALA A 1270 24.92 1.83 -23.11
N VAL A 1271 23.70 2.35 -23.02
CA VAL A 1271 23.06 2.82 -21.77
C VAL A 1271 22.03 1.77 -21.33
N GLU A 1272 22.15 1.30 -20.10
CA GLU A 1272 21.19 0.37 -19.49
C GLU A 1272 19.95 1.11 -18.99
N HIS A 1273 18.77 0.57 -19.31
CA HIS A 1273 17.48 1.00 -18.80
C HIS A 1273 16.67 -0.21 -18.35
N ALA A 1274 16.08 -0.12 -17.16
CA ALA A 1274 15.16 -1.14 -16.66
C ALA A 1274 13.71 -0.73 -16.95
N ALA A 1275 12.95 -1.61 -17.59
CA ALA A 1275 11.51 -1.46 -17.79
C ALA A 1275 10.75 -2.67 -17.21
N ALA A 1276 9.43 -2.55 -17.11
CA ALA A 1276 8.60 -3.60 -16.53
C ALA A 1276 7.32 -3.83 -17.36
N LEU A 1277 7.05 -5.09 -17.71
CA LEU A 1277 5.84 -5.50 -18.43
C LEU A 1277 4.72 -5.81 -17.45
N PRO A 1278 3.64 -5.02 -17.43
CA PRO A 1278 2.49 -5.32 -16.59
C PRO A 1278 1.69 -6.52 -17.14
N PRO A 1279 1.36 -7.53 -16.31
CA PRO A 1279 0.73 -8.76 -16.80
C PRO A 1279 -0.64 -8.54 -17.47
N TRP A 1280 -1.37 -7.50 -17.08
CA TRP A 1280 -2.70 -7.19 -17.64
C TRP A 1280 -2.67 -6.57 -19.04
N LEU A 1281 -1.49 -6.20 -19.55
CA LEU A 1281 -1.30 -5.76 -20.94
C LEU A 1281 -0.72 -6.87 -21.83
N LEU A 1282 -0.46 -8.05 -21.28
CA LEU A 1282 0.07 -9.20 -22.01
C LEU A 1282 -1.08 -10.10 -22.46
N PHE A 1283 -1.07 -10.43 -23.75
CA PHE A 1283 -2.04 -11.30 -24.43
C PHE A 1283 -1.32 -12.52 -25.02
N GLY A 1284 -2.03 -13.35 -25.78
CA GLY A 1284 -1.41 -14.44 -26.54
C GLY A 1284 -0.31 -13.98 -27.51
N GLN A 1285 -0.58 -12.89 -28.24
CA GLN A 1285 0.36 -12.26 -29.17
C GLN A 1285 0.66 -10.84 -28.70
N ASN A 1286 1.94 -10.49 -28.60
CA ASN A 1286 2.39 -9.20 -28.08
C ASN A 1286 3.39 -8.54 -29.01
N GLN A 1287 3.48 -7.21 -28.92
CA GLN A 1287 4.46 -6.41 -29.64
C GLN A 1287 4.99 -5.28 -28.78
N LEU A 1288 6.30 -5.27 -28.58
CA LEU A 1288 7.01 -4.09 -28.07
C LEU A 1288 7.40 -3.18 -29.24
N LYS A 1289 7.29 -1.87 -29.03
CA LYS A 1289 7.67 -0.84 -30.01
C LYS A 1289 8.59 0.18 -29.38
N PHE A 1290 9.68 0.47 -30.06
CA PHE A 1290 10.72 1.41 -29.66
C PHE A 1290 10.72 2.58 -30.65
N SER A 1291 10.44 3.78 -30.14
CA SER A 1291 10.39 5.00 -30.94
C SER A 1291 11.42 5.99 -30.42
N PHE A 1292 12.44 6.27 -31.22
CA PHE A 1292 13.45 7.28 -30.90
C PHE A 1292 12.97 8.67 -31.36
N ASP A 1293 13.05 9.65 -30.46
CA ASP A 1293 12.87 11.08 -30.75
C ASP A 1293 14.18 11.79 -30.39
N ALA A 1294 15.14 11.78 -31.32
CA ALA A 1294 16.43 12.42 -31.14
C ALA A 1294 16.40 13.88 -31.60
N ARG A 1295 16.96 14.75 -30.78
CA ARG A 1295 17.07 16.19 -31.01
C ARG A 1295 18.53 16.56 -31.30
N PRO A 1296 18.83 17.41 -32.27
CA PRO A 1296 20.19 17.87 -32.52
C PRO A 1296 20.67 18.81 -31.40
N ILE A 1297 21.99 18.82 -31.13
CA ILE A 1297 22.63 19.70 -30.12
C ILE A 1297 22.48 21.19 -30.42
N ASP A 1298 22.51 21.56 -31.70
CA ASP A 1298 22.56 22.97 -32.09
C ASP A 1298 21.46 23.28 -33.11
N ARG A 1299 20.46 24.06 -32.67
CA ARG A 1299 19.33 24.48 -33.52
C ARG A 1299 19.65 25.75 -34.34
N GLY A 1300 20.86 26.30 -34.23
CA GLY A 1300 21.13 27.68 -34.64
C GLY A 1300 22.27 27.94 -35.62
N VAL A 1301 23.13 26.97 -35.96
CA VAL A 1301 24.33 27.25 -36.77
C VAL A 1301 24.51 26.22 -37.88
N CYS A 1302 24.69 26.70 -39.11
CA CYS A 1302 24.89 25.88 -40.30
C CYS A 1302 26.13 24.98 -40.25
N ARG A 1303 26.01 23.82 -39.61
CA ARG A 1303 26.91 22.69 -39.73
C ARG A 1303 26.16 21.56 -40.42
N ARG A 1304 26.79 20.94 -41.44
CA ARG A 1304 26.32 19.69 -42.03
C ARG A 1304 26.13 18.67 -40.90
N THR A 1305 24.90 18.24 -40.68
CA THR A 1305 24.60 17.05 -39.89
C THR A 1305 25.29 15.86 -40.55
N PRO A 1306 25.96 14.98 -39.78
CA PRO A 1306 26.50 13.75 -40.34
C PRO A 1306 25.36 12.89 -40.89
N ASP A 1307 25.54 12.33 -42.09
CA ASP A 1307 24.55 11.44 -42.73
C ASP A 1307 24.47 10.07 -42.04
N ASP A 1308 25.41 9.74 -41.15
CA ASP A 1308 25.59 8.44 -40.50
C ASP A 1308 25.23 8.48 -39.00
N ILE A 1309 23.99 8.87 -38.69
CA ILE A 1309 23.45 8.81 -37.32
C ILE A 1309 22.71 7.49 -37.18
N HIS A 1310 23.25 6.58 -36.37
CA HIS A 1310 22.59 5.32 -36.03
C HIS A 1310 22.23 5.26 -34.55
N MET A 1311 21.01 4.80 -34.28
CA MET A 1311 20.51 4.44 -32.96
C MET A 1311 20.05 2.99 -32.99
N SER A 1312 20.29 2.26 -31.91
CA SER A 1312 19.87 0.87 -31.82
C SER A 1312 19.47 0.48 -30.40
N VAL A 1313 18.54 -0.46 -30.32
CA VAL A 1313 18.32 -1.28 -29.13
C VAL A 1313 19.20 -2.52 -29.28
N ASP A 1314 20.09 -2.76 -28.33
CA ASP A 1314 21.05 -3.87 -28.41
C ASP A 1314 20.29 -5.20 -28.41
N SER A 1315 20.69 -6.13 -29.27
CA SER A 1315 20.12 -7.46 -29.36
C SER A 1315 20.31 -8.30 -28.09
N ASP A 1316 21.27 -7.93 -27.24
CA ASP A 1316 21.47 -8.56 -25.92
C ASP A 1316 20.48 -8.10 -24.84
N SER A 1317 19.65 -7.08 -25.13
CA SER A 1317 18.49 -6.73 -24.30
C SER A 1317 17.59 -7.95 -24.11
N TRP A 1318 16.95 -8.11 -22.95
CA TRP A 1318 16.23 -9.35 -22.63
C TRP A 1318 14.89 -9.16 -21.92
N LEU A 1319 14.02 -10.17 -22.08
CA LEU A 1319 12.74 -10.38 -21.38
C LEU A 1319 12.87 -11.55 -20.39
N ASP A 1320 12.28 -11.47 -19.20
CA ASP A 1320 12.29 -12.58 -18.23
C ASP A 1320 10.90 -12.91 -17.67
N PHE A 1321 10.37 -14.07 -18.08
CA PHE A 1321 9.07 -14.59 -17.67
C PHE A 1321 9.13 -15.69 -16.59
N ARG A 1322 10.30 -15.98 -16.00
CA ARG A 1322 10.49 -17.05 -14.99
C ARG A 1322 9.63 -16.91 -13.73
N ARG A 1323 9.05 -15.74 -13.50
CA ARG A 1323 8.15 -15.46 -12.37
C ARG A 1323 6.68 -15.82 -12.67
N GLY A 1324 6.38 -16.20 -13.91
CA GLY A 1324 5.06 -16.64 -14.34
C GLY A 1324 4.89 -18.14 -14.11
N TYR A 1325 3.75 -18.51 -13.55
CA TYR A 1325 3.37 -19.91 -13.33
C TYR A 1325 2.19 -20.27 -14.22
N HIS A 1326 2.24 -21.41 -14.90
CA HIS A 1326 1.13 -21.89 -15.73
C HIS A 1326 -0.09 -22.24 -14.88
N PHE A 1327 -1.05 -21.33 -14.82
CA PHE A 1327 -2.31 -21.44 -14.08
C PHE A 1327 -3.39 -20.56 -14.73
N ALA A 1328 -4.46 -21.19 -15.23
CA ALA A 1328 -5.59 -20.53 -15.87
C ALA A 1328 -6.93 -20.91 -15.25
N ARG A 1329 -7.90 -19.97 -15.29
CA ARG A 1329 -9.32 -20.25 -15.04
C ARG A 1329 -10.05 -20.41 -16.38
N LEU A 1330 -10.65 -21.57 -16.59
CA LEU A 1330 -11.42 -21.93 -17.78
C LEU A 1330 -12.89 -22.24 -17.38
N PRO A 1331 -13.88 -22.21 -18.29
CA PRO A 1331 -13.75 -21.79 -19.68
C PRO A 1331 -13.47 -20.27 -19.81
N ASN A 1332 -12.60 -19.92 -20.75
CA ASN A 1332 -12.35 -18.55 -21.16
C ASN A 1332 -12.02 -18.52 -22.67
N LEU A 1333 -13.01 -18.17 -23.48
CA LEU A 1333 -12.89 -18.16 -24.94
C LEU A 1333 -11.91 -17.12 -25.47
N SER A 1334 -11.54 -16.11 -24.68
CA SER A 1334 -10.47 -15.17 -25.09
C SER A 1334 -9.12 -15.89 -25.19
N TYR A 1335 -8.84 -16.86 -24.32
CA TYR A 1335 -7.59 -17.64 -24.37
C TYR A 1335 -7.53 -18.54 -25.60
N PHE A 1336 -8.69 -19.05 -26.02
CA PHE A 1336 -8.82 -19.81 -27.26
C PHE A 1336 -8.66 -18.89 -28.49
N ALA A 1337 -9.28 -17.71 -28.49
CA ALA A 1337 -9.20 -16.79 -29.62
C ALA A 1337 -7.80 -16.18 -29.81
N GLU A 1338 -7.10 -15.84 -28.72
CA GLU A 1338 -5.81 -15.15 -28.80
C GLU A 1338 -4.61 -16.10 -29.02
N ALA A 1339 -4.66 -17.29 -28.43
CA ALA A 1339 -3.53 -18.21 -28.41
C ALA A 1339 -3.95 -19.69 -28.52
N ALA A 1340 -5.16 -19.97 -28.98
CA ALA A 1340 -5.65 -21.34 -29.21
C ALA A 1340 -5.56 -22.25 -27.96
N PHE A 1341 -5.53 -21.66 -26.77
CA PHE A 1341 -5.41 -22.36 -25.49
C PHE A 1341 -6.77 -22.90 -25.04
N PRO A 1342 -6.88 -24.12 -24.48
CA PRO A 1342 -5.79 -24.98 -23.98
C PRO A 1342 -5.10 -25.88 -25.01
N PHE A 1343 -5.59 -25.95 -26.25
CA PHE A 1343 -5.08 -26.89 -27.26
C PHE A 1343 -3.63 -26.60 -27.66
N SER A 1344 -3.21 -25.32 -27.68
CA SER A 1344 -1.83 -24.89 -27.92
C SER A 1344 -0.82 -25.25 -26.82
N ARG A 1345 -1.27 -25.84 -25.70
CA ARG A 1345 -0.39 -26.35 -24.64
C ARG A 1345 0.63 -27.34 -25.21
N MET A 1346 0.23 -28.20 -26.15
CA MET A 1346 1.14 -29.09 -26.87
C MET A 1346 1.32 -28.55 -28.29
N ALA A 1347 2.57 -28.31 -28.71
CA ALA A 1347 2.83 -27.69 -30.02
C ALA A 1347 2.28 -28.50 -31.20
N ASP A 1348 2.26 -29.83 -31.07
CA ASP A 1348 1.76 -30.80 -32.05
C ASP A 1348 0.29 -31.20 -31.85
N LEU A 1349 -0.39 -30.64 -30.84
CA LEU A 1349 -1.76 -30.99 -30.44
C LEU A 1349 -1.93 -32.46 -29.98
N SER A 1350 -0.90 -33.13 -29.47
CA SER A 1350 -0.99 -34.54 -29.03
C SER A 1350 -2.03 -34.81 -27.93
N GLU A 1351 -2.39 -33.79 -27.16
CA GLU A 1351 -3.43 -33.83 -26.12
C GLU A 1351 -4.76 -33.24 -26.61
N THR A 1352 -5.03 -33.23 -27.93
CA THR A 1352 -6.28 -32.72 -28.52
C THR A 1352 -7.01 -33.79 -29.31
N THR A 1353 -8.31 -33.95 -29.04
CA THR A 1353 -9.22 -34.77 -29.84
C THR A 1353 -10.27 -33.89 -30.49
N VAL A 1354 -10.31 -33.87 -31.81
CA VAL A 1354 -11.37 -33.23 -32.58
C VAL A 1354 -12.48 -34.25 -32.82
N VAL A 1355 -13.68 -33.94 -32.35
CA VAL A 1355 -14.87 -34.78 -32.50
C VAL A 1355 -15.72 -34.21 -33.61
N VAL A 1356 -16.05 -35.08 -34.57
CA VAL A 1356 -16.79 -34.76 -35.79
C VAL A 1356 -18.01 -35.69 -35.94
N PRO A 1357 -19.03 -35.29 -36.72
CA PRO A 1357 -20.14 -36.18 -37.07
C PRO A 1357 -19.67 -37.33 -37.97
N HIS A 1358 -20.46 -38.41 -38.05
CA HIS A 1358 -20.13 -39.59 -38.87
C HIS A 1358 -19.98 -39.30 -40.38
N HIS A 1359 -20.74 -38.33 -40.88
CA HIS A 1359 -20.64 -37.86 -42.26
C HIS A 1359 -20.23 -36.39 -42.23
N ILE A 1360 -19.19 -36.05 -42.98
CA ILE A 1360 -18.53 -34.75 -42.96
C ILE A 1360 -18.62 -34.16 -44.36
N ASP A 1361 -19.41 -33.10 -44.50
CA ASP A 1361 -19.47 -32.36 -45.75
C ASP A 1361 -18.18 -31.57 -46.02
N ALA A 1362 -17.97 -31.20 -47.28
CA ALA A 1362 -16.76 -30.47 -47.69
C ALA A 1362 -16.59 -29.12 -46.98
N GLY A 1363 -17.68 -28.42 -46.61
CA GLY A 1363 -17.61 -27.17 -45.86
C GLY A 1363 -17.11 -27.37 -44.42
N THR A 1364 -17.58 -28.44 -43.77
CA THR A 1364 -17.12 -28.84 -42.44
C THR A 1364 -15.65 -29.27 -42.47
N ALA A 1365 -15.23 -30.06 -43.47
CA ALA A 1365 -13.83 -30.41 -43.69
C ALA A 1365 -12.94 -29.16 -43.94
N GLY A 1366 -13.43 -28.18 -44.70
CA GLY A 1366 -12.73 -26.91 -44.92
C GLY A 1366 -12.56 -26.11 -43.62
N THR A 1367 -13.61 -26.02 -42.81
CA THR A 1367 -13.55 -25.38 -41.48
C THR A 1367 -12.54 -26.08 -40.57
N PHE A 1368 -12.53 -27.42 -40.56
CA PHE A 1368 -11.53 -28.20 -39.82
C PHE A 1368 -10.11 -27.83 -40.25
N MET A 1369 -9.84 -27.76 -41.56
CA MET A 1369 -8.53 -27.36 -42.08
C MET A 1369 -8.17 -25.91 -41.71
N ASP A 1370 -9.11 -24.97 -41.78
CA ASP A 1370 -8.90 -23.57 -41.38
C ASP A 1370 -8.47 -23.46 -39.91
N LEU A 1371 -9.10 -24.27 -39.06
CA LEU A 1371 -8.82 -24.34 -37.64
C LEU A 1371 -7.45 -24.97 -37.37
N MET A 1372 -7.08 -26.04 -38.09
CA MET A 1372 -5.72 -26.61 -38.04
C MET A 1372 -4.66 -25.61 -38.51
N GLY A 1373 -4.98 -24.83 -39.54
CA GLY A 1373 -4.15 -23.71 -39.96
C GLY A 1373 -4.01 -22.65 -38.86
N PHE A 1374 -5.05 -22.39 -38.07
CA PHE A 1374 -5.02 -21.40 -36.99
C PHE A 1374 -4.11 -21.89 -35.86
N PHE A 1375 -4.21 -23.17 -35.50
CA PHE A 1375 -3.27 -23.79 -34.56
C PHE A 1375 -1.84 -23.73 -35.06
N GLY A 1376 -1.57 -24.09 -36.33
CA GLY A 1376 -0.22 -24.03 -36.89
C GLY A 1376 0.37 -22.62 -36.94
N ALA A 1377 -0.45 -21.60 -37.19
CA ALA A 1377 -0.04 -20.19 -37.10
C ALA A 1377 0.26 -19.75 -35.66
N THR A 1378 -0.44 -20.32 -34.68
CA THR A 1378 -0.28 -19.97 -33.26
C THR A 1378 0.91 -20.68 -32.61
N THR A 1379 1.14 -21.96 -32.92
CA THR A 1379 2.23 -22.75 -32.32
C THR A 1379 3.53 -22.70 -33.12
N TRP A 1380 3.47 -22.26 -34.39
CA TRP A 1380 4.54 -22.39 -35.38
C TRP A 1380 5.03 -23.83 -35.57
N TYR A 1381 4.14 -24.80 -35.37
CA TYR A 1381 4.43 -26.22 -35.50
C TYR A 1381 3.25 -26.96 -36.17
N PRO A 1382 3.49 -27.85 -37.16
CA PRO A 1382 2.42 -28.62 -37.77
C PRO A 1382 1.73 -29.57 -36.77
N ALA A 1383 0.39 -29.68 -36.85
CA ALA A 1383 -0.47 -30.45 -35.97
C ALA A 1383 -0.35 -31.97 -36.21
N SER A 1384 0.77 -32.58 -35.82
CA SER A 1384 1.05 -34.00 -36.06
C SER A 1384 0.45 -34.97 -35.04
N GLY A 1385 0.07 -34.49 -33.86
CA GLY A 1385 -0.43 -35.30 -32.75
C GLY A 1385 -1.95 -35.32 -32.60
N VAL A 1386 -2.68 -34.50 -33.34
CA VAL A 1386 -4.14 -34.35 -33.22
C VAL A 1386 -4.88 -35.67 -33.51
N GLN A 1387 -5.82 -36.02 -32.66
CA GLN A 1387 -6.72 -37.15 -32.88
C GLN A 1387 -8.04 -36.67 -33.47
N VAL A 1388 -8.61 -37.46 -34.39
CA VAL A 1388 -9.95 -37.23 -34.96
C VAL A 1388 -10.79 -38.44 -34.58
N ALA A 1389 -11.94 -38.20 -33.94
CA ALA A 1389 -12.84 -39.24 -33.45
C ALA A 1389 -14.27 -38.99 -33.93
N ASP A 1390 -14.97 -40.08 -34.24
CA ASP A 1390 -16.41 -40.07 -34.48
C ASP A 1390 -17.14 -39.94 -33.15
N ILE A 1391 -18.23 -39.16 -33.13
CA ILE A 1391 -19.10 -39.03 -31.95
C ILE A 1391 -19.59 -40.40 -31.42
N ASN A 1392 -19.80 -41.38 -32.29
CA ASN A 1392 -20.29 -42.71 -31.92
C ASN A 1392 -19.22 -43.57 -31.21
N ASP A 1393 -17.93 -43.33 -31.50
CA ASP A 1393 -16.82 -44.11 -30.97
C ASP A 1393 -16.36 -43.66 -29.57
N LEU A 1394 -16.82 -42.49 -29.10
CA LEU A 1394 -16.37 -41.88 -27.85
C LEU A 1394 -16.71 -42.69 -26.60
N SER A 1395 -17.81 -43.45 -26.65
CA SER A 1395 -18.23 -44.29 -25.53
C SER A 1395 -17.25 -45.44 -25.25
N GLU A 1396 -16.62 -45.96 -26.30
CA GLU A 1396 -15.62 -47.02 -26.21
C GLU A 1396 -14.22 -46.46 -25.92
N HIS A 1397 -13.89 -45.29 -26.49
CA HIS A 1397 -12.57 -44.68 -26.42
C HIS A 1397 -12.64 -43.21 -25.96
N PRO A 1398 -12.86 -42.96 -24.65
CA PRO A 1398 -13.01 -41.61 -24.14
C PRO A 1398 -11.70 -40.80 -24.33
N PRO A 1399 -11.77 -39.56 -24.84
CA PRO A 1399 -10.60 -38.69 -25.01
C PRO A 1399 -9.87 -38.42 -23.69
N GLN A 1400 -8.54 -38.55 -23.70
CA GLN A 1400 -7.70 -38.24 -22.52
C GLN A 1400 -7.31 -36.76 -22.43
N GLY A 1401 -7.44 -36.01 -23.52
CA GLY A 1401 -7.01 -34.63 -23.67
C GLY A 1401 -8.16 -33.62 -23.70
N ASP A 1402 -7.88 -32.44 -24.25
CA ASP A 1402 -8.86 -31.41 -24.52
C ASP A 1402 -9.67 -31.76 -25.78
N ILE A 1403 -10.96 -31.41 -25.79
CA ILE A 1403 -11.93 -31.84 -26.80
C ILE A 1403 -12.36 -30.65 -27.62
N LEU A 1404 -12.32 -30.77 -28.95
CA LEU A 1404 -12.79 -29.75 -29.87
C LEU A 1404 -13.95 -30.32 -30.70
N ILE A 1405 -15.13 -29.72 -30.60
CA ILE A 1405 -16.32 -30.18 -31.33
C ILE A 1405 -16.51 -29.31 -32.57
N LEU A 1406 -16.64 -29.93 -33.73
CA LEU A 1406 -17.06 -29.29 -34.98
C LEU A 1406 -18.38 -29.91 -35.42
N ALA A 1407 -19.45 -29.14 -35.43
CA ALA A 1407 -20.78 -29.66 -35.74
C ALA A 1407 -21.69 -28.61 -36.39
N THR A 1408 -22.62 -29.06 -37.22
CA THR A 1408 -23.73 -28.22 -37.65
C THR A 1408 -24.82 -28.20 -36.58
N ALA A 1409 -25.67 -27.18 -36.57
CA ALA A 1409 -26.76 -27.06 -35.61
C ALA A 1409 -27.73 -28.26 -35.63
N GLY A 1410 -27.85 -28.96 -36.77
CA GLY A 1410 -28.64 -30.18 -36.90
C GLY A 1410 -28.05 -31.40 -36.18
N ASP A 1411 -26.74 -31.42 -36.00
CA ASP A 1411 -26.05 -32.49 -35.27
C ASP A 1411 -25.84 -32.17 -33.78
N ALA A 1412 -26.06 -30.91 -33.37
CA ALA A 1412 -25.82 -30.45 -32.00
C ALA A 1412 -26.41 -31.34 -30.89
N PRO A 1413 -27.63 -31.92 -31.01
CA PRO A 1413 -28.17 -32.83 -29.99
C PRO A 1413 -27.32 -34.08 -29.77
N LYS A 1414 -26.56 -34.54 -30.77
CA LYS A 1414 -25.68 -35.72 -30.67
C LYS A 1414 -24.46 -35.45 -29.76
N PHE A 1415 -24.12 -34.18 -29.54
CA PHE A 1415 -22.98 -33.75 -28.74
C PHE A 1415 -23.36 -33.33 -27.32
N GLU A 1416 -24.63 -33.49 -26.93
CA GLU A 1416 -25.13 -33.08 -25.61
C GLU A 1416 -24.36 -33.75 -24.46
N GLU A 1417 -23.95 -35.03 -24.63
CA GLU A 1417 -23.15 -35.76 -23.64
C GLU A 1417 -21.82 -35.04 -23.30
N LEU A 1418 -21.16 -34.47 -24.32
CA LEU A 1418 -19.91 -33.73 -24.17
C LEU A 1418 -20.09 -32.36 -23.54
N LEU A 1419 -21.31 -31.82 -23.57
CA LEU A 1419 -21.67 -30.50 -23.05
C LEU A 1419 -22.48 -30.56 -21.76
N THR A 1420 -22.57 -31.72 -21.11
CA THR A 1420 -23.29 -31.91 -19.82
C THR A 1420 -22.82 -31.00 -18.68
N ARG A 1421 -21.60 -30.47 -18.75
CA ARG A 1421 -21.05 -29.50 -17.78
C ARG A 1421 -21.16 -28.03 -18.23
N ALA A 1422 -21.76 -27.78 -19.40
CA ALA A 1422 -22.14 -26.44 -19.84
C ALA A 1422 -23.52 -26.09 -19.23
N PRO A 1423 -23.76 -24.83 -18.82
CA PRO A 1423 -25.06 -24.39 -18.34
C PRO A 1423 -26.09 -24.15 -19.47
N TYR A 1424 -25.74 -24.54 -20.69
CA TYR A 1424 -26.47 -24.25 -21.93
C TYR A 1424 -27.12 -25.52 -22.46
N GLU A 1425 -28.43 -25.49 -22.67
CA GLU A 1425 -29.18 -26.54 -23.35
C GLU A 1425 -29.38 -26.10 -24.82
N LEU A 1426 -28.97 -26.95 -25.76
CA LEU A 1426 -29.19 -26.75 -27.19
C LEU A 1426 -30.36 -27.63 -27.64
N THR A 1427 -31.58 -27.07 -27.63
CA THR A 1427 -32.81 -27.76 -28.02
C THR A 1427 -33.58 -26.95 -29.06
N ASP A 1428 -34.17 -27.64 -30.05
CA ASP A 1428 -35.01 -27.05 -31.11
C ASP A 1428 -34.35 -25.91 -31.92
N GLY A 1429 -33.03 -25.93 -32.11
CA GLY A 1429 -32.31 -24.85 -32.79
C GLY A 1429 -32.24 -23.54 -32.00
N HIS A 1430 -32.46 -23.60 -30.69
CA HIS A 1430 -32.30 -22.49 -29.74
C HIS A 1430 -31.26 -22.83 -28.67
N ILE A 1431 -30.56 -21.81 -28.17
CA ILE A 1431 -29.72 -21.93 -26.97
C ILE A 1431 -30.51 -21.38 -25.79
N ARG A 1432 -30.68 -22.24 -24.77
CA ARG A 1432 -31.35 -21.90 -23.51
C ARG A 1432 -30.37 -22.02 -22.34
N VAL A 1433 -30.47 -21.13 -21.37
CA VAL A 1433 -29.73 -21.22 -20.11
C VAL A 1433 -30.63 -21.82 -19.04
N GLY A 1434 -30.33 -23.04 -18.60
CA GLY A 1434 -31.02 -23.70 -17.50
C GLY A 1434 -30.45 -23.27 -16.15
N GLN A 1435 -30.96 -22.20 -15.53
CA GLN A 1435 -30.63 -21.89 -14.13
C GLN A 1435 -31.72 -22.37 -13.17
N HIS A 1436 -31.43 -23.42 -12.40
CA HIS A 1436 -32.14 -23.73 -11.17
C HIS A 1436 -31.78 -22.72 -10.07
N MET A 1437 -32.39 -21.52 -10.09
CA MET A 1437 -32.24 -20.55 -9.00
C MET A 1437 -33.02 -20.98 -7.75
N GLY A 1438 -32.36 -21.74 -6.86
CA GLY A 1438 -32.75 -21.91 -5.46
C GLY A 1438 -32.01 -20.94 -4.52
N LEU A 1439 -31.79 -21.36 -3.25
CA LEU A 1439 -31.04 -20.60 -2.22
C LEU A 1439 -29.59 -20.20 -2.60
N GLN A 1440 -29.09 -20.63 -3.75
CA GLN A 1440 -27.79 -20.22 -4.32
C GLN A 1440 -27.73 -18.74 -4.69
N GLY A 1441 -28.84 -18.07 -5.01
CA GLY A 1441 -28.85 -16.62 -5.31
C GLY A 1441 -28.36 -15.75 -4.14
N ILE A 1442 -28.56 -16.21 -2.89
CA ILE A 1442 -28.02 -15.55 -1.70
C ILE A 1442 -26.50 -15.76 -1.60
N TRP A 1443 -25.98 -16.90 -2.08
CA TRP A 1443 -24.55 -17.22 -2.08
C TRP A 1443 -23.78 -16.44 -3.16
N TYR A 1444 -24.40 -16.21 -4.32
CA TYR A 1444 -23.83 -15.39 -5.41
C TYR A 1444 -23.64 -13.91 -5.02
N LEU A 1445 -24.48 -13.37 -4.14
CA LEU A 1445 -24.29 -12.04 -3.53
C LEU A 1445 -22.97 -11.90 -2.72
N PHE A 1446 -22.31 -13.01 -2.39
CA PHE A 1446 -21.06 -13.03 -1.62
C PHE A 1446 -19.84 -13.50 -2.41
N GLN A 1447 -19.96 -13.77 -3.72
CA GLN A 1447 -18.83 -14.10 -4.59
C GLN A 1447 -18.45 -12.88 -5.43
N ASP A 1448 -17.33 -12.26 -5.06
CA ASP A 1448 -16.67 -11.20 -5.84
C ASP A 1448 -15.85 -11.92 -6.92
N HIS A 1449 -16.26 -11.84 -8.19
CA HIS A 1449 -15.40 -12.19 -9.32
C HIS A 1449 -15.09 -10.95 -10.13
N ASP A 1450 -13.80 -10.81 -10.38
CA ASP A 1450 -13.06 -9.71 -10.99
C ASP A 1450 -13.83 -8.92 -12.06
N HIS A 1451 -13.64 -7.61 -12.02
CA HIS A 1451 -14.20 -6.56 -12.88
C HIS A 1451 -13.85 -6.67 -14.40
N ALA A 1452 -14.00 -7.84 -15.00
CA ALA A 1452 -13.83 -8.06 -16.45
C ALA A 1452 -15.10 -8.60 -17.15
N GLY A 1453 -16.27 -8.64 -16.49
CA GLY A 1453 -17.50 -9.13 -17.14
C GLY A 1453 -18.82 -8.68 -16.51
N LEU A 1454 -18.79 -7.70 -15.60
CA LEU A 1454 -19.98 -7.20 -14.89
C LEU A 1454 -20.74 -6.15 -15.71
N GLN A 1455 -21.17 -6.51 -16.92
CA GLN A 1455 -22.34 -5.87 -17.56
C GLN A 1455 -23.58 -6.77 -17.62
N ASP A 1456 -23.49 -8.10 -17.49
CA ASP A 1456 -24.65 -8.97 -17.75
C ASP A 1456 -25.07 -9.89 -16.57
N GLY A 1457 -24.90 -9.40 -15.34
CA GLY A 1457 -25.35 -10.09 -14.12
C GLY A 1457 -26.84 -9.93 -13.77
N VAL A 1458 -27.64 -9.23 -14.59
CA VAL A 1458 -29.09 -9.05 -14.38
C VAL A 1458 -29.83 -9.02 -15.72
N GLN A 1459 -29.83 -10.13 -16.47
CA GLN A 1459 -30.89 -10.53 -17.43
C GLN A 1459 -30.73 -12.05 -17.66
N ALA A 1460 -31.61 -12.89 -17.11
CA ALA A 1460 -32.94 -13.22 -17.62
C ALA A 1460 -32.88 -14.05 -18.91
N ASN A 1461 -33.29 -15.33 -18.82
CA ASN A 1461 -33.64 -16.24 -19.93
C ASN A 1461 -32.98 -15.92 -21.28
N LEU A 1462 -31.71 -16.32 -21.44
CA LEU A 1462 -31.14 -16.41 -22.79
C LEU A 1462 -31.95 -17.49 -23.53
N ASN A 1463 -32.73 -17.06 -24.52
CA ASN A 1463 -33.39 -17.91 -25.50
C ASN A 1463 -33.11 -17.31 -26.88
N ALA A 1464 -31.96 -17.66 -27.45
CA ALA A 1464 -31.50 -17.11 -28.73
C ALA A 1464 -31.64 -18.18 -29.83
N PRO A 1465 -32.20 -17.85 -31.01
CA PRO A 1465 -32.20 -18.77 -32.14
C PRO A 1465 -30.77 -18.95 -32.67
N ILE A 1466 -30.41 -20.19 -33.01
CA ILE A 1466 -29.15 -20.56 -33.67
C ILE A 1466 -29.27 -20.36 -35.20
N ALA A 1467 -30.48 -20.26 -35.74
CA ALA A 1467 -30.70 -20.03 -37.16
C ALA A 1467 -30.03 -18.72 -37.64
N GLY A 1468 -29.11 -18.82 -38.60
CA GLY A 1468 -28.29 -17.72 -39.10
C GLY A 1468 -27.04 -17.41 -38.29
N ALA A 1469 -26.77 -18.16 -37.21
CA ALA A 1469 -25.73 -17.86 -36.22
C ALA A 1469 -24.57 -18.87 -36.23
N GLY A 1470 -23.37 -18.38 -35.95
CA GLY A 1470 -22.26 -19.19 -35.45
C GLY A 1470 -22.23 -19.18 -33.92
N VAL A 1471 -21.95 -20.33 -33.30
CA VAL A 1471 -21.83 -20.51 -31.85
C VAL A 1471 -20.43 -21.00 -31.50
N LEU A 1472 -19.74 -20.31 -30.60
CA LEU A 1472 -18.51 -20.78 -29.96
C LEU A 1472 -18.78 -20.94 -28.47
N LEU A 1473 -18.62 -22.14 -27.92
CA LEU A 1473 -18.97 -22.49 -26.54
C LEU A 1473 -17.79 -23.20 -25.87
N GLY A 1474 -17.44 -22.79 -24.65
CA GLY A 1474 -16.41 -23.41 -23.83
C GLY A 1474 -17.00 -24.06 -22.57
N ALA A 1475 -16.59 -25.27 -22.25
CA ALA A 1475 -17.03 -26.01 -21.08
C ALA A 1475 -15.91 -26.89 -20.49
N GLN A 1476 -16.16 -27.49 -19.33
CA GLN A 1476 -15.29 -28.51 -18.75
C GLN A 1476 -15.57 -29.87 -19.38
N SER A 1477 -14.52 -30.66 -19.64
CA SER A 1477 -14.68 -32.03 -20.15
C SER A 1477 -15.48 -32.91 -19.17
N PRO A 1478 -16.42 -33.75 -19.67
CA PRO A 1478 -17.14 -34.68 -18.82
C PRO A 1478 -16.23 -35.82 -18.32
N TYR A 1479 -15.20 -36.19 -19.09
CA TYR A 1479 -14.31 -37.31 -18.79
C TYR A 1479 -13.18 -36.95 -17.80
N ARG A 1480 -12.70 -35.69 -17.82
CA ARG A 1480 -11.61 -35.21 -16.96
C ARG A 1480 -11.88 -33.81 -16.43
N SER A 1481 -11.61 -33.59 -15.14
CA SER A 1481 -11.83 -32.30 -14.49
C SER A 1481 -10.78 -31.23 -14.80
N ASP A 1482 -9.62 -31.63 -15.34
CA ASP A 1482 -8.51 -30.76 -15.71
C ASP A 1482 -8.43 -30.47 -17.22
N ARG A 1483 -9.45 -30.86 -17.99
CA ARG A 1483 -9.53 -30.70 -19.45
C ARG A 1483 -10.79 -29.95 -19.87
N SER A 1484 -10.74 -29.36 -21.05
CA SER A 1484 -11.75 -28.48 -21.60
C SER A 1484 -12.44 -29.09 -22.81
N VAL A 1485 -13.65 -28.63 -23.08
CA VAL A 1485 -14.37 -28.82 -24.33
C VAL A 1485 -14.57 -27.44 -24.94
N VAL A 1486 -14.20 -27.26 -26.20
CA VAL A 1486 -14.59 -26.10 -26.99
C VAL A 1486 -15.42 -26.59 -28.16
N ALA A 1487 -16.64 -26.08 -28.30
CA ALA A 1487 -17.52 -26.41 -29.39
C ALA A 1487 -17.65 -25.22 -30.33
N LEU A 1488 -17.41 -25.46 -31.61
CA LEU A 1488 -17.55 -24.50 -32.68
C LEU A 1488 -18.64 -25.03 -33.62
N MET A 1489 -19.80 -24.38 -33.57
CA MET A 1489 -21.00 -24.82 -34.27
C MET A 1489 -21.53 -23.72 -35.19
N GLY A 1490 -22.19 -24.10 -36.27
CA GLY A 1490 -22.89 -23.17 -37.15
C GLY A 1490 -24.18 -23.79 -37.66
N ASP A 1491 -25.17 -22.96 -38.01
CA ASP A 1491 -26.37 -23.43 -38.71
C ASP A 1491 -26.05 -24.10 -40.06
N THR A 1492 -24.98 -23.63 -40.69
CA THR A 1492 -24.41 -24.07 -41.96
C THR A 1492 -22.88 -24.13 -41.81
N PRO A 1493 -22.20 -24.95 -42.63
CA PRO A 1493 -20.74 -24.98 -42.65
C PRO A 1493 -20.11 -23.61 -42.91
N SER A 1494 -20.78 -22.74 -43.66
CA SER A 1494 -20.32 -21.37 -43.93
C SER A 1494 -20.24 -20.48 -42.67
N ARG A 1495 -21.21 -20.57 -41.75
CA ARG A 1495 -21.17 -19.82 -40.49
C ARG A 1495 -20.10 -20.32 -39.54
N MET A 1496 -19.83 -21.61 -39.60
CA MET A 1496 -18.75 -22.22 -38.85
C MET A 1496 -17.39 -21.71 -39.35
N HIS A 1497 -17.21 -21.64 -40.67
CA HIS A 1497 -16.05 -21.01 -41.31
C HIS A 1497 -15.90 -19.52 -40.90
N ASP A 1498 -16.99 -18.74 -40.90
CA ASP A 1498 -16.97 -17.33 -40.48
C ASP A 1498 -16.44 -17.16 -39.04
N LEU A 1499 -16.78 -18.06 -38.11
CA LEU A 1499 -16.24 -18.05 -36.75
C LEU A 1499 -14.73 -18.24 -36.72
N VAL A 1500 -14.22 -19.24 -37.45
CA VAL A 1500 -12.77 -19.53 -37.50
C VAL A 1500 -12.01 -18.38 -38.15
N MET A 1501 -12.56 -17.76 -39.19
CA MET A 1501 -11.99 -16.55 -39.79
C MET A 1501 -11.99 -15.35 -38.82
N GLY A 1502 -13.00 -15.27 -37.94
CA GLY A 1502 -13.07 -14.31 -36.85
C GLY A 1502 -11.93 -14.45 -35.82
N LEU A 1503 -11.46 -15.68 -35.54
CA LEU A 1503 -10.33 -15.93 -34.63
C LEU A 1503 -9.01 -15.32 -35.11
N ARG A 1504 -8.90 -14.99 -36.40
CA ARG A 1504 -7.73 -14.33 -37.00
C ARG A 1504 -7.95 -12.84 -37.27
N SER A 1505 -9.10 -12.30 -36.90
CA SER A 1505 -9.44 -10.90 -37.14
C SER A 1505 -9.02 -10.05 -35.95
N LYS A 1506 -8.13 -9.08 -36.18
CA LYS A 1506 -7.71 -8.11 -35.14
C LYS A 1506 -8.89 -7.31 -34.55
N GLU A 1507 -10.00 -7.19 -35.29
CA GLU A 1507 -11.20 -6.49 -34.81
C GLU A 1507 -12.11 -7.39 -33.96
N ASP A 1508 -12.22 -8.68 -34.31
CA ASP A 1508 -13.17 -9.60 -33.66
C ASP A 1508 -12.60 -10.23 -32.39
N VAL A 1509 -11.30 -10.56 -32.36
CA VAL A 1509 -10.65 -11.25 -31.23
C VAL A 1509 -10.92 -10.56 -29.88
N PRO A 1510 -10.80 -9.23 -29.72
CA PRO A 1510 -11.09 -8.56 -28.46
C PRO A 1510 -12.56 -8.69 -27.99
N ARG A 1511 -13.49 -8.96 -28.92
CA ARG A 1511 -14.93 -9.14 -28.63
C ARG A 1511 -15.26 -10.56 -28.19
N ILE A 1512 -14.37 -11.54 -28.41
CA ILE A 1512 -14.57 -12.94 -28.02
C ILE A 1512 -14.17 -13.11 -26.54
N GLN A 1513 -15.16 -13.20 -25.66
CA GLN A 1513 -14.95 -13.28 -24.21
C GLN A 1513 -15.92 -14.26 -23.56
N GLY A 1514 -15.65 -14.66 -22.32
CA GLY A 1514 -16.56 -15.50 -21.54
C GLY A 1514 -16.51 -16.98 -21.94
N ASP A 1515 -17.64 -17.66 -21.90
CA ASP A 1515 -17.78 -19.10 -22.18
C ASP A 1515 -18.78 -19.41 -23.30
N LEU A 1516 -19.52 -18.42 -23.79
CA LEU A 1516 -20.38 -18.54 -24.97
C LEU A 1516 -20.27 -17.27 -25.82
N VAL A 1517 -20.01 -17.44 -27.11
CA VAL A 1517 -20.02 -16.37 -28.11
C VAL A 1517 -20.98 -16.74 -29.24
N LEU A 1518 -21.88 -15.82 -29.56
CA LEU A 1518 -22.79 -15.93 -30.71
C LEU A 1518 -22.37 -14.92 -31.77
N ARG A 1519 -22.20 -15.37 -33.01
CA ARG A 1519 -21.91 -14.54 -34.18
C ARG A 1519 -23.12 -14.51 -35.10
N ASN A 1520 -23.76 -13.36 -35.21
CA ASN A 1520 -24.86 -13.09 -36.13
C ASN A 1520 -24.40 -12.06 -37.17
N GLY A 1521 -23.96 -12.52 -38.34
CA GLY A 1521 -23.32 -11.66 -39.34
C GLY A 1521 -22.02 -11.06 -38.79
N ASP A 1522 -21.94 -9.73 -38.75
CA ASP A 1522 -20.78 -8.99 -38.23
C ASP A 1522 -20.88 -8.69 -36.71
N ARG A 1523 -21.99 -9.06 -36.06
CA ARG A 1523 -22.19 -8.82 -34.63
C ARG A 1523 -21.80 -10.04 -33.81
N LEU A 1524 -20.85 -9.84 -32.90
CA LEU A 1524 -20.44 -10.80 -31.87
C LEU A 1524 -21.05 -10.41 -30.52
N THR A 1525 -21.68 -11.37 -29.85
CA THR A 1525 -22.20 -11.23 -28.48
C THR A 1525 -21.63 -12.32 -27.59
N SER A 1526 -21.06 -11.93 -26.46
CA SER A 1526 -20.32 -12.80 -25.55
C SER A 1526 -21.03 -12.89 -24.20
N TYR A 1527 -21.08 -14.08 -23.61
CA TYR A 1527 -21.75 -14.38 -22.35
C TYR A 1527 -20.78 -15.10 -21.40
N ARG A 1528 -21.00 -14.92 -20.09
CA ARG A 1528 -20.29 -15.68 -19.04
C ARG A 1528 -21.28 -16.34 -18.09
N THR A 1529 -21.50 -17.65 -18.16
CA THR A 1529 -22.51 -18.31 -17.31
C THR A 1529 -22.01 -19.59 -16.61
N ALA A 1530 -21.02 -20.29 -17.18
CA ALA A 1530 -20.51 -21.54 -16.61
C ALA A 1530 -19.68 -21.33 -15.34
N PRO A 1531 -19.73 -22.28 -14.39
CA PRO A 1531 -18.77 -22.32 -13.31
C PRO A 1531 -17.35 -22.54 -13.87
N THR A 1532 -16.38 -21.76 -13.39
CA THR A 1532 -14.99 -21.90 -13.83
C THR A 1532 -14.28 -23.04 -13.10
N PHE A 1533 -13.43 -23.78 -13.80
CA PHE A 1533 -12.44 -24.71 -13.28
C PHE A 1533 -11.02 -24.17 -13.49
N THR A 1534 -10.04 -24.79 -12.84
CA THR A 1534 -8.64 -24.38 -12.92
C THR A 1534 -7.81 -25.41 -13.66
N MET A 1535 -6.92 -24.94 -14.52
CA MET A 1535 -5.91 -25.75 -15.21
C MET A 1535 -4.51 -25.26 -14.83
N GLY A 1536 -3.55 -26.16 -14.69
CA GLY A 1536 -2.18 -25.85 -14.28
C GLY A 1536 -1.95 -25.95 -12.77
N SER A 1537 -0.84 -25.37 -12.30
CA SER A 1537 -0.42 -25.51 -10.89
C SER A 1537 0.26 -24.25 -10.37
N LEU A 1538 0.00 -23.95 -9.09
CA LEU A 1538 0.66 -22.87 -8.36
C LEU A 1538 1.45 -23.47 -7.19
N PRO A 1539 2.57 -22.85 -6.78
CA PRO A 1539 3.20 -23.15 -5.50
C PRO A 1539 2.18 -23.07 -4.36
N TRP A 1540 2.26 -23.97 -3.38
CA TRP A 1540 1.23 -24.14 -2.33
C TRP A 1540 0.82 -22.82 -1.63
N TRP A 1541 1.78 -21.92 -1.41
CA TRP A 1541 1.56 -20.63 -0.75
C TRP A 1541 0.84 -19.63 -1.68
N MET A 1542 1.12 -19.64 -2.99
CA MET A 1542 0.40 -18.83 -3.98
C MET A 1542 -1.01 -19.38 -4.21
N TRP A 1543 -1.16 -20.71 -4.27
CA TRP A 1543 -2.47 -21.34 -4.38
C TRP A 1543 -3.36 -20.92 -3.21
N LEU A 1544 -2.81 -20.87 -2.00
CA LEU A 1544 -3.56 -20.50 -0.82
C LEU A 1544 -3.89 -19.00 -0.77
N ASP A 1545 -2.96 -18.12 -1.22
CA ASP A 1545 -3.21 -16.68 -1.44
C ASP A 1545 -4.35 -16.47 -2.45
N TRP A 1546 -4.32 -17.18 -3.58
CA TRP A 1546 -5.37 -17.13 -4.60
C TRP A 1546 -6.71 -17.72 -4.11
N TYR A 1547 -6.69 -18.88 -3.45
CA TYR A 1547 -7.88 -19.60 -2.99
C TYR A 1547 -8.64 -18.81 -1.91
N LEU A 1548 -7.91 -18.22 -0.96
CA LEU A 1548 -8.49 -17.36 0.06
C LEU A 1548 -8.80 -15.95 -0.48
N GLY A 1549 -8.02 -15.47 -1.44
CA GLY A 1549 -8.20 -14.19 -2.13
C GLY A 1549 -9.55 -14.10 -2.86
N THR A 1550 -9.95 -15.21 -3.47
CA THR A 1550 -11.24 -15.37 -4.16
C THR A 1550 -12.41 -15.72 -3.23
N ARG A 1551 -12.15 -15.96 -1.93
CA ARG A 1551 -13.17 -16.35 -0.92
C ARG A 1551 -13.09 -15.47 0.34
N PRO A 1552 -13.47 -14.19 0.25
CA PRO A 1552 -13.33 -13.24 1.36
C PRO A 1552 -14.12 -13.65 2.61
N LEU A 1553 -15.25 -14.33 2.47
CA LEU A 1553 -16.03 -14.84 3.61
C LEU A 1553 -15.26 -15.91 4.40
N THR A 1554 -14.63 -16.86 3.69
CA THR A 1554 -13.80 -17.90 4.31
C THR A 1554 -12.60 -17.28 5.01
N LEU A 1555 -11.93 -16.32 4.36
CA LEU A 1555 -10.83 -15.55 4.96
C LEU A 1555 -11.28 -14.85 6.25
N TYR A 1556 -12.43 -14.17 6.23
CA TYR A 1556 -13.01 -13.51 7.40
C TYR A 1556 -13.29 -14.49 8.54
N VAL A 1557 -13.93 -15.62 8.25
CA VAL A 1557 -14.24 -16.65 9.25
C VAL A 1557 -12.96 -17.26 9.85
N LEU A 1558 -11.97 -17.59 9.03
CA LEU A 1558 -10.68 -18.10 9.51
C LEU A 1558 -9.96 -17.09 10.41
N GLY A 1559 -9.98 -15.80 10.05
CA GLY A 1559 -9.44 -14.73 10.87
C GLY A 1559 -10.15 -14.62 12.23
N LEU A 1560 -11.49 -14.68 12.26
CA LEU A 1560 -12.26 -14.66 13.50
C LEU A 1560 -12.02 -15.90 14.37
N VAL A 1561 -11.92 -17.09 13.76
CA VAL A 1561 -11.59 -18.33 14.47
C VAL A 1561 -10.17 -18.24 15.04
N GLY A 1562 -9.21 -17.75 14.27
CA GLY A 1562 -7.83 -17.50 14.72
C GLY A 1562 -7.78 -16.58 15.92
N ALA A 1563 -8.41 -15.40 15.83
CA ALA A 1563 -8.51 -14.45 16.94
C ALA A 1563 -9.23 -15.05 18.17
N GLY A 1564 -10.25 -15.87 17.94
CA GLY A 1564 -10.98 -16.60 18.98
C GLY A 1564 -10.11 -17.63 19.72
N LEU A 1565 -9.35 -18.43 18.99
CA LEU A 1565 -8.44 -19.44 19.55
C LEU A 1565 -7.33 -18.80 20.37
N VAL A 1566 -6.68 -17.76 19.81
CA VAL A 1566 -5.65 -16.99 20.50
C VAL A 1566 -6.21 -16.35 21.78
N ALA A 1567 -7.37 -15.70 21.69
CA ALA A 1567 -7.99 -15.07 22.86
C ALA A 1567 -8.38 -16.09 23.94
N ALA A 1568 -8.94 -17.24 23.57
CA ALA A 1568 -9.30 -18.30 24.52
C ALA A 1568 -8.06 -18.90 25.20
N ALA A 1569 -6.99 -19.15 24.44
CA ALA A 1569 -5.70 -19.60 24.97
C ALA A 1569 -5.08 -18.57 25.91
N ALA A 1570 -5.03 -17.30 25.48
CA ALA A 1570 -4.52 -16.19 26.27
C ALA A 1570 -5.26 -16.05 27.60
N VAL A 1571 -6.59 -16.05 27.60
CA VAL A 1571 -7.39 -15.93 28.82
C VAL A 1571 -7.10 -17.06 29.81
N ARG A 1572 -6.92 -18.30 29.34
CA ARG A 1572 -6.57 -19.44 30.20
C ARG A 1572 -5.17 -19.29 30.80
N LEU A 1573 -4.18 -18.93 29.99
CA LEU A 1573 -2.80 -18.72 30.43
C LEU A 1573 -2.71 -17.55 31.41
N LEU A 1574 -3.33 -16.42 31.07
CA LEU A 1574 -3.33 -15.21 31.90
C LEU A 1574 -4.05 -15.45 33.24
N ARG A 1575 -5.20 -16.16 33.23
CA ARG A 1575 -5.91 -16.51 34.48
C ARG A 1575 -5.06 -17.39 35.39
N ARG A 1576 -4.43 -18.45 34.84
CA ARG A 1576 -3.55 -19.35 35.61
C ARG A 1576 -2.37 -18.58 36.22
N ARG A 1577 -1.75 -17.69 35.44
CA ARG A 1577 -0.67 -16.83 35.95
C ARG A 1577 -1.16 -15.85 37.03
N ALA A 1578 -2.33 -15.26 36.86
CA ALA A 1578 -2.91 -14.36 37.87
C ALA A 1578 -3.10 -15.09 39.20
N GLN A 1579 -3.64 -16.31 39.15
CA GLN A 1579 -3.82 -17.16 40.33
C GLN A 1579 -2.48 -17.47 40.99
N HIS A 1580 -1.47 -17.91 40.21
CA HIS A 1580 -0.13 -18.16 40.74
C HIS A 1580 0.48 -16.94 41.44
N ARG A 1581 0.40 -15.75 40.83
CA ARG A 1581 0.93 -14.49 41.40
C ARG A 1581 0.20 -14.06 42.68
N LEU A 1582 -1.07 -14.42 42.84
CA LEU A 1582 -1.84 -14.16 44.06
C LEU A 1582 -1.67 -15.27 45.11
N GLU A 1583 -1.46 -16.52 44.70
CA GLU A 1583 -1.26 -17.69 45.57
C GLU A 1583 0.15 -17.78 46.15
N GLU A 1584 1.18 -17.25 45.46
CA GLU A 1584 2.53 -17.02 46.02
C GLU A 1584 2.45 -16.27 47.36
N ALA A 1585 1.43 -15.44 47.56
CA ALA A 1585 1.13 -14.74 48.81
C ALA A 1585 0.58 -15.63 49.92
N ALA A 1586 -0.26 -16.59 49.55
CA ALA A 1586 -0.97 -17.44 50.50
C ALA A 1586 -0.06 -18.53 51.05
N ARG A 1587 0.83 -19.08 50.21
CA ARG A 1587 1.79 -20.11 50.62
C ARG A 1587 2.76 -19.65 51.70
N VAL A 1588 3.08 -18.36 51.78
CA VAL A 1588 3.96 -17.86 52.84
C VAL A 1588 3.22 -17.69 54.17
N LYS A 1589 1.90 -17.44 54.12
CA LYS A 1589 1.06 -17.38 55.31
C LYS A 1589 1.02 -18.73 56.07
N ASP A 1590 0.97 -19.85 55.33
CA ASP A 1590 0.97 -21.19 55.94
C ASP A 1590 2.33 -21.60 56.52
N THR A 1591 3.45 -21.07 56.02
CA THR A 1591 4.78 -21.37 56.60
C THR A 1591 5.06 -20.65 57.91
N THR A 1592 4.48 -19.46 58.14
CA THR A 1592 4.61 -18.75 59.42
C THR A 1592 3.79 -19.36 60.55
N ASP A 1593 2.61 -19.94 60.26
CA ASP A 1593 1.81 -20.65 61.27
C ASP A 1593 2.38 -22.05 61.61
N ALA A 1594 3.24 -22.62 60.76
CA ALA A 1594 3.90 -23.91 61.02
C ALA A 1594 5.23 -23.79 61.80
N SER A 1595 5.73 -22.56 62.02
CA SER A 1595 6.98 -22.29 62.75
C SER A 1595 6.80 -21.68 64.13
N HIS A 1596 5.56 -21.59 64.64
CA HIS A 1596 5.24 -21.15 66.00
C HIS A 1596 4.75 -22.29 66.89
#